data_AF-A0A1W9Q045-F1
#
_entry.id   AF-A0A1W9Q045-F1
#
_cell.length_a   1.000
_cell.length_b   1.000
_cell.length_c   1.000
_cell.angle_alpha   90.00
_cell.angle_beta   90.00
_cell.angle_gamma   90.00
#
_symmetry.space_group_name_H-M   'P 1'
#
loop_
_entity.id
_entity.type
_entity.pdbx_description
1 polymer ?
#
loop_
_entity_poly.entity_id
_entity_poly.type
_entity_poly.pdbx_seq_one_letter_code
_entity_poly.pdbx_strand_id
1 'polypeptide(L)'
;MNINIYCDILLKDEYFAAAEHQGHAPVTPGITSVRIGGFMRNFVLLLFFLVLFLSCPSFAFHRVNYLGELPVDRPVSIAVDHDETVYAAQKTGHWSGIVTITNQVEGSGIQIGGEDKKWKDILKNPASVAIYGDRLYVADKGLDRIEVFTKTGEFVESYGSGGDDPKEFDDPSCVVVRDGVIYVADTGNDRIQVLGQNGVFLKEIGRFDDVAQRIDDPVFLAIDHEGRIYAVSDNGKVKVYSPEGTFLNSAPVSNAGPICVDEEGVFIADSKELSIKKYTFDFKEILSFGVKGEGRAQFLDISCLYRTYDGRIMVSDPERNLIQIFKPESDNSRLFGPPAPPPTSAMWTKIIGTDPGMKLSGLALKDDGTIFAIDKKTGEVCMLENGRMIRTITDEEARPAEAVAFDGSGGMYLLSGQRITKILPDGRTAYAFGGSREKSSWSSSSRPNDIAISRDGAVYVTDRKKKAVNVYNTDGVFIRKIATIDGKTPISDPAALAVNSKNMLCLLDSGNNSISIFDSNGSAIKSFNIGDPDGKPVDLAVAGENLYVLDKKRNSIKMFQTDGKQVATFSTQGTEPGDLDEPSSIAATGINRFMVTDCGNNRIQEFEVIYTPPPPDNVTAEGEPGCVTLKWDSAANPLVDGYAIYRAPKEGGTGSELIAKTKETVYRDESVEPGITYIYAVTALVSSGNESAISEKCTASAQKLVLAPPAGLVASPDDLSVELSWQPDPSPYVTAYVIYRDKQEIARVSETSFVDTGLAPETGYVYEVASVGRDGSLSEPASVTVTTLVSTRPPVEIEVLELSDIFSNTYKTYEENGIGKIRVRNNTPNNISRLNVQFTIKNFMDFASETSITDLGPGRSVEIPLKAVFNNKILDVTEDTPVQTQITASYYVNGELKSFATKQSINVYEKHKMTWDDPNRLGAFVTTKDPVVMEFVRGIITQYDHTSDPLICACLVHDALGTAGVRYTRDPSNSYQKRKENVDLVDYLQYPRETLKRKSGDCDDLSILYSACLESVGIQTRFVEVPGHIFIMFELGDTRDLGDDSMNELLVIEDGRVWVPVEVTRVGKSFSDAWEAGSRNYYTCRPDELATVDLHDAWQAYKPANLPVSSFRMQPVQRQIIDKRFDNEFAVICKTSVKIKNRNLFERLQKDPKDSETCLQLGIAYAKYGVLDEAMAMFEASLENAPDNAAAFNNIGNIRFVEGKYDKAVEAYKKAASLDPGDPLVLVNLARTLIKTGQKAEAKKTFDKACSIYPDIVKDYRGLWMKLIGTK
;
A
#
# COMPACT_ATOMS: atom_id res chain seq x y z
N MET A 1 -22.19 46.53 -31.33
CA MET A 1 -23.27 47.47 -31.71
C MET A 1 -23.13 48.67 -30.79
N ASN A 2 -23.02 49.89 -31.33
CA ASN A 2 -22.76 51.18 -30.64
C ASN A 2 -21.36 51.28 -29.95
N ILE A 3 -20.43 52.20 -30.32
CA ILE A 3 -20.41 53.70 -30.32
C ILE A 3 -20.03 54.20 -28.91
N ASN A 4 -18.96 54.99 -28.67
CA ASN A 4 -18.16 55.98 -29.45
C ASN A 4 -16.73 56.10 -28.79
N ILE A 5 -15.66 56.87 -29.16
CA ILE A 5 -15.06 57.62 -30.31
C ILE A 5 -13.68 58.15 -29.76
N TYR A 6 -12.56 58.58 -30.39
CA TYR A 6 -11.93 58.79 -31.72
C TYR A 6 -10.37 58.76 -31.45
N CYS A 7 -9.35 59.01 -32.30
CA CYS A 7 -9.18 59.39 -33.73
C CYS A 7 -7.77 58.98 -34.23
N ASP A 8 -7.66 58.70 -35.53
CA ASP A 8 -6.55 58.92 -36.50
C ASP A 8 -5.03 58.95 -36.13
N ILE A 9 -4.34 57.88 -36.53
CA ILE A 9 -3.34 57.82 -37.64
C ILE A 9 -2.16 58.82 -37.66
N LEU A 10 -0.91 58.30 -37.74
CA LEU A 10 0.08 58.62 -38.81
C LEU A 10 1.31 57.69 -38.85
N LEU A 11 1.54 57.06 -40.02
CA LEU A 11 2.80 56.65 -40.69
C LEU A 11 4.04 56.08 -39.94
N LYS A 12 4.33 54.79 -40.27
CA LYS A 12 5.48 54.27 -41.08
C LYS A 12 6.96 54.44 -40.62
N ASP A 13 7.74 53.40 -40.98
CA ASP A 13 9.18 53.37 -41.33
C ASP A 13 10.21 53.74 -40.24
N GLU A 14 11.42 53.19 -40.11
CA GLU A 14 12.17 51.96 -40.51
C GLU A 14 13.66 52.22 -40.09
N TYR A 15 14.54 51.19 -40.15
CA TYR A 15 16.01 51.25 -40.27
C TYR A 15 16.98 51.50 -39.06
N PHE A 16 18.01 50.63 -39.05
CA PHE A 16 19.43 50.73 -38.62
C PHE A 16 19.84 51.32 -37.24
N ALA A 17 21.03 51.02 -36.67
CA ALA A 17 21.88 49.82 -36.48
C ALA A 17 23.34 50.22 -36.13
N ALA A 18 24.06 49.32 -35.42
CA ALA A 18 25.53 49.15 -35.40
C ALA A 18 26.44 50.24 -34.75
N ALA A 19 27.75 49.89 -34.67
CA ALA A 19 28.92 50.58 -34.09
C ALA A 19 28.97 50.67 -32.54
N GLU A 20 30.00 50.18 -31.82
CA GLU A 20 31.48 50.43 -31.83
C GLU A 20 31.88 51.76 -31.14
N HIS A 21 33.00 51.93 -30.40
CA HIS A 21 34.01 51.02 -29.80
C HIS A 21 34.86 51.82 -28.76
N GLN A 22 35.44 51.18 -27.72
CA GLN A 22 36.60 51.66 -26.90
C GLN A 22 36.42 52.98 -26.07
N GLY A 23 37.23 53.31 -25.05
CA GLY A 23 38.26 52.56 -24.31
C GLY A 23 39.05 53.41 -23.27
N HIS A 24 39.45 52.77 -22.14
CA HIS A 24 40.53 53.13 -21.18
C HIS A 24 40.58 54.49 -20.41
N ALA A 25 40.24 54.45 -19.09
CA ALA A 25 41.16 54.50 -17.92
C ALA A 25 42.12 55.73 -17.66
N PRO A 26 42.90 55.84 -16.54
CA PRO A 26 42.76 55.35 -15.13
C PRO A 26 43.19 56.40 -14.02
N VAL A 27 43.37 55.94 -12.75
CA VAL A 27 44.36 56.41 -11.70
C VAL A 27 43.94 57.33 -10.51
N THR A 28 43.43 56.73 -9.40
CA THR A 28 43.79 56.96 -7.94
C THR A 28 43.65 58.38 -7.27
N PRO A 29 44.02 58.62 -5.97
CA PRO A 29 43.88 57.82 -4.71
C PRO A 29 43.31 58.60 -3.48
N GLY A 30 42.72 57.87 -2.51
CA GLY A 30 43.29 57.75 -1.14
C GLY A 30 42.98 58.73 0.02
N ILE A 31 42.68 58.12 1.19
CA ILE A 31 43.16 58.43 2.56
C ILE A 31 42.32 59.37 3.49
N THR A 32 42.27 58.90 4.75
CA THR A 32 41.50 59.20 5.98
C THR A 32 41.97 60.50 6.72
N SER A 33 41.50 60.95 7.91
CA SER A 33 40.74 60.36 9.04
C SER A 33 40.16 61.43 10.04
N VAL A 34 39.18 61.07 10.90
CA VAL A 34 39.06 61.36 12.38
C VAL A 34 39.08 62.84 12.91
N ARG A 35 38.29 63.34 13.89
CA ARG A 35 37.14 62.90 14.75
C ARG A 35 36.51 64.12 15.50
N ILE A 36 35.24 64.01 15.95
CA ILE A 36 34.57 64.76 17.08
C ILE A 36 34.42 66.30 16.88
N GLY A 37 33.36 67.03 17.28
CA GLY A 37 32.09 66.79 18.00
C GLY A 37 31.81 68.00 18.94
N GLY A 38 30.58 68.44 19.27
CA GLY A 38 29.22 68.07 18.88
C GLY A 38 28.19 69.08 19.48
N PHE A 39 26.88 68.89 19.21
CA PHE A 39 25.75 69.56 19.91
C PHE A 39 25.65 71.12 19.88
N MET A 40 25.51 71.71 18.68
CA MET A 40 24.29 72.45 18.28
C MET A 40 24.44 73.03 16.88
N ARG A 41 24.07 72.25 15.84
CA ARG A 41 24.03 72.72 14.44
C ARG A 41 22.83 72.16 13.65
N ASN A 42 21.80 71.71 14.37
CA ASN A 42 20.75 70.80 13.87
C ASN A 42 19.63 71.49 13.07
N PHE A 43 19.80 72.73 12.59
CA PHE A 43 18.77 73.45 11.83
C PHE A 43 19.24 74.06 10.50
N VAL A 44 20.54 74.03 10.19
CA VAL A 44 21.10 74.57 8.93
C VAL A 44 21.65 73.46 8.02
N LEU A 45 21.95 72.28 8.58
CA LEU A 45 22.35 71.10 7.80
C LEU A 45 21.20 70.39 7.08
N LEU A 46 19.95 70.59 7.52
CA LEU A 46 18.79 69.86 7.00
C LEU A 46 18.38 70.29 5.58
N LEU A 47 18.59 71.56 5.20
CA LEU A 47 18.18 72.07 3.88
C LEU A 47 19.19 71.78 2.76
N PHE A 48 20.48 71.65 3.07
CA PHE A 48 21.51 71.45 2.04
C PHE A 48 21.63 69.98 1.56
N PHE A 49 21.12 69.04 2.35
CA PHE A 49 21.00 67.62 1.93
C PHE A 49 19.79 67.35 1.02
N LEU A 50 18.82 68.27 0.93
CA LEU A 50 17.57 68.04 0.21
C LEU A 50 17.66 68.23 -1.33
N VAL A 51 18.79 68.76 -1.84
CA VAL A 51 18.91 69.18 -3.26
C VAL A 51 19.88 68.30 -4.07
N LEU A 52 20.70 67.45 -3.42
CA LEU A 52 21.57 66.47 -4.10
C LEU A 52 20.92 65.08 -4.29
N PHE A 53 19.68 64.90 -3.85
CA PHE A 53 18.93 63.64 -3.98
C PHE A 53 17.98 63.58 -5.20
N LEU A 54 18.13 64.50 -6.17
CA LEU A 54 17.26 64.62 -7.35
C LEU A 54 17.97 64.36 -8.69
N SER A 55 18.98 63.48 -8.71
CA SER A 55 19.56 62.95 -9.97
C SER A 55 20.24 61.57 -9.81
N CYS A 56 19.64 60.63 -9.08
CA CYS A 56 20.02 59.21 -9.12
C CYS A 56 18.77 58.33 -9.25
N PRO A 57 18.73 57.35 -10.18
CA PRO A 57 17.69 56.33 -10.17
C PRO A 57 17.87 55.44 -8.94
N SER A 58 16.79 55.22 -8.19
CA SER A 58 16.78 54.38 -6.99
C SER A 58 16.89 52.91 -7.37
N PHE A 59 18.11 52.38 -7.48
CA PHE A 59 18.33 50.95 -7.70
C PHE A 59 17.82 50.12 -6.51
N ALA A 60 17.11 49.03 -6.83
CA ALA A 60 16.24 48.32 -5.91
C ALA A 60 16.97 47.36 -4.95
N PHE A 61 17.72 47.90 -3.99
CA PHE A 61 18.09 47.15 -2.78
C PHE A 61 16.89 47.03 -1.85
N HIS A 62 16.03 46.02 -2.05
CA HIS A 62 15.15 45.33 -1.06
C HIS A 62 14.35 44.25 -1.82
N ARG A 63 14.89 43.02 -1.90
CA ARG A 63 14.20 41.77 -2.34
C ARG A 63 14.78 40.48 -1.73
N VAL A 64 15.79 40.57 -0.85
CA VAL A 64 16.44 39.40 -0.22
C VAL A 64 16.76 39.74 1.23
N ASN A 65 16.27 38.93 2.16
CA ASN A 65 16.44 39.10 3.59
C ASN A 65 17.52 38.14 4.11
N TYR A 66 18.70 38.65 4.48
CA TYR A 66 19.65 37.87 5.29
C TYR A 66 19.02 37.55 6.64
N LEU A 67 19.01 36.27 7.01
CA LEU A 67 18.42 35.75 8.25
C LEU A 67 19.47 35.52 9.36
N GLY A 68 20.67 35.07 9.01
CA GLY A 68 21.71 34.71 9.98
C GLY A 68 22.94 34.09 9.34
N GLU A 69 23.86 33.62 10.17
CA GLU A 69 25.08 32.90 9.77
C GLU A 69 25.36 31.75 10.75
N LEU A 70 25.94 30.65 10.25
CA LEU A 70 26.35 29.47 11.01
C LEU A 70 27.88 29.32 10.93
N PRO A 71 28.62 29.23 12.05
CA PRO A 71 30.07 29.04 12.03
C PRO A 71 30.43 27.59 11.69
N VAL A 72 31.31 27.39 10.70
CA VAL A 72 31.74 26.07 10.20
C VAL A 72 33.16 26.18 9.64
N ASP A 73 34.09 25.31 10.05
CA ASP A 73 35.46 25.36 9.49
C ASP A 73 35.47 24.97 7.99
N ARG A 74 35.90 25.89 7.12
CA ARG A 74 36.05 25.75 5.66
C ARG A 74 34.99 24.85 4.96
N PRO A 75 33.69 25.22 4.99
CA PRO A 75 32.61 24.46 4.35
C PRO A 75 32.72 24.54 2.82
N VAL A 76 32.99 23.40 2.18
CA VAL A 76 33.12 23.28 0.72
C VAL A 76 31.76 23.07 0.07
N SER A 77 30.91 22.22 0.66
CA SER A 77 29.57 21.91 0.15
C SER A 77 28.62 21.63 1.30
N ILE A 78 27.32 21.88 1.07
CA ILE A 78 26.27 21.81 2.09
C ILE A 78 25.01 21.13 1.54
N ALA A 79 24.37 20.31 2.36
CA ALA A 79 23.04 19.74 2.14
C ALA A 79 22.20 19.90 3.41
N VAL A 80 20.87 19.89 3.31
CA VAL A 80 19.96 20.06 4.46
C VAL A 80 18.79 19.09 4.34
N ASP A 81 18.43 18.40 5.43
CA ASP A 81 17.24 17.54 5.44
C ASP A 81 15.93 18.28 5.79
N HIS A 82 14.82 17.55 5.75
CA HIS A 82 13.50 18.02 6.16
C HIS A 82 13.42 18.45 7.64
N ASP A 83 14.38 18.02 8.48
CA ASP A 83 14.45 18.31 9.92
C ASP A 83 15.32 19.55 10.22
N GLU A 84 15.72 20.28 9.18
CA GLU A 84 16.68 21.41 9.18
C GLU A 84 18.11 21.08 9.66
N THR A 85 18.51 19.81 9.66
CA THR A 85 19.90 19.42 9.96
C THR A 85 20.78 19.76 8.75
N VAL A 86 21.81 20.59 8.97
CA VAL A 86 22.73 21.01 7.92
C VAL A 86 23.94 20.08 7.91
N TYR A 87 24.18 19.37 6.82
CA TYR A 87 25.34 18.50 6.62
C TYR A 87 26.36 19.27 5.77
N ALA A 88 27.53 19.56 6.32
CA ALA A 88 28.58 20.32 5.65
C ALA A 88 29.82 19.46 5.39
N ALA A 89 30.20 19.32 4.12
CA ALA A 89 31.50 18.80 3.72
C ALA A 89 32.57 19.88 3.93
N GLN A 90 33.69 19.51 4.57
CA GLN A 90 34.70 20.43 5.07
C GLN A 90 36.11 20.02 4.64
N LYS A 91 36.99 21.01 4.40
CA LYS A 91 38.39 20.77 3.99
C LYS A 91 39.38 21.77 4.62
N THR A 92 39.95 21.36 5.75
CA THR A 92 41.07 22.06 6.41
C THR A 92 42.43 21.49 5.95
N GLY A 93 43.54 22.10 6.36
CA GLY A 93 44.89 21.64 5.99
C GLY A 93 45.34 20.31 6.61
N HIS A 94 44.60 19.78 7.59
CA HIS A 94 44.92 18.54 8.31
C HIS A 94 43.74 17.56 8.40
N TRP A 95 42.51 18.05 8.31
CA TRP A 95 41.29 17.27 8.50
C TRP A 95 40.26 17.58 7.39
N SER A 96 39.72 16.52 6.80
CA SER A 96 38.63 16.54 5.82
C SER A 96 37.53 15.56 6.24
N GLY A 97 36.27 15.91 5.97
CA GLY A 97 35.14 15.12 6.43
C GLY A 97 33.79 15.81 6.23
N ILE A 98 32.76 15.29 6.90
CA ILE A 98 31.42 15.87 6.97
C ILE A 98 31.03 16.05 8.44
N VAL A 99 30.41 17.19 8.77
CA VAL A 99 29.78 17.44 10.08
C VAL A 99 28.31 17.81 9.92
N THR A 100 27.51 17.47 10.92
CA THR A 100 26.17 18.07 11.10
C THR A 100 26.27 19.34 11.94
N ILE A 101 25.64 20.42 11.48
CA ILE A 101 25.34 21.61 12.28
C ILE A 101 23.85 21.59 12.63
N THR A 102 23.56 21.62 13.93
CA THR A 102 22.21 21.64 14.49
C THR A 102 22.03 22.86 15.39
N ASN A 103 20.82 23.41 15.44
CA ASN A 103 20.48 24.55 16.32
C ASN A 103 20.30 24.15 17.80
N GLN A 104 20.68 22.92 18.20
CA GLN A 104 20.50 22.42 19.57
C GLN A 104 21.77 21.75 20.09
N VAL A 105 22.34 22.38 21.14
CA VAL A 105 23.42 21.89 22.02
C VAL A 105 24.79 21.65 21.35
N GLU A 106 25.80 22.38 21.82
CA GLU A 106 27.20 22.12 21.45
C GLU A 106 27.60 20.68 21.85
N GLY A 107 27.97 19.86 20.85
CA GLY A 107 28.60 18.55 21.08
C GLY A 107 27.79 17.30 20.72
N SER A 108 26.55 17.41 20.23
CA SER A 108 25.77 16.25 19.74
C SER A 108 25.80 16.06 18.21
N GLY A 109 26.72 16.73 17.51
CA GLY A 109 26.87 16.60 16.06
C GLY A 109 27.60 15.32 15.64
N ILE A 110 27.20 14.76 14.49
CA ILE A 110 27.84 13.62 13.83
C ILE A 110 29.07 14.12 13.07
N GLN A 111 30.15 13.35 13.10
CA GLN A 111 31.40 13.64 12.40
C GLN A 111 31.87 12.41 11.61
N ILE A 112 31.84 12.52 10.29
CA ILE A 112 32.31 11.53 9.32
C ILE A 112 33.67 12.01 8.79
N GLY A 113 34.66 11.14 8.66
CA GLY A 113 36.00 11.50 8.17
C GLY A 113 37.00 12.00 9.25
N GLY A 114 38.22 12.27 8.80
CA GLY A 114 39.33 12.78 9.62
C GLY A 114 40.60 11.94 9.62
N GLU A 115 41.57 12.30 10.49
CA GLU A 115 42.90 11.66 10.52
C GLU A 115 42.91 10.19 11.01
N ASP A 116 41.80 9.70 11.59
CA ASP A 116 41.66 8.31 12.02
C ASP A 116 41.89 7.35 10.85
N LYS A 117 42.67 6.29 11.09
CA LYS A 117 43.01 5.30 10.07
C LYS A 117 41.76 4.67 9.45
N LYS A 118 40.67 4.51 10.19
CA LYS A 118 39.43 3.90 9.66
C LYS A 118 38.81 4.67 8.49
N TRP A 119 39.05 5.99 8.39
CA TRP A 119 38.45 6.83 7.36
C TRP A 119 39.27 6.90 6.08
N LYS A 120 40.59 6.65 6.11
CA LYS A 120 41.51 6.99 4.99
C LYS A 120 41.24 6.25 3.68
N ASP A 121 40.56 5.11 3.77
CA ASP A 121 40.20 4.24 2.64
C ASP A 121 38.69 4.38 2.26
N ILE A 122 37.96 5.30 2.93
CA ILE A 122 36.51 5.54 2.80
C ILE A 122 36.19 7.02 2.52
N LEU A 123 37.00 7.97 3.01
CA LEU A 123 36.82 9.40 2.78
C LEU A 123 38.17 10.13 2.86
N LYS A 124 38.47 10.97 1.88
CA LYS A 124 39.81 11.57 1.66
C LYS A 124 39.72 13.03 1.21
N ASN A 125 38.89 13.34 0.22
CA ASN A 125 38.71 14.66 -0.36
C ASN A 125 37.22 14.90 -0.76
N PRO A 126 36.28 14.94 0.21
CA PRO A 126 34.88 15.20 -0.05
C PRO A 126 34.70 16.60 -0.65
N ALA A 127 34.19 16.65 -1.88
CA ALA A 127 33.99 17.88 -2.65
C ALA A 127 32.53 18.34 -2.60
N SER A 128 31.59 17.41 -2.63
CA SER A 128 30.15 17.68 -2.62
C SER A 128 29.39 16.66 -1.79
N VAL A 129 28.36 17.13 -1.08
CA VAL A 129 27.41 16.30 -0.34
C VAL A 129 25.99 16.58 -0.83
N ALA A 130 25.20 15.52 -1.01
CA ALA A 130 23.78 15.54 -1.29
C ALA A 130 23.04 14.58 -0.34
N ILE A 131 21.72 14.69 -0.27
CA ILE A 131 20.90 13.90 0.65
C ILE A 131 19.59 13.46 0.00
N TYR A 132 19.17 12.22 0.25
CA TYR A 132 17.88 11.70 -0.17
C TYR A 132 17.41 10.58 0.77
N GLY A 133 16.19 10.69 1.30
CA GLY A 133 15.68 9.78 2.33
C GLY A 133 16.54 9.82 3.61
N ASP A 134 17.09 8.67 4.00
CA ASP A 134 18.04 8.53 5.11
C ASP A 134 19.52 8.49 4.64
N ARG A 135 19.79 8.71 3.35
CA ARG A 135 21.13 8.55 2.75
C ARG A 135 21.80 9.88 2.43
N LEU A 136 23.03 10.04 2.92
CA LEU A 136 24.00 11.05 2.50
C LEU A 136 24.85 10.48 1.36
N TYR A 137 24.93 11.20 0.25
CA TYR A 137 25.73 10.84 -0.92
C TYR A 137 26.87 11.85 -1.07
N VAL A 138 28.11 11.37 -1.24
CA VAL A 138 29.31 12.21 -1.12
C VAL A 138 30.24 11.97 -2.31
N ALA A 139 30.54 13.01 -3.09
CA ALA A 139 31.54 12.93 -4.15
C ALA A 139 32.94 13.15 -3.55
N ASP A 140 33.83 12.13 -3.62
CA ASP A 140 35.19 12.21 -3.10
C ASP A 140 36.23 12.25 -4.23
N LYS A 141 36.70 13.47 -4.53
CA LYS A 141 37.82 13.82 -5.45
C LYS A 141 39.19 13.26 -5.03
N GLY A 142 39.23 12.29 -4.12
CA GLY A 142 40.44 11.67 -3.60
C GLY A 142 40.40 10.15 -3.75
N LEU A 143 39.20 9.57 -3.86
CA LEU A 143 38.99 8.14 -4.07
C LEU A 143 38.41 7.86 -5.46
N ASP A 144 37.92 8.90 -6.15
CA ASP A 144 37.26 8.84 -7.46
C ASP A 144 36.02 7.96 -7.40
N ARG A 145 35.19 8.22 -6.37
CA ARG A 145 33.97 7.49 -6.01
C ARG A 145 32.87 8.41 -5.49
N ILE A 146 31.65 7.87 -5.49
CA ILE A 146 30.57 8.35 -4.63
C ILE A 146 30.49 7.46 -3.39
N GLU A 147 30.68 8.04 -2.21
CA GLU A 147 30.59 7.36 -0.91
C GLU A 147 29.20 7.61 -0.30
N VAL A 148 28.56 6.59 0.29
CA VAL A 148 27.21 6.68 0.84
C VAL A 148 27.20 6.36 2.33
N PHE A 149 26.56 7.22 3.11
CA PHE A 149 26.38 7.09 4.56
C PHE A 149 24.91 7.21 4.94
N THR A 150 24.51 6.69 6.10
CA THR A 150 23.24 7.03 6.74
C THR A 150 23.28 8.47 7.26
N LYS A 151 22.11 9.08 7.57
CA LYS A 151 22.06 10.33 8.36
C LYS A 151 22.79 10.20 9.69
N THR A 152 22.82 9.01 10.30
CA THR A 152 23.53 8.70 11.55
C THR A 152 25.05 8.60 11.41
N GLY A 153 25.60 8.65 10.19
CA GLY A 153 27.04 8.62 9.91
C GLY A 153 27.66 7.23 9.79
N GLU A 154 26.84 6.19 9.63
CA GLU A 154 27.30 4.82 9.33
C GLU A 154 27.54 4.68 7.83
N PHE A 155 28.66 4.04 7.44
CA PHE A 155 28.95 3.78 6.02
C PHE A 155 28.04 2.67 5.47
N VAL A 156 27.44 2.92 4.31
CA VAL A 156 26.46 2.03 3.66
C VAL A 156 27.10 1.31 2.48
N GLU A 157 27.56 2.06 1.48
CA GLU A 157 28.13 1.54 0.23
C GLU A 157 28.93 2.63 -0.51
N SER A 158 29.69 2.23 -1.52
CA SER A 158 30.44 3.13 -2.42
C SER A 158 30.15 2.76 -3.87
N TYR A 159 30.18 3.73 -4.79
CA TYR A 159 30.01 3.49 -6.23
C TYR A 159 31.23 3.97 -7.02
N GLY A 160 31.69 3.11 -7.94
CA GLY A 160 32.67 3.47 -8.97
C GLY A 160 34.13 3.38 -8.54
N SER A 161 35.00 3.80 -9.45
CA SER A 161 36.46 3.79 -9.30
C SER A 161 37.12 4.77 -10.29
N GLY A 162 38.38 5.14 -10.05
CA GLY A 162 39.14 6.02 -10.94
C GLY A 162 39.32 5.47 -12.36
N GLY A 163 38.79 6.15 -13.39
CA GLY A 163 38.84 5.74 -14.80
C GLY A 163 37.86 6.50 -15.71
N ASP A 164 37.72 6.08 -16.98
CA ASP A 164 36.90 6.75 -18.01
C ASP A 164 35.78 5.88 -18.64
N ASP A 165 35.69 4.60 -18.28
CA ASP A 165 34.55 3.75 -18.64
C ASP A 165 33.28 4.16 -17.85
N PRO A 166 32.06 3.72 -18.25
CA PRO A 166 30.83 4.17 -17.58
C PRO A 166 30.74 3.59 -16.16
N LYS A 167 30.38 4.45 -15.19
CA LYS A 167 30.46 4.27 -13.71
C LYS A 167 31.87 4.42 -13.11
N GLU A 168 32.92 4.55 -13.91
CA GLU A 168 34.21 5.06 -13.44
C GLU A 168 34.23 6.60 -13.44
N PHE A 169 35.04 7.24 -12.60
CA PHE A 169 35.10 8.69 -12.43
C PHE A 169 36.54 9.23 -12.51
N ASP A 170 36.70 10.52 -12.80
CA ASP A 170 37.95 11.26 -12.60
C ASP A 170 37.64 12.62 -11.96
N ASP A 171 38.18 12.85 -10.77
CA ASP A 171 38.00 14.07 -9.98
C ASP A 171 36.50 14.47 -9.77
N PRO A 172 35.58 13.58 -9.35
CA PRO A 172 34.14 13.84 -9.30
C PRO A 172 33.78 14.98 -8.32
N SER A 173 33.24 16.09 -8.84
CA SER A 173 33.14 17.36 -8.09
C SER A 173 31.82 17.62 -7.38
N CYS A 174 30.72 17.20 -8.00
CA CYS A 174 29.37 17.55 -7.58
C CYS A 174 28.48 16.33 -7.69
N VAL A 175 27.77 16.02 -6.61
CA VAL A 175 26.69 15.04 -6.61
C VAL A 175 25.38 15.76 -6.31
N VAL A 176 24.34 15.45 -7.09
CA VAL A 176 22.96 15.88 -6.84
C VAL A 176 22.09 14.64 -6.89
N VAL A 177 21.21 14.49 -5.90
CA VAL A 177 20.23 13.39 -5.87
C VAL A 177 18.84 13.98 -5.91
N ARG A 178 18.01 13.43 -6.80
CA ARG A 178 16.60 13.79 -6.97
C ARG A 178 15.80 12.52 -7.11
N ASP A 179 14.76 12.35 -6.30
CA ASP A 179 13.74 11.30 -6.47
C ASP A 179 14.37 9.89 -6.67
N GLY A 180 15.45 9.62 -5.92
CA GLY A 180 16.22 8.37 -5.99
C GLY A 180 17.25 8.29 -7.13
N VAL A 181 17.29 9.22 -8.07
CA VAL A 181 18.26 9.27 -9.18
C VAL A 181 19.44 10.17 -8.83
N ILE A 182 20.65 9.64 -9.02
CA ILE A 182 21.93 10.27 -8.67
C ILE A 182 22.55 10.87 -9.94
N TYR A 183 23.00 12.11 -9.87
CA TYR A 183 23.67 12.83 -10.94
C TYR A 183 25.06 13.27 -10.46
N VAL A 184 26.10 12.89 -11.18
CA VAL A 184 27.50 13.15 -10.82
C VAL A 184 28.17 13.99 -11.90
N ALA A 185 28.77 15.12 -11.52
CA ALA A 185 29.71 15.85 -12.34
C ALA A 185 31.07 15.14 -12.29
N ASP A 186 31.46 14.56 -13.41
CA ASP A 186 32.64 13.72 -13.58
C ASP A 186 33.68 14.55 -14.34
N THR A 187 34.38 15.41 -13.58
CA THR A 187 35.04 16.61 -14.09
C THR A 187 36.16 16.28 -15.08
N GLY A 188 37.04 15.34 -14.75
CA GLY A 188 38.17 14.95 -15.62
C GLY A 188 37.75 14.23 -16.91
N ASN A 189 36.52 13.69 -16.94
CA ASN A 189 35.97 12.93 -18.06
C ASN A 189 35.05 13.74 -19.00
N ASP A 190 34.94 15.06 -18.84
CA ASP A 190 34.07 15.95 -19.66
C ASP A 190 32.59 15.49 -19.70
N ARG A 191 32.06 14.91 -18.61
CA ARG A 191 30.71 14.31 -18.62
C ARG A 191 29.93 14.44 -17.31
N ILE A 192 28.63 14.15 -17.42
CA ILE A 192 27.71 13.99 -16.29
C ILE A 192 27.21 12.54 -16.33
N GLN A 193 27.33 11.81 -15.23
CA GLN A 193 26.82 10.44 -15.14
C GLN A 193 25.53 10.38 -14.32
N VAL A 194 24.61 9.50 -14.74
CA VAL A 194 23.30 9.32 -14.11
C VAL A 194 23.14 7.87 -13.66
N LEU A 195 22.90 7.68 -12.36
CA LEU A 195 22.78 6.37 -11.70
C LEU A 195 21.42 6.22 -11.00
N GLY A 196 20.98 4.98 -10.81
CA GLY A 196 19.86 4.63 -9.92
C GLY A 196 20.24 4.71 -8.44
N GLN A 197 19.25 4.48 -7.57
CA GLN A 197 19.30 4.74 -6.12
C GLN A 197 20.44 4.03 -5.36
N ASN A 198 20.88 2.87 -5.86
CA ASN A 198 22.02 2.10 -5.37
C ASN A 198 23.12 1.89 -6.45
N GLY A 199 23.40 2.93 -7.24
CA GLY A 199 24.59 3.02 -8.09
C GLY A 199 24.52 2.32 -9.44
N VAL A 200 23.39 1.69 -9.79
CA VAL A 200 23.19 1.09 -11.12
C VAL A 200 23.33 2.17 -12.20
N PHE A 201 24.31 2.02 -13.11
CA PHE A 201 24.49 2.97 -14.21
C PHE A 201 23.26 3.01 -15.13
N LEU A 202 22.82 4.22 -15.50
CA LEU A 202 21.72 4.45 -16.45
C LEU A 202 22.22 5.06 -17.76
N LYS A 203 23.02 6.13 -17.70
CA LYS A 203 23.54 6.87 -18.88
C LYS A 203 24.62 7.90 -18.52
N GLU A 204 25.42 8.28 -19.53
CA GLU A 204 26.20 9.52 -19.52
C GLU A 204 25.47 10.64 -20.30
N ILE A 205 25.77 11.89 -19.97
CA ILE A 205 25.23 13.12 -20.55
C ILE A 205 26.39 14.10 -20.78
N GLY A 206 26.33 14.91 -21.84
CA GLY A 206 27.29 15.99 -22.08
C GLY A 206 28.47 15.63 -22.98
N ARG A 207 28.73 14.34 -23.24
CA ARG A 207 29.80 13.86 -24.13
C ARG A 207 29.35 13.91 -25.61
N PHE A 208 29.48 15.08 -26.25
CA PHE A 208 29.06 15.31 -27.65
C PHE A 208 30.24 15.69 -28.57
N ASP A 209 30.20 15.25 -29.83
CA ASP A 209 31.11 15.70 -30.91
C ASP A 209 31.02 17.22 -31.17
N ASP A 210 29.83 17.79 -30.96
CA ASP A 210 29.59 19.23 -31.13
C ASP A 210 29.97 20.00 -29.86
N VAL A 211 31.02 20.82 -29.98
CA VAL A 211 31.54 21.71 -28.94
C VAL A 211 30.48 22.74 -28.48
N ALA A 212 29.46 23.03 -29.29
CA ALA A 212 28.33 23.85 -28.86
C ALA A 212 27.38 23.14 -27.89
N GLN A 213 27.33 21.80 -27.90
CA GLN A 213 26.38 20.98 -27.12
C GLN A 213 27.03 20.31 -25.91
N ARG A 214 28.33 20.00 -25.98
CA ARG A 214 29.07 19.37 -24.88
C ARG A 214 29.28 20.27 -23.67
N ILE A 215 29.60 19.66 -22.53
CA ILE A 215 30.10 20.34 -21.33
C ILE A 215 31.58 20.00 -21.19
N ASP A 216 32.42 21.04 -21.08
CA ASP A 216 33.85 20.88 -20.74
C ASP A 216 34.01 21.08 -19.24
N ASP A 217 34.84 20.29 -18.55
CA ASP A 217 35.16 20.44 -17.12
C ASP A 217 33.92 20.69 -16.20
N PRO A 218 32.90 19.82 -16.15
CA PRO A 218 31.72 20.05 -15.31
C PRO A 218 32.09 20.08 -13.81
N VAL A 219 31.77 21.18 -13.13
CA VAL A 219 32.10 21.40 -11.70
C VAL A 219 30.90 21.50 -10.76
N PHE A 220 29.75 22.05 -11.21
CA PHE A 220 28.54 22.15 -10.40
C PHE A 220 27.28 21.75 -11.20
N LEU A 221 26.32 21.12 -10.52
CA LEU A 221 25.03 20.72 -11.08
C LEU A 221 23.86 21.32 -10.28
N ALA A 222 22.76 21.61 -10.97
CA ALA A 222 21.43 21.78 -10.37
C ALA A 222 20.37 21.17 -11.29
N ILE A 223 19.24 20.73 -10.72
CA ILE A 223 18.15 20.10 -11.47
C ILE A 223 16.85 20.79 -11.07
N ASP A 224 16.21 21.50 -12.01
CA ASP A 224 14.99 22.26 -11.72
C ASP A 224 13.75 21.38 -11.61
N HIS A 225 12.60 21.95 -11.24
CA HIS A 225 11.37 21.18 -11.10
C HIS A 225 10.94 20.44 -12.38
N GLU A 226 11.28 20.94 -13.59
CA GLU A 226 11.02 20.30 -14.89
C GLU A 226 11.98 19.14 -15.21
N GLY A 227 13.02 18.93 -14.41
CA GLY A 227 14.04 17.89 -14.64
C GLY A 227 15.13 18.32 -15.62
N ARG A 228 15.20 19.61 -15.97
CA ARG A 228 16.31 20.16 -16.76
C ARG A 228 17.57 20.19 -15.90
N ILE A 229 18.66 19.69 -16.46
CA ILE A 229 19.95 19.54 -15.80
C ILE A 229 20.81 20.76 -16.18
N TYR A 230 21.05 21.64 -15.21
CA TYR A 230 21.92 22.80 -15.35
C TYR A 230 23.33 22.42 -14.90
N ALA A 231 24.28 22.50 -15.82
CA ALA A 231 25.67 22.13 -15.58
C ALA A 231 26.61 23.32 -15.80
N VAL A 232 27.43 23.62 -14.79
CA VAL A 232 28.42 24.71 -14.82
C VAL A 232 29.80 24.12 -15.09
N SER A 233 30.53 24.67 -16.06
CA SER A 233 31.93 24.33 -16.35
C SER A 233 32.90 25.12 -15.47
N ASP A 234 34.11 24.62 -15.23
CA ASP A 234 35.16 25.36 -14.48
C ASP A 234 35.45 26.75 -15.14
N ASN A 235 35.43 26.78 -16.47
CA ASN A 235 35.53 28.01 -17.26
C ASN A 235 34.31 28.96 -17.15
N GLY A 236 33.32 28.64 -16.32
CA GLY A 236 32.23 29.52 -15.89
C GLY A 236 31.15 29.76 -16.92
N LYS A 237 30.87 28.78 -17.79
CA LYS A 237 29.69 28.73 -18.67
C LYS A 237 28.62 27.85 -18.03
N VAL A 238 27.36 27.99 -18.45
CA VAL A 238 26.28 27.07 -18.04
C VAL A 238 25.64 26.42 -19.26
N LYS A 239 25.53 25.08 -19.23
CA LYS A 239 24.80 24.24 -20.20
C LYS A 239 23.50 23.76 -19.57
N VAL A 240 22.45 23.59 -20.38
CA VAL A 240 21.16 23.03 -19.94
C VAL A 240 20.80 21.83 -20.81
N TYR A 241 20.51 20.70 -20.16
CA TYR A 241 20.11 19.45 -20.80
C TYR A 241 18.69 19.05 -20.37
N SER A 242 17.99 18.29 -21.21
CA SER A 242 16.69 17.69 -20.89
C SER A 242 16.83 16.53 -19.90
N PRO A 243 15.73 16.04 -19.27
CA PRO A 243 15.76 14.85 -18.42
C PRO A 243 16.35 13.60 -19.11
N GLU A 244 16.17 13.51 -20.44
CA GLU A 244 16.72 12.46 -21.31
C GLU A 244 18.24 12.61 -21.50
N GLY A 245 18.77 13.83 -21.39
CA GLY A 245 20.18 14.17 -21.61
C GLY A 245 20.46 14.91 -22.92
N THR A 246 19.43 15.34 -23.65
CA THR A 246 19.58 16.11 -24.90
C THR A 246 19.93 17.57 -24.60
N PHE A 247 20.79 18.20 -25.40
CA PHE A 247 21.16 19.61 -25.21
C PHE A 247 19.99 20.54 -25.56
N LEU A 248 19.66 21.46 -24.64
CA LEU A 248 18.58 22.44 -24.82
C LEU A 248 19.11 23.83 -25.17
N ASN A 249 19.91 24.43 -24.27
CA ASN A 249 20.49 25.76 -24.48
C ASN A 249 21.76 26.00 -23.62
N SER A 250 22.30 27.21 -23.69
CA SER A 250 23.39 27.68 -22.80
C SER A 250 23.01 29.04 -22.23
N ALA A 251 23.38 29.30 -20.98
CA ALA A 251 23.10 30.59 -20.36
C ALA A 251 23.96 31.71 -20.96
N PRO A 252 23.44 32.94 -21.13
CA PRO A 252 24.21 34.14 -21.47
C PRO A 252 24.98 34.68 -20.24
N VAL A 253 25.49 33.80 -19.38
CA VAL A 253 26.20 34.11 -18.13
C VAL A 253 27.67 33.71 -18.29
N SER A 254 28.56 34.47 -17.64
CA SER A 254 30.01 34.23 -17.65
C SER A 254 30.55 34.30 -16.22
N ASN A 255 31.60 33.53 -15.94
CA ASN A 255 32.14 33.37 -14.58
C ASN A 255 31.12 32.75 -13.60
N ALA A 256 30.19 31.92 -14.10
CA ALA A 256 29.28 31.17 -13.27
C ALA A 256 30.07 30.25 -12.31
N GLY A 257 29.69 30.26 -11.04
CA GLY A 257 30.19 29.37 -10.00
C GLY A 257 29.09 28.42 -9.53
N PRO A 258 28.98 28.17 -8.21
CA PRO A 258 27.90 27.36 -7.67
C PRO A 258 26.51 27.82 -8.09
N ILE A 259 25.62 26.84 -8.25
CA ILE A 259 24.29 26.99 -8.84
C ILE A 259 23.26 26.27 -7.96
N CYS A 260 22.07 26.85 -7.81
CA CYS A 260 20.90 26.16 -7.27
C CYS A 260 19.61 26.71 -7.90
N VAL A 261 18.47 26.06 -7.67
CA VAL A 261 17.20 26.33 -8.37
C VAL A 261 16.02 26.35 -7.41
N ASP A 262 14.99 27.15 -7.71
CA ASP A 262 13.71 27.18 -6.99
C ASP A 262 12.50 27.04 -7.94
N GLU A 263 11.28 27.33 -7.48
CA GLU A 263 10.09 27.29 -8.34
C GLU A 263 10.10 28.33 -9.48
N GLU A 264 10.77 29.47 -9.28
CA GLU A 264 10.71 30.63 -10.18
C GLU A 264 11.90 30.69 -11.16
N GLY A 265 13.03 30.04 -10.82
CA GLY A 265 14.20 30.04 -11.67
C GLY A 265 15.50 29.52 -11.03
N VAL A 266 16.60 30.18 -11.39
CA VAL A 266 17.98 29.70 -11.16
C VAL A 266 18.78 30.77 -10.41
N PHE A 267 19.41 30.40 -9.29
CA PHE A 267 20.43 31.21 -8.63
C PHE A 267 21.82 30.78 -9.10
N ILE A 268 22.63 31.73 -9.54
CA ILE A 268 24.01 31.50 -10.01
C ILE A 268 24.93 32.47 -9.27
N ALA A 269 26.00 31.94 -8.66
CA ALA A 269 27.08 32.75 -8.13
C ALA A 269 27.99 33.25 -9.27
N ASP A 270 28.47 34.49 -9.16
CA ASP A 270 29.53 35.06 -10.00
C ASP A 270 30.87 34.91 -9.25
N SER A 271 31.70 33.97 -9.70
CA SER A 271 32.95 33.59 -9.02
C SER A 271 34.01 34.71 -9.01
N LYS A 272 33.81 35.82 -9.73
CA LYS A 272 34.76 36.95 -9.78
C LYS A 272 34.27 38.15 -8.98
N GLU A 273 32.99 38.50 -9.12
CA GLU A 273 32.38 39.60 -8.37
C GLU A 273 31.96 39.20 -6.94
N LEU A 274 31.86 37.90 -6.66
CA LEU A 274 31.36 37.32 -5.42
C LEU A 274 29.97 37.87 -5.07
N SER A 275 29.08 37.76 -6.06
CA SER A 275 27.66 38.10 -5.99
C SER A 275 26.82 36.91 -6.46
N ILE A 276 25.54 36.88 -6.08
CA ILE A 276 24.57 35.82 -6.40
C ILE A 276 23.42 36.49 -7.13
N LYS A 277 23.13 35.99 -8.34
CA LYS A 277 22.10 36.53 -9.23
C LYS A 277 21.00 35.48 -9.40
N LYS A 278 19.74 35.88 -9.21
CA LYS A 278 18.58 35.06 -9.57
C LYS A 278 18.13 35.40 -10.98
N TYR A 279 17.92 34.37 -11.78
CA TYR A 279 17.40 34.45 -13.14
C TYR A 279 16.08 33.68 -13.25
N THR A 280 15.24 34.01 -14.23
CA THR A 280 14.22 33.06 -14.73
C THR A 280 14.88 31.87 -15.42
N PHE A 281 14.13 30.80 -15.72
CA PHE A 281 14.64 29.67 -16.52
C PHE A 281 15.11 30.08 -17.94
N ASP A 282 14.57 31.17 -18.50
CA ASP A 282 15.04 31.82 -19.74
C ASP A 282 16.29 32.72 -19.55
N PHE A 283 16.94 32.65 -18.39
CA PHE A 283 18.10 33.46 -18.00
C PHE A 283 17.90 34.99 -18.01
N LYS A 284 16.68 35.47 -17.74
CA LYS A 284 16.42 36.90 -17.49
C LYS A 284 16.65 37.22 -16.01
N GLU A 285 17.54 38.18 -15.71
CA GLU A 285 17.87 38.55 -14.33
C GLU A 285 16.66 39.14 -13.59
N ILE A 286 16.41 38.64 -12.37
CA ILE A 286 15.32 39.01 -11.47
C ILE A 286 15.86 39.91 -10.34
N LEU A 287 16.95 39.49 -9.70
CA LEU A 287 17.62 40.19 -8.60
C LEU A 287 19.09 39.78 -8.49
N SER A 288 19.87 40.60 -7.77
CA SER A 288 21.28 40.37 -7.47
C SER A 288 21.58 40.81 -6.03
N PHE A 289 22.40 40.03 -5.31
CA PHE A 289 22.85 40.34 -3.94
C PHE A 289 24.25 39.76 -3.68
N GLY A 290 24.91 40.18 -2.60
CA GLY A 290 26.30 39.80 -2.33
C GLY A 290 27.33 40.73 -3.00
N VAL A 291 28.49 40.83 -2.38
CA VAL A 291 29.68 41.54 -2.90
C VAL A 291 30.92 41.05 -2.16
N LYS A 292 32.12 41.17 -2.75
CA LYS A 292 33.37 40.83 -2.07
C LYS A 292 33.57 41.59 -0.75
N GLY A 293 33.81 40.87 0.36
CA GLY A 293 34.09 41.44 1.68
C GLY A 293 33.80 40.53 2.89
N GLU A 294 33.93 41.09 4.09
CA GLU A 294 33.83 40.38 5.39
C GLU A 294 32.56 40.71 6.20
N GLY A 295 31.66 41.55 5.66
CA GLY A 295 30.41 41.94 6.33
C GLY A 295 29.21 41.01 6.10
N ARG A 296 28.06 41.39 6.66
CA ARG A 296 26.75 40.78 6.35
C ARG A 296 26.46 40.89 4.85
N ALA A 297 26.08 39.79 4.20
CA ALA A 297 25.87 39.72 2.76
C ALA A 297 27.12 40.11 1.94
N GLN A 298 28.30 39.74 2.44
CA GLN A 298 29.57 39.84 1.72
C GLN A 298 30.33 38.53 1.80
N PHE A 299 31.17 38.24 0.80
CA PHE A 299 31.87 36.96 0.69
C PHE A 299 33.36 37.14 0.36
N LEU A 300 34.21 36.24 0.83
CA LEU A 300 35.62 36.13 0.40
C LEU A 300 35.80 35.03 -0.65
N ASP A 301 35.01 33.96 -0.53
CA ASP A 301 34.83 32.87 -1.49
C ASP A 301 33.37 32.38 -1.46
N ILE A 302 32.89 31.70 -2.51
CA ILE A 302 31.56 31.09 -2.59
C ILE A 302 31.71 29.69 -3.20
N SER A 303 31.69 28.66 -2.36
CA SER A 303 31.93 27.26 -2.77
C SER A 303 30.67 26.45 -3.04
N CYS A 304 29.54 26.81 -2.43
CA CYS A 304 28.26 26.14 -2.63
C CYS A 304 27.08 27.10 -2.39
N LEU A 305 26.05 26.98 -3.23
CA LEU A 305 24.71 27.50 -3.01
C LEU A 305 23.77 26.33 -2.78
N TYR A 306 22.96 26.38 -1.73
CA TYR A 306 21.95 25.35 -1.46
C TYR A 306 20.59 25.96 -1.16
N ARG A 307 19.53 25.36 -1.71
CA ARG A 307 18.15 25.73 -1.42
C ARG A 307 17.53 24.73 -0.44
N THR A 308 17.08 25.25 0.70
CA THR A 308 16.30 24.50 1.71
C THR A 308 14.83 24.36 1.31
N TYR A 309 14.11 23.39 1.90
CA TYR A 309 12.71 23.10 1.58
C TYR A 309 11.72 24.25 1.85
N ASP A 310 11.96 25.10 2.86
CA ASP A 310 11.17 26.32 3.09
C ASP A 310 11.60 27.50 2.18
N GLY A 311 12.59 27.26 1.31
CA GLY A 311 13.10 28.22 0.33
C GLY A 311 13.99 29.31 0.92
N ARG A 312 14.79 29.03 1.96
CA ARG A 312 16.01 29.81 2.25
C ARG A 312 17.13 29.37 1.30
N ILE A 313 17.98 30.32 0.91
CA ILE A 313 19.24 30.09 0.20
C ILE A 313 20.38 30.17 1.22
N MET A 314 21.18 29.11 1.28
CA MET A 314 22.37 29.01 2.11
C MET A 314 23.62 29.12 1.23
N VAL A 315 24.61 29.88 1.71
CA VAL A 315 25.82 30.23 0.97
C VAL A 315 27.03 29.93 1.82
N SER A 316 27.88 28.98 1.42
CA SER A 316 29.11 28.64 2.13
C SER A 316 30.27 29.53 1.70
N ASP A 317 31.02 30.06 2.67
CA ASP A 317 32.24 30.84 2.47
C ASP A 317 33.41 30.14 3.19
N PRO A 318 34.23 29.34 2.46
CA PRO A 318 35.35 28.62 3.02
C PRO A 318 36.40 29.50 3.71
N GLU A 319 36.63 30.71 3.21
CA GLU A 319 37.67 31.61 3.72
C GLU A 319 37.21 32.37 4.97
N ARG A 320 35.90 32.58 5.13
CA ARG A 320 35.30 33.15 6.35
C ARG A 320 34.92 32.11 7.41
N ASN A 321 35.00 30.81 7.12
CA ASN A 321 34.59 29.71 8.02
C ASN A 321 33.13 29.84 8.52
N LEU A 322 32.20 30.09 7.59
CA LEU A 322 30.78 30.18 7.90
C LEU A 322 29.86 29.92 6.70
N ILE A 323 28.59 29.72 6.99
CA ILE A 323 27.49 29.67 6.02
C ILE A 323 26.55 30.85 6.30
N GLN A 324 26.28 31.71 5.32
CA GLN A 324 25.28 32.78 5.44
C GLN A 324 23.92 32.30 4.92
N ILE A 325 22.84 32.67 5.62
CA ILE A 325 21.46 32.25 5.31
C ILE A 325 20.65 33.46 4.84
N PHE A 326 19.99 33.31 3.69
CA PHE A 326 19.15 34.33 3.05
C PHE A 326 17.76 33.78 2.76
N LYS A 327 16.76 34.65 2.76
CA LYS A 327 15.41 34.36 2.26
C LYS A 327 15.09 35.36 1.13
N PRO A 328 15.04 34.95 -0.15
CA PRO A 328 14.49 35.79 -1.20
C PRO A 328 13.02 36.10 -0.89
N GLU A 329 12.56 37.29 -1.29
CA GLU A 329 11.14 37.59 -1.38
C GLU A 329 10.59 36.84 -2.60
N SER A 330 9.80 35.80 -2.33
CA SER A 330 9.06 35.04 -3.33
C SER A 330 7.79 35.77 -3.74
N ASP A 331 7.47 35.77 -5.02
CA ASP A 331 6.06 35.90 -5.41
C ASP A 331 5.40 34.55 -5.05
N ASN A 332 4.23 34.55 -4.40
CA ASN A 332 3.65 33.32 -3.81
C ASN A 332 3.14 32.29 -4.85
N SER A 333 3.54 32.39 -6.11
CA SER A 333 3.26 31.47 -7.20
C SER A 333 3.96 30.11 -7.01
N ARG A 334 3.35 29.28 -6.15
CA ARG A 334 3.51 27.82 -6.20
C ARG A 334 3.34 27.32 -7.65
N LEU A 335 4.07 26.26 -8.00
CA LEU A 335 3.97 25.58 -9.28
C LEU A 335 2.61 24.91 -9.51
N PHE A 336 2.36 24.51 -10.75
CA PHE A 336 1.20 23.73 -11.16
C PHE A 336 1.62 22.31 -11.53
N GLY A 337 1.18 21.33 -10.75
CA GLY A 337 1.59 19.93 -10.80
C GLY A 337 2.58 19.55 -9.69
N PRO A 338 2.92 18.26 -9.57
CA PRO A 338 4.15 17.84 -8.91
C PRO A 338 5.37 18.28 -9.76
N PRO A 339 6.61 18.12 -9.24
CA PRO A 339 7.79 18.17 -10.10
C PRO A 339 7.66 17.16 -11.25
N ALA A 340 8.35 17.42 -12.37
CA ALA A 340 8.52 16.42 -13.42
C ALA A 340 9.13 15.13 -12.83
N PRO A 341 8.80 13.95 -13.36
CA PRO A 341 9.21 12.72 -12.72
C PRO A 341 10.69 12.41 -12.99
N PRO A 342 11.36 11.63 -12.12
CA PRO A 342 12.64 11.03 -12.45
C PRO A 342 12.53 10.13 -13.70
N PRO A 343 13.63 9.91 -14.45
CA PRO A 343 13.66 8.89 -15.49
C PRO A 343 13.38 7.49 -14.88
N THR A 344 12.84 6.58 -15.69
CA THR A 344 12.73 5.16 -15.30
C THR A 344 14.13 4.63 -14.99
N SER A 345 14.28 4.04 -13.81
CA SER A 345 15.56 3.55 -13.31
C SER A 345 15.46 2.09 -12.87
N ALA A 346 16.60 1.49 -12.52
CA ALA A 346 16.67 0.18 -11.91
C ALA A 346 17.54 0.22 -10.65
N MET A 347 17.23 -0.65 -9.71
CA MET A 347 18.06 -0.95 -8.55
C MET A 347 18.37 -2.45 -8.54
N TRP A 348 19.57 -2.84 -8.11
CA TRP A 348 19.85 -4.25 -7.81
C TRP A 348 19.21 -4.59 -6.45
N THR A 349 18.51 -5.71 -6.32
CA THR A 349 17.81 -6.10 -5.09
C THR A 349 18.48 -7.25 -4.35
N LYS A 350 19.15 -8.16 -5.08
CA LYS A 350 19.71 -9.38 -4.52
C LYS A 350 20.91 -9.86 -5.32
N ILE A 351 22.01 -10.18 -4.64
CA ILE A 351 23.16 -10.86 -5.23
C ILE A 351 23.20 -12.30 -4.72
N ILE A 352 23.33 -13.24 -5.65
CA ILE A 352 23.39 -14.67 -5.40
C ILE A 352 24.74 -15.17 -5.96
N GLY A 353 25.77 -15.20 -5.11
CA GLY A 353 27.09 -15.72 -5.49
C GLY A 353 27.07 -17.23 -5.71
N THR A 354 27.69 -17.72 -6.79
CA THR A 354 27.69 -19.14 -7.16
C THR A 354 28.95 -19.87 -6.69
N ASP A 355 28.88 -21.19 -6.52
CA ASP A 355 30.03 -21.99 -6.05
C ASP A 355 31.29 -21.81 -6.95
N PRO A 356 32.51 -21.69 -6.37
CA PRO A 356 33.71 -21.32 -7.11
C PRO A 356 34.01 -22.21 -8.32
N GLY A 357 33.88 -21.63 -9.52
CA GLY A 357 34.15 -22.29 -10.78
C GLY A 357 32.92 -22.82 -11.50
N MET A 358 31.71 -22.77 -10.92
CA MET A 358 30.49 -22.78 -11.72
C MET A 358 30.47 -21.55 -12.62
N LYS A 359 30.02 -21.72 -13.86
CA LYS A 359 29.83 -20.62 -14.81
C LYS A 359 28.43 -20.77 -15.39
N LEU A 360 27.44 -20.22 -14.72
CA LEU A 360 26.04 -20.34 -15.15
C LEU A 360 25.81 -19.66 -16.51
N SER A 361 24.87 -20.18 -17.29
CA SER A 361 24.43 -19.64 -18.58
C SER A 361 22.92 -19.40 -18.63
N GLY A 362 22.15 -20.25 -19.30
CA GLY A 362 20.69 -20.13 -19.43
C GLY A 362 19.99 -20.21 -18.08
N LEU A 363 18.96 -19.39 -17.88
CA LEU A 363 18.25 -19.19 -16.62
C LEU A 363 16.74 -19.43 -16.77
N ALA A 364 16.14 -20.17 -15.84
CA ALA A 364 14.70 -20.32 -15.73
C ALA A 364 14.26 -20.30 -14.26
N LEU A 365 13.03 -19.84 -14.05
CA LEU A 365 12.38 -19.77 -12.75
C LEU A 365 11.11 -20.62 -12.79
N LYS A 366 10.82 -21.27 -11.67
CA LYS A 366 9.55 -21.95 -11.43
C LYS A 366 8.63 -21.03 -10.62
N ASP A 367 7.31 -21.23 -10.71
CA ASP A 367 6.29 -20.40 -10.04
C ASP A 367 6.43 -20.31 -8.50
N ASP A 368 7.19 -21.20 -7.87
CA ASP A 368 7.51 -21.19 -6.43
C ASP A 368 8.81 -20.44 -6.08
N GLY A 369 9.41 -19.74 -7.06
CA GLY A 369 10.67 -19.00 -6.89
C GLY A 369 11.93 -19.87 -6.98
N THR A 370 11.83 -21.19 -7.23
CA THR A 370 13.01 -22.05 -7.39
C THR A 370 13.80 -21.65 -8.64
N ILE A 371 15.10 -21.41 -8.47
CA ILE A 371 16.02 -20.99 -9.53
C ILE A 371 16.64 -22.22 -10.20
N PHE A 372 16.58 -22.27 -11.52
CA PHE A 372 17.26 -23.27 -12.36
C PHE A 372 18.20 -22.56 -13.35
N ALA A 373 19.46 -22.99 -13.40
CA ALA A 373 20.43 -22.42 -14.32
C ALA A 373 21.33 -23.51 -14.93
N ILE A 374 21.70 -23.36 -16.20
CA ILE A 374 22.57 -24.31 -16.90
C ILE A 374 24.04 -23.96 -16.60
N ASP A 375 24.92 -24.93 -16.33
CA ASP A 375 26.37 -24.65 -16.30
C ASP A 375 26.96 -24.64 -17.72
N LYS A 376 27.63 -23.54 -18.08
CA LYS A 376 28.25 -23.24 -19.39
C LYS A 376 29.38 -24.21 -19.80
N LYS A 377 29.89 -25.04 -18.89
CA LYS A 377 30.97 -26.01 -19.15
C LYS A 377 30.43 -27.44 -19.28
N THR A 378 29.50 -27.87 -18.43
CA THR A 378 28.95 -29.24 -18.45
C THR A 378 27.66 -29.35 -19.26
N GLY A 379 26.89 -28.27 -19.36
CA GLY A 379 25.54 -28.25 -19.93
C GLY A 379 24.49 -28.89 -19.01
N GLU A 380 24.79 -29.08 -17.72
CA GLU A 380 23.86 -29.64 -16.75
C GLU A 380 22.94 -28.56 -16.16
N VAL A 381 21.68 -28.90 -15.88
CA VAL A 381 20.76 -27.98 -15.20
C VAL A 381 21.00 -28.06 -13.70
N CYS A 382 21.38 -26.94 -13.10
CA CYS A 382 21.60 -26.78 -11.67
C CYS A 382 20.36 -26.15 -11.04
N MET A 383 19.70 -26.87 -10.13
CA MET A 383 18.72 -26.30 -9.21
C MET A 383 19.47 -25.63 -8.06
N LEU A 384 19.22 -24.33 -7.84
CA LEU A 384 19.99 -23.49 -6.95
C LEU A 384 19.18 -23.02 -5.75
N GLU A 385 19.77 -23.08 -4.56
CA GLU A 385 19.25 -22.47 -3.35
C GLU A 385 20.35 -21.58 -2.75
N ASN A 386 20.07 -20.28 -2.63
CA ASN A 386 21.03 -19.26 -2.18
C ASN A 386 22.41 -19.35 -2.91
N GLY A 387 22.39 -19.70 -4.19
CA GLY A 387 23.56 -19.75 -5.07
C GLY A 387 24.33 -21.07 -5.08
N ARG A 388 24.01 -21.99 -4.14
CA ARG A 388 24.61 -23.33 -4.10
C ARG A 388 23.82 -24.31 -4.95
N MET A 389 24.53 -25.23 -5.58
CA MET A 389 23.89 -26.34 -6.30
C MET A 389 23.30 -27.36 -5.31
N ILE A 390 21.98 -27.46 -5.25
CA ILE A 390 21.28 -28.46 -4.41
C ILE A 390 21.03 -29.75 -5.19
N ARG A 391 20.74 -29.63 -6.50
CA ARG A 391 20.43 -30.78 -7.37
C ARG A 391 20.83 -30.51 -8.81
N THR A 392 21.54 -31.46 -9.40
CA THR A 392 21.74 -31.55 -10.86
C THR A 392 20.55 -32.26 -11.51
N ILE A 393 20.07 -31.77 -12.65
CA ILE A 393 19.09 -32.43 -13.51
C ILE A 393 19.67 -32.57 -14.91
N THR A 394 19.56 -33.78 -15.46
CA THR A 394 20.13 -34.18 -16.76
C THR A 394 19.08 -34.91 -17.59
N ASP A 395 19.15 -34.79 -18.92
CA ASP A 395 18.45 -35.69 -19.84
C ASP A 395 18.88 -37.16 -19.59
N GLU A 396 18.03 -38.14 -19.93
CA GLU A 396 18.35 -39.57 -19.73
C GLU A 396 19.61 -40.02 -20.50
N GLU A 397 19.92 -39.34 -21.61
CA GLU A 397 21.11 -39.56 -22.41
C GLU A 397 22.32 -38.70 -21.98
N ALA A 398 22.24 -38.00 -20.84
CA ALA A 398 23.26 -37.07 -20.32
C ALA A 398 23.76 -36.04 -21.35
N ARG A 399 22.84 -35.56 -22.20
CA ARG A 399 23.11 -34.57 -23.23
C ARG A 399 23.14 -33.15 -22.63
N PRO A 400 24.08 -32.28 -23.03
CA PRO A 400 24.10 -30.90 -22.55
C PRO A 400 22.82 -30.16 -22.97
N ALA A 401 22.30 -29.36 -22.05
CA ALA A 401 21.18 -28.46 -22.26
C ALA A 401 21.64 -27.16 -22.94
N GLU A 402 20.82 -26.65 -23.85
CA GLU A 402 20.96 -25.32 -24.44
C GLU A 402 20.00 -24.33 -23.73
N ALA A 403 18.79 -24.78 -23.38
CA ALA A 403 17.78 -23.99 -22.67
C ALA A 403 16.78 -24.87 -21.88
N VAL A 404 16.02 -24.25 -20.97
CA VAL A 404 15.06 -24.90 -20.07
C VAL A 404 13.83 -24.00 -19.86
N ALA A 405 12.64 -24.57 -19.84
CA ALA A 405 11.36 -23.86 -19.61
C ALA A 405 10.40 -24.69 -18.75
N PHE A 406 9.35 -24.06 -18.21
CA PHE A 406 8.29 -24.71 -17.44
C PHE A 406 6.93 -24.51 -18.12
N ASP A 407 6.04 -25.50 -17.98
CA ASP A 407 4.61 -25.33 -18.28
C ASP A 407 3.80 -24.95 -17.03
N GLY A 408 2.56 -24.50 -17.22
CA GLY A 408 1.63 -24.13 -16.15
C GLY A 408 1.13 -25.28 -15.26
N SER A 409 1.74 -26.47 -15.33
CA SER A 409 1.59 -27.57 -14.36
C SER A 409 2.88 -27.82 -13.55
N GLY A 410 3.89 -26.95 -13.69
CA GLY A 410 5.21 -27.13 -13.11
C GLY A 410 6.07 -28.18 -13.82
N GLY A 411 5.64 -28.67 -14.99
CA GLY A 411 6.38 -29.64 -15.79
C GLY A 411 7.55 -28.96 -16.51
N MET A 412 8.77 -29.43 -16.25
CA MET A 412 9.99 -28.88 -16.86
C MET A 412 10.21 -29.46 -18.25
N TYR A 413 10.57 -28.62 -19.21
CA TYR A 413 10.99 -29.01 -20.56
C TYR A 413 12.45 -28.63 -20.77
N LEU A 414 13.25 -29.62 -21.16
CA LEU A 414 14.69 -29.49 -21.36
C LEU A 414 15.03 -29.58 -22.85
N LEU A 415 15.69 -28.55 -23.40
CA LEU A 415 16.18 -28.55 -24.77
C LEU A 415 17.65 -29.00 -24.79
N SER A 416 17.91 -30.25 -25.19
CA SER A 416 19.26 -30.84 -25.25
C SER A 416 19.64 -31.18 -26.69
N GLY A 417 20.15 -30.17 -27.40
CA GLY A 417 20.41 -30.24 -28.83
C GLY A 417 19.12 -30.50 -29.62
N GLN A 418 19.13 -31.48 -30.54
CA GLN A 418 17.95 -31.85 -31.33
C GLN A 418 16.99 -32.81 -30.58
N ARG A 419 16.71 -32.53 -29.29
CA ARG A 419 15.72 -33.26 -28.46
C ARG A 419 15.13 -32.33 -27.41
N ILE A 420 13.83 -32.50 -27.16
CA ILE A 420 13.09 -31.85 -26.09
C ILE A 420 12.62 -32.95 -25.14
N THR A 421 13.05 -32.93 -23.89
CA THR A 421 12.68 -33.91 -22.87
C THR A 421 11.77 -33.26 -21.83
N LYS A 422 10.57 -33.80 -21.60
CA LYS A 422 9.69 -33.34 -20.53
C LYS A 422 9.96 -34.15 -19.25
N ILE A 423 10.21 -33.45 -18.17
CA ILE A 423 10.45 -33.97 -16.82
C ILE A 423 9.33 -33.49 -15.91
N LEU A 424 8.69 -34.42 -15.21
CA LEU A 424 7.60 -34.15 -14.25
C LEU A 424 8.15 -33.49 -12.97
N PRO A 425 7.30 -32.84 -12.15
CA PRO A 425 7.71 -32.28 -10.85
C PRO A 425 8.36 -33.29 -9.89
N ASP A 426 8.05 -34.59 -10.03
CA ASP A 426 8.69 -35.67 -9.26
C ASP A 426 10.09 -36.08 -9.78
N GLY A 427 10.56 -35.46 -10.86
CA GLY A 427 11.86 -35.69 -11.48
C GLY A 427 11.91 -36.85 -12.47
N ARG A 428 10.79 -37.51 -12.79
CA ARG A 428 10.74 -38.55 -13.83
C ARG A 428 10.52 -37.95 -15.21
N THR A 429 11.16 -38.52 -16.22
CA THR A 429 10.83 -38.28 -17.63
C THR A 429 9.39 -38.68 -17.93
N ALA A 430 8.60 -37.76 -18.48
CA ALA A 430 7.27 -38.08 -19.00
C ALA A 430 7.37 -38.72 -20.39
N TYR A 431 8.08 -38.03 -21.28
CA TYR A 431 8.37 -38.39 -22.67
C TYR A 431 9.41 -37.40 -23.22
N ALA A 432 9.93 -37.68 -24.40
CA ALA A 432 10.81 -36.78 -25.12
C ALA A 432 10.57 -36.88 -26.64
N PHE A 433 10.72 -35.76 -27.33
CA PHE A 433 10.39 -35.62 -28.75
C PHE A 433 11.44 -34.79 -29.51
N GLY A 434 11.35 -34.81 -30.83
CA GLY A 434 12.35 -34.21 -31.72
C GLY A 434 13.56 -35.12 -31.97
N GLY A 435 14.12 -35.01 -33.17
CA GLY A 435 15.28 -35.77 -33.60
C GLY A 435 15.34 -35.98 -35.11
N SER A 436 16.55 -35.98 -35.67
CA SER A 436 16.80 -36.02 -37.12
C SER A 436 16.56 -37.38 -37.80
N ARG A 437 15.96 -38.35 -37.11
CA ARG A 437 15.68 -39.71 -37.61
C ARG A 437 14.19 -40.07 -37.66
N GLU A 438 13.33 -39.24 -37.08
CA GLU A 438 11.88 -39.45 -37.05
C GLU A 438 11.16 -38.42 -37.94
N LYS A 439 9.83 -38.45 -38.01
CA LYS A 439 9.01 -37.47 -38.75
C LYS A 439 8.92 -36.11 -38.03
N SER A 440 10.03 -35.62 -37.48
CA SER A 440 10.10 -34.30 -36.86
C SER A 440 10.37 -33.20 -37.90
N SER A 441 10.21 -31.93 -37.53
CA SER A 441 10.63 -30.77 -38.33
C SER A 441 12.16 -30.57 -38.37
N TRP A 442 12.92 -31.38 -37.62
CA TRP A 442 14.37 -31.23 -37.46
C TRP A 442 15.17 -32.16 -38.37
N SER A 443 16.36 -31.68 -38.73
CA SER A 443 17.29 -32.37 -39.64
C SER A 443 18.70 -32.32 -39.06
N SER A 444 19.64 -33.09 -39.63
CA SER A 444 21.06 -33.03 -39.24
C SER A 444 21.72 -31.64 -39.30
N SER A 445 21.07 -30.66 -39.96
CA SER A 445 21.50 -29.25 -40.03
C SER A 445 20.63 -28.29 -39.22
N SER A 446 19.80 -28.78 -38.30
CA SER A 446 19.07 -27.96 -37.32
C SER A 446 19.94 -27.62 -36.11
N ARG A 447 19.88 -26.37 -35.65
CA ARG A 447 20.53 -25.90 -34.42
C ARG A 447 19.51 -25.11 -33.60
N PRO A 448 18.63 -25.79 -32.85
CA PRO A 448 17.83 -25.13 -31.83
C PRO A 448 18.74 -24.63 -30.70
N ASN A 449 18.30 -23.61 -29.97
CA ASN A 449 19.08 -22.97 -28.92
C ASN A 449 18.25 -22.36 -27.79
N ASP A 450 16.93 -22.23 -27.96
CA ASP A 450 16.04 -21.66 -26.94
C ASP A 450 14.61 -22.20 -27.06
N ILE A 451 13.88 -22.23 -25.94
CA ILE A 451 12.55 -22.82 -25.76
C ILE A 451 11.68 -21.95 -24.84
N ALA A 452 10.47 -21.62 -25.30
CA ALA A 452 9.44 -20.96 -24.48
C ALA A 452 8.11 -21.73 -24.56
N ILE A 453 7.30 -21.65 -23.50
CA ILE A 453 6.04 -22.38 -23.38
C ILE A 453 4.93 -21.42 -23.00
N SER A 454 3.79 -21.55 -23.67
CA SER A 454 2.59 -20.75 -23.38
C SER A 454 1.64 -21.47 -22.40
N ARG A 455 0.78 -20.70 -21.74
CA ARG A 455 -0.19 -21.18 -20.74
C ARG A 455 -1.25 -22.09 -21.35
N ASP A 456 -1.52 -21.98 -22.66
CA ASP A 456 -2.36 -22.89 -23.44
C ASP A 456 -1.62 -24.13 -23.99
N GLY A 457 -0.34 -24.29 -23.68
CA GLY A 457 0.42 -25.52 -23.97
C GLY A 457 1.04 -25.60 -25.37
N ALA A 458 1.27 -24.48 -26.05
CA ALA A 458 2.14 -24.45 -27.22
C ALA A 458 3.61 -24.33 -26.78
N VAL A 459 4.47 -25.16 -27.37
CA VAL A 459 5.90 -25.22 -27.11
C VAL A 459 6.63 -24.63 -28.32
N TYR A 460 7.30 -23.50 -28.11
CA TYR A 460 7.99 -22.73 -29.14
C TYR A 460 9.49 -22.96 -29.01
N VAL A 461 10.17 -23.31 -30.10
CA VAL A 461 11.61 -23.61 -30.10
C VAL A 461 12.29 -22.98 -31.30
N THR A 462 13.31 -22.15 -31.06
CA THR A 462 14.10 -21.53 -32.13
C THR A 462 14.88 -22.57 -32.94
N ASP A 463 15.34 -22.19 -34.13
CA ASP A 463 16.42 -22.90 -34.83
C ASP A 463 17.26 -21.87 -35.61
N ARG A 464 18.39 -21.45 -35.03
CA ARG A 464 19.29 -20.46 -35.64
C ARG A 464 19.82 -20.89 -37.00
N LYS A 465 19.96 -22.19 -37.26
CA LYS A 465 20.46 -22.68 -38.56
C LYS A 465 19.36 -22.81 -39.61
N LYS A 466 18.10 -22.98 -39.21
CA LYS A 466 16.91 -22.93 -40.09
C LYS A 466 16.23 -21.57 -40.16
N LYS A 467 16.72 -20.58 -39.40
CA LYS A 467 16.23 -19.20 -39.32
C LYS A 467 14.72 -19.16 -39.07
N ALA A 468 14.29 -19.69 -37.93
CA ALA A 468 12.87 -19.95 -37.66
C ALA A 468 12.55 -20.20 -36.18
N VAL A 469 11.25 -20.23 -35.88
CA VAL A 469 10.66 -20.84 -34.69
C VAL A 469 9.80 -22.04 -35.12
N ASN A 470 9.99 -23.18 -34.47
CA ASN A 470 9.14 -24.37 -34.60
C ASN A 470 8.12 -24.34 -33.46
N VAL A 471 6.86 -24.69 -33.73
CA VAL A 471 5.79 -24.72 -32.73
C VAL A 471 5.25 -26.14 -32.64
N TYR A 472 5.20 -26.68 -31.43
CA TYR A 472 4.64 -27.99 -31.07
C TYR A 472 3.50 -27.80 -30.08
N ASN A 473 2.66 -28.83 -29.86
CA ASN A 473 1.82 -28.90 -28.66
C ASN A 473 2.59 -29.55 -27.50
N THR A 474 1.97 -29.61 -26.32
CA THR A 474 2.50 -30.33 -25.14
C THR A 474 2.95 -31.75 -25.48
N ASP A 475 2.14 -32.53 -26.19
CA ASP A 475 2.41 -33.93 -26.60
C ASP A 475 3.61 -34.09 -27.57
N GLY A 476 4.24 -32.99 -27.99
CA GLY A 476 5.37 -32.99 -28.92
C GLY A 476 4.99 -33.09 -30.41
N VAL A 477 3.70 -32.98 -30.74
CA VAL A 477 3.23 -32.94 -32.13
C VAL A 477 3.56 -31.58 -32.74
N PHE A 478 4.32 -31.57 -33.84
CA PHE A 478 4.62 -30.35 -34.59
C PHE A 478 3.35 -29.75 -35.21
N ILE A 479 3.09 -28.48 -34.90
CA ILE A 479 1.93 -27.71 -35.39
C ILE A 479 2.32 -26.89 -36.62
N ARG A 480 3.34 -26.02 -36.50
CA ARG A 480 3.68 -24.99 -37.50
C ARG A 480 5.10 -24.47 -37.38
N LYS A 481 5.56 -23.76 -38.41
CA LYS A 481 6.84 -23.06 -38.46
C LYS A 481 6.62 -21.57 -38.72
N ILE A 482 7.18 -20.71 -37.86
CA ILE A 482 7.28 -19.27 -38.09
C ILE A 482 8.65 -19.00 -38.74
N ALA A 483 8.69 -18.23 -39.83
CA ALA A 483 9.91 -17.99 -40.62
C ALA A 483 10.13 -16.51 -41.00
N THR A 484 9.22 -15.62 -40.61
CA THR A 484 9.26 -14.18 -40.89
C THR A 484 8.86 -13.39 -39.64
N ILE A 485 9.41 -12.19 -39.47
CA ILE A 485 9.23 -11.36 -38.25
C ILE A 485 7.96 -10.48 -38.28
N ASP A 486 7.50 -10.11 -39.47
CA ASP A 486 6.37 -9.22 -39.76
C ASP A 486 5.40 -9.86 -40.79
N GLY A 487 5.51 -11.17 -40.99
CA GLY A 487 4.85 -11.93 -42.06
C GLY A 487 5.56 -11.91 -43.42
N LYS A 488 6.56 -11.05 -43.65
CA LYS A 488 7.23 -10.83 -44.96
C LYS A 488 8.75 -10.98 -44.90
N THR A 489 9.38 -10.26 -43.97
CA THR A 489 10.81 -10.14 -43.72
C THR A 489 11.33 -11.43 -43.07
N PRO A 490 12.27 -12.17 -43.68
CA PRO A 490 12.76 -13.42 -43.11
C PRO A 490 13.46 -13.23 -41.77
N ILE A 491 13.25 -14.18 -40.85
CA ILE A 491 14.04 -14.30 -39.62
C ILE A 491 15.53 -14.42 -39.99
N SER A 492 16.43 -13.81 -39.22
CA SER A 492 17.86 -13.76 -39.52
C SER A 492 18.72 -14.55 -38.51
N ASP A 493 18.61 -14.28 -37.22
CA ASP A 493 19.27 -15.03 -36.15
C ASP A 493 18.36 -15.01 -34.91
N PRO A 494 17.42 -15.98 -34.78
CA PRO A 494 16.46 -16.02 -33.67
C PRO A 494 17.21 -16.31 -32.37
N ALA A 495 17.35 -15.30 -31.53
CA ALA A 495 18.20 -15.34 -30.35
C ALA A 495 17.52 -16.06 -29.19
N ALA A 496 16.35 -15.57 -28.81
CA ALA A 496 15.58 -16.00 -27.64
C ALA A 496 14.06 -15.77 -27.84
N LEU A 497 13.28 -16.39 -26.97
CA LEU A 497 11.82 -16.41 -26.94
C LEU A 497 11.32 -16.16 -25.52
N ALA A 498 10.22 -15.44 -25.40
CA ALA A 498 9.44 -15.36 -24.17
C ALA A 498 7.94 -15.37 -24.49
N VAL A 499 7.10 -15.67 -23.50
CA VAL A 499 5.64 -15.56 -23.63
C VAL A 499 5.12 -14.62 -22.56
N ASN A 500 4.30 -13.63 -22.97
CA ASN A 500 3.77 -12.64 -22.03
C ASN A 500 2.50 -13.11 -21.30
N SER A 501 2.03 -12.32 -20.34
CA SER A 501 0.78 -12.49 -19.59
C SER A 501 -0.45 -12.75 -20.47
N LYS A 502 -0.52 -12.11 -21.65
CA LYS A 502 -1.57 -12.26 -22.68
C LYS A 502 -1.39 -13.49 -23.59
N ASN A 503 -0.45 -14.38 -23.26
CA ASN A 503 -0.17 -15.62 -24.00
C ASN A 503 0.31 -15.39 -25.45
N MET A 504 0.98 -14.25 -25.69
CA MET A 504 1.57 -13.88 -26.98
C MET A 504 3.07 -14.21 -26.97
N LEU A 505 3.60 -14.72 -28.09
CA LEU A 505 5.01 -15.05 -28.23
C LEU A 505 5.81 -13.80 -28.58
N CYS A 506 6.85 -13.50 -27.81
CA CYS A 506 7.86 -12.50 -28.12
C CYS A 506 9.14 -13.20 -28.62
N LEU A 507 9.62 -12.82 -29.81
CA LEU A 507 10.85 -13.31 -30.43
C LEU A 507 11.87 -12.18 -30.49
N LEU A 508 13.07 -12.44 -30.01
CA LEU A 508 14.26 -11.63 -30.25
C LEU A 508 15.00 -12.16 -31.50
N ASP A 509 15.18 -11.34 -32.53
CA ASP A 509 16.00 -11.65 -33.70
C ASP A 509 17.24 -10.75 -33.71
N SER A 510 18.36 -11.28 -33.20
CA SER A 510 19.65 -10.58 -33.13
C SER A 510 20.23 -10.27 -34.51
N GLY A 511 19.82 -11.01 -35.54
CA GLY A 511 20.30 -10.84 -36.91
C GLY A 511 19.51 -9.82 -37.74
N ASN A 512 18.35 -9.39 -37.25
CA ASN A 512 17.55 -8.27 -37.77
C ASN A 512 17.51 -7.07 -36.79
N ASN A 513 18.17 -7.21 -35.63
CA ASN A 513 18.18 -6.25 -34.51
C ASN A 513 16.77 -5.85 -34.05
N SER A 514 15.87 -6.83 -33.90
CA SER A 514 14.43 -6.59 -33.73
C SER A 514 13.75 -7.51 -32.73
N ILE A 515 12.75 -7.00 -32.01
CA ILE A 515 11.75 -7.81 -31.30
C ILE A 515 10.50 -7.94 -32.16
N SER A 516 9.85 -9.10 -32.12
CA SER A 516 8.58 -9.36 -32.83
C SER A 516 7.59 -10.11 -31.94
N ILE A 517 6.33 -9.68 -31.93
CA ILE A 517 5.27 -10.21 -31.09
C ILE A 517 4.24 -10.92 -31.98
N PHE A 518 3.90 -12.16 -31.66
CA PHE A 518 2.98 -13.02 -32.40
C PHE A 518 1.79 -13.47 -31.55
N ASP A 519 0.63 -13.62 -32.18
CA ASP A 519 -0.53 -14.25 -31.55
C ASP A 519 -0.34 -15.77 -31.38
N SER A 520 -1.26 -16.44 -30.69
CA SER A 520 -1.23 -17.91 -30.54
C SER A 520 -1.34 -18.68 -31.87
N ASN A 521 -1.75 -18.01 -32.96
CA ASN A 521 -1.71 -18.57 -34.32
C ASN A 521 -0.34 -18.46 -35.01
N GLY A 522 0.62 -17.75 -34.43
CA GLY A 522 1.92 -17.46 -35.04
C GLY A 522 1.87 -16.34 -36.09
N SER A 523 0.86 -15.48 -36.04
CA SER A 523 0.71 -14.28 -36.88
C SER A 523 1.35 -13.09 -36.20
N ALA A 524 2.19 -12.34 -36.92
CA ALA A 524 2.88 -11.18 -36.36
C ALA A 524 1.89 -10.03 -36.08
N ILE A 525 1.82 -9.61 -34.82
CA ILE A 525 1.03 -8.46 -34.34
C ILE A 525 1.84 -7.17 -34.48
N LYS A 526 3.12 -7.22 -34.08
CA LYS A 526 4.04 -6.08 -34.05
C LYS A 526 5.47 -6.57 -34.29
N SER A 527 6.29 -5.75 -34.97
CA SER A 527 7.74 -5.91 -35.03
C SER A 527 8.39 -4.52 -34.93
N PHE A 528 9.52 -4.40 -34.22
CA PHE A 528 10.25 -3.15 -34.03
C PHE A 528 11.75 -3.39 -33.81
N ASN A 529 12.57 -2.37 -34.09
CA ASN A 529 14.03 -2.42 -33.93
C ASN A 529 14.47 -2.05 -32.51
N ILE A 530 15.57 -2.62 -32.01
CA ILE A 530 16.09 -2.38 -30.65
C ILE A 530 17.17 -1.29 -30.55
N GLY A 531 17.36 -0.48 -31.59
CA GLY A 531 18.11 0.78 -31.56
C GLY A 531 19.64 0.71 -31.61
N ASP A 532 20.23 -0.48 -31.46
CA ASP A 532 21.69 -0.64 -31.35
C ASP A 532 22.24 -1.69 -32.34
N PRO A 533 22.63 -1.32 -33.57
CA PRO A 533 23.06 -2.27 -34.61
C PRO A 533 24.43 -2.89 -34.32
N ASP A 534 25.21 -2.28 -33.42
CA ASP A 534 26.49 -2.78 -32.94
C ASP A 534 26.34 -3.64 -31.67
N GLY A 535 25.13 -3.76 -31.12
CA GLY A 535 24.85 -4.56 -29.93
C GLY A 535 25.06 -6.06 -30.14
N LYS A 536 24.98 -6.82 -29.05
CA LYS A 536 24.86 -8.29 -29.09
C LYS A 536 23.75 -8.74 -28.14
N PRO A 537 22.48 -8.51 -28.49
CA PRO A 537 21.35 -9.01 -27.73
C PRO A 537 21.41 -10.55 -27.72
N VAL A 538 21.42 -11.16 -26.54
CA VAL A 538 21.54 -12.62 -26.35
C VAL A 538 20.25 -13.26 -25.87
N ASP A 539 19.49 -12.56 -25.03
CA ASP A 539 18.32 -13.12 -24.34
C ASP A 539 17.23 -12.05 -24.10
N LEU A 540 16.00 -12.49 -23.84
CA LEU A 540 14.78 -11.68 -23.72
C LEU A 540 13.86 -12.21 -22.60
N ALA A 541 13.57 -11.39 -21.59
CA ALA A 541 12.51 -11.65 -20.62
C ALA A 541 11.27 -10.77 -20.86
N VAL A 542 10.10 -11.21 -20.39
CA VAL A 542 8.92 -10.35 -20.20
C VAL A 542 8.54 -10.32 -18.72
N ALA A 543 8.50 -9.13 -18.12
CA ALA A 543 7.94 -8.90 -16.79
C ALA A 543 6.72 -7.99 -16.93
N GLY A 544 5.55 -8.46 -16.49
CA GLY A 544 4.27 -7.79 -16.77
C GLY A 544 4.02 -7.65 -18.29
N GLU A 545 4.00 -6.41 -18.77
CA GLU A 545 3.88 -6.05 -20.21
C GLU A 545 5.17 -5.36 -20.73
N ASN A 546 6.27 -5.44 -19.98
CA ASN A 546 7.55 -4.82 -20.32
C ASN A 546 8.56 -5.90 -20.78
N LEU A 547 9.35 -5.56 -21.80
CA LEU A 547 10.27 -6.45 -22.51
C LEU A 547 11.71 -6.07 -22.18
N TYR A 548 12.51 -7.02 -21.69
CA TYR A 548 13.88 -6.79 -21.22
C TYR A 548 14.88 -7.55 -22.08
N VAL A 549 15.62 -6.82 -22.91
CA VAL A 549 16.66 -7.37 -23.78
C VAL A 549 18.01 -7.28 -23.08
N LEU A 550 18.67 -8.43 -22.90
CA LEU A 550 20.02 -8.50 -22.36
C LEU A 550 21.06 -8.43 -23.48
N ASP A 551 21.94 -7.43 -23.44
CA ASP A 551 23.01 -7.23 -24.43
C ASP A 551 24.39 -7.60 -23.85
N LYS A 552 24.95 -8.71 -24.35
CA LYS A 552 26.24 -9.24 -23.89
C LYS A 552 27.46 -8.45 -24.35
N LYS A 553 27.36 -7.63 -25.42
CA LYS A 553 28.48 -6.78 -25.86
C LYS A 553 28.47 -5.43 -25.15
N ARG A 554 27.30 -4.94 -24.76
CA ARG A 554 27.15 -3.72 -23.95
C ARG A 554 27.22 -3.95 -22.44
N ASN A 555 27.11 -5.21 -21.98
CA ASN A 555 26.92 -5.56 -20.57
C ASN A 555 25.74 -4.82 -19.93
N SER A 556 24.68 -4.57 -20.71
CA SER A 556 23.55 -3.73 -20.32
C SER A 556 22.21 -4.35 -20.69
N ILE A 557 21.16 -3.86 -20.07
CA ILE A 557 19.78 -4.31 -20.21
C ILE A 557 18.96 -3.16 -20.77
N LYS A 558 18.15 -3.43 -21.81
CA LYS A 558 17.29 -2.44 -22.48
C LYS A 558 15.83 -2.81 -22.26
N MET A 559 15.06 -1.88 -21.72
CA MET A 559 13.64 -2.04 -21.41
C MET A 559 12.78 -1.41 -22.52
N PHE A 560 11.84 -2.18 -23.07
CA PHE A 560 10.88 -1.74 -24.08
C PHE A 560 9.44 -2.01 -23.62
N GLN A 561 8.51 -1.15 -24.04
CA GLN A 561 7.07 -1.44 -24.02
C GLN A 561 6.68 -2.29 -25.24
N THR A 562 5.53 -3.00 -25.15
CA THR A 562 5.03 -3.87 -26.25
C THR A 562 4.66 -3.13 -27.54
N ASP A 563 4.53 -1.80 -27.49
CA ASP A 563 4.35 -0.94 -28.67
C ASP A 563 5.67 -0.70 -29.44
N GLY A 564 6.82 -0.99 -28.84
CA GLY A 564 8.17 -0.77 -29.37
C GLY A 564 8.90 0.46 -28.83
N LYS A 565 8.31 1.22 -27.89
CA LYS A 565 8.99 2.35 -27.24
C LYS A 565 10.05 1.83 -26.26
N GLN A 566 11.31 2.24 -26.46
CA GLN A 566 12.36 2.05 -25.46
C GLN A 566 12.11 3.01 -24.28
N VAL A 567 12.13 2.49 -23.05
CA VAL A 567 11.85 3.23 -21.82
C VAL A 567 13.14 3.56 -21.06
N ALA A 568 14.05 2.59 -20.96
CA ALA A 568 15.31 2.73 -20.23
C ALA A 568 16.41 1.82 -20.78
N THR A 569 17.65 2.18 -20.46
CA THR A 569 18.83 1.30 -20.50
C THR A 569 19.47 1.37 -19.11
N PHE A 570 20.00 0.25 -18.61
CA PHE A 570 20.71 0.22 -17.33
C PHE A 570 21.72 -0.93 -17.27
N SER A 571 22.57 -0.89 -16.24
CA SER A 571 23.80 -1.68 -16.10
C SER A 571 24.90 -1.33 -17.12
N THR A 572 26.14 -1.55 -16.69
CA THR A 572 27.39 -1.35 -17.44
C THR A 572 28.32 -2.55 -17.24
N GLN A 573 29.48 -2.56 -17.90
CA GLN A 573 30.53 -3.54 -17.60
C GLN A 573 31.14 -3.24 -16.23
N GLY A 574 31.28 -4.27 -15.38
CA GLY A 574 31.92 -4.09 -14.08
C GLY A 574 31.83 -5.29 -13.16
N THR A 575 32.32 -5.12 -11.93
CA THR A 575 32.33 -6.16 -10.89
C THR A 575 31.56 -5.77 -9.62
N GLU A 576 31.20 -4.49 -9.46
CA GLU A 576 30.39 -4.02 -8.34
C GLU A 576 28.93 -4.48 -8.46
N PRO A 577 28.13 -4.38 -7.39
CA PRO A 577 26.68 -4.52 -7.48
C PRO A 577 26.05 -3.66 -8.59
N GLY A 578 25.09 -4.23 -9.32
CA GLY A 578 24.41 -3.57 -10.43
C GLY A 578 25.12 -3.67 -11.79
N ASP A 579 26.42 -3.96 -11.83
CA ASP A 579 27.19 -4.11 -13.06
C ASP A 579 27.25 -5.57 -13.52
N LEU A 580 27.56 -5.82 -14.79
CA LEU A 580 27.59 -7.15 -15.37
C LEU A 580 28.93 -7.43 -16.06
N ASP A 581 29.44 -8.66 -15.99
CA ASP A 581 30.53 -9.11 -16.87
C ASP A 581 30.13 -10.38 -17.62
N GLU A 582 30.32 -10.36 -18.93
CA GLU A 582 29.98 -11.47 -19.81
C GLU A 582 28.57 -12.06 -19.57
N PRO A 583 27.48 -11.27 -19.34
CA PRO A 583 26.18 -11.83 -18.96
C PRO A 583 25.57 -12.66 -20.10
N SER A 584 24.63 -13.55 -19.80
CA SER A 584 24.14 -14.50 -20.82
C SER A 584 22.65 -14.81 -20.85
N SER A 585 21.93 -14.72 -19.73
CA SER A 585 20.49 -15.01 -19.69
C SER A 585 19.76 -14.14 -18.68
N ILE A 586 18.48 -13.88 -18.92
CA ILE A 586 17.59 -13.02 -18.13
C ILE A 586 16.22 -13.69 -17.97
N ALA A 587 15.68 -13.73 -16.74
CA ALA A 587 14.37 -14.34 -16.46
C ALA A 587 13.57 -13.48 -15.46
N ALA A 588 12.27 -13.30 -15.69
CA ALA A 588 11.42 -12.46 -14.84
C ALA A 588 11.04 -13.17 -13.52
N THR A 589 11.15 -12.46 -12.40
CA THR A 589 10.71 -12.89 -11.07
C THR A 589 9.39 -12.24 -10.62
N GLY A 590 8.91 -11.22 -11.32
CA GLY A 590 7.66 -10.52 -11.00
C GLY A 590 7.14 -9.64 -12.15
N ILE A 591 6.41 -8.57 -11.80
CA ILE A 591 5.88 -7.60 -12.79
C ILE A 591 6.89 -6.51 -13.19
N ASN A 592 7.82 -6.19 -12.30
CA ASN A 592 8.91 -5.21 -12.48
C ASN A 592 10.30 -5.75 -12.05
N ARG A 593 10.40 -7.05 -11.72
CA ARG A 593 11.63 -7.71 -11.26
C ARG A 593 12.09 -8.84 -12.20
N PHE A 594 13.40 -9.00 -12.32
CA PHE A 594 14.05 -10.07 -13.10
C PHE A 594 15.44 -10.39 -12.55
N MET A 595 15.91 -11.60 -12.82
CA MET A 595 17.26 -12.08 -12.53
C MET A 595 18.09 -12.21 -13.80
N VAL A 596 19.41 -11.97 -13.69
CA VAL A 596 20.39 -12.06 -14.77
C VAL A 596 21.58 -12.95 -14.36
N THR A 597 22.00 -13.86 -15.24
CA THR A 597 23.26 -14.62 -15.05
C THR A 597 24.46 -13.78 -15.44
N ASP A 598 25.19 -13.32 -14.42
CA ASP A 598 26.42 -12.54 -14.52
C ASP A 598 27.62 -13.50 -14.51
N CYS A 599 27.87 -14.04 -15.71
CA CYS A 599 28.76 -15.19 -15.90
C CYS A 599 30.21 -14.86 -15.55
N GLY A 600 30.67 -13.64 -15.81
CA GLY A 600 32.02 -13.19 -15.53
C GLY A 600 32.31 -13.17 -14.04
N ASN A 601 31.44 -12.48 -13.29
CA ASN A 601 31.54 -12.32 -11.84
C ASN A 601 31.19 -13.58 -11.02
N ASN A 602 30.64 -14.64 -11.64
CA ASN A 602 30.18 -15.87 -10.97
C ASN A 602 29.02 -15.62 -9.99
N ARG A 603 28.03 -14.84 -10.43
CA ARG A 603 26.84 -14.52 -9.64
C ARG A 603 25.56 -14.51 -10.49
N ILE A 604 24.42 -14.60 -9.83
CA ILE A 604 23.13 -14.13 -10.36
C ILE A 604 22.82 -12.83 -9.64
N GLN A 605 22.33 -11.83 -10.36
CA GLN A 605 21.80 -10.60 -9.77
C GLN A 605 20.31 -10.46 -10.08
N GLU A 606 19.51 -10.14 -9.07
CA GLU A 606 18.15 -9.67 -9.24
C GLU A 606 18.13 -8.14 -9.28
N PHE A 607 17.28 -7.60 -10.16
CA PHE A 607 17.01 -6.17 -10.28
C PHE A 607 15.50 -5.92 -10.16
N GLU A 608 15.18 -4.72 -9.67
CA GLU A 608 13.85 -4.14 -9.69
C GLU A 608 13.85 -2.83 -10.48
N VAL A 609 12.82 -2.63 -11.30
CA VAL A 609 12.62 -1.41 -12.07
C VAL A 609 11.68 -0.47 -11.33
N ILE A 610 12.14 0.76 -11.12
CA ILE A 610 11.35 1.88 -10.64
C ILE A 610 10.82 2.60 -11.88
N TYR A 611 9.63 2.19 -12.32
CA TYR A 611 9.06 2.59 -13.62
C TYR A 611 8.33 3.93 -13.54
N THR A 612 8.74 4.87 -14.39
CA THR A 612 8.07 6.16 -14.58
C THR A 612 6.97 6.03 -15.64
N PRO A 613 5.69 6.20 -15.28
CA PRO A 613 4.60 6.14 -16.25
C PRO A 613 4.56 7.40 -17.15
N PRO A 614 4.05 7.28 -18.39
CA PRO A 614 3.70 8.46 -19.19
C PRO A 614 2.53 9.22 -18.53
N PRO A 615 2.35 10.52 -18.85
CA PRO A 615 1.14 11.25 -18.47
C PRO A 615 -0.12 10.57 -19.04
N PRO A 616 -1.28 10.69 -18.37
CA PRO A 616 -2.56 10.26 -18.93
C PRO A 616 -2.93 11.05 -20.20
N ASP A 617 -3.41 10.34 -21.22
CA ASP A 617 -3.87 10.91 -22.48
C ASP A 617 -5.36 11.33 -22.41
N ASN A 618 -5.77 12.20 -23.34
CA ASN A 618 -7.15 12.63 -23.55
C ASN A 618 -7.88 13.17 -22.30
N VAL A 619 -7.15 13.83 -21.39
CA VAL A 619 -7.73 14.45 -20.19
C VAL A 619 -8.70 15.57 -20.57
N THR A 620 -9.95 15.37 -20.21
CA THR A 620 -11.07 16.29 -20.46
C THR A 620 -11.78 16.65 -19.17
N ALA A 621 -12.38 17.83 -19.12
CA ALA A 621 -13.17 18.32 -18.01
C ALA A 621 -14.50 18.90 -18.53
N GLU A 622 -15.61 18.50 -17.91
CA GLU A 622 -16.96 18.91 -18.27
C GLU A 622 -17.62 19.58 -17.06
N GLY A 623 -18.16 20.78 -17.27
CA GLY A 623 -18.80 21.57 -16.21
C GLY A 623 -20.25 21.16 -16.00
N GLU A 624 -20.59 20.74 -14.78
CA GLU A 624 -21.95 20.38 -14.35
C GLU A 624 -22.46 21.39 -13.30
N PRO A 625 -23.76 21.45 -13.00
CA PRO A 625 -24.28 22.26 -11.89
C PRO A 625 -23.66 21.88 -10.53
N GLY A 626 -22.82 22.77 -10.00
CA GLY A 626 -22.14 22.57 -8.71
C GLY A 626 -20.90 21.66 -8.71
N CYS A 627 -20.40 21.19 -9.86
CA CYS A 627 -19.21 20.33 -9.93
C CYS A 627 -18.53 20.34 -11.31
N VAL A 628 -17.36 19.72 -11.41
CA VAL A 628 -16.69 19.42 -12.68
C VAL A 628 -16.38 17.92 -12.75
N THR A 629 -16.78 17.26 -13.84
CA THR A 629 -16.45 15.86 -14.10
C THR A 629 -15.26 15.77 -15.05
N LEU A 630 -14.19 15.12 -14.60
CA LEU A 630 -12.96 14.84 -15.32
C LEU A 630 -12.96 13.41 -15.86
N LYS A 631 -12.45 13.21 -17.08
CA LYS A 631 -12.36 11.91 -17.76
C LYS A 631 -11.05 11.84 -18.55
N TRP A 632 -10.37 10.70 -18.52
CA TRP A 632 -9.12 10.47 -19.26
C TRP A 632 -9.00 9.01 -19.73
N ASP A 633 -8.04 8.75 -20.62
CA ASP A 633 -7.73 7.38 -21.06
C ASP A 633 -6.80 6.68 -20.05
N SER A 634 -6.98 5.37 -19.89
CA SER A 634 -6.13 4.58 -18.99
C SER A 634 -4.70 4.49 -19.53
N ALA A 635 -3.71 4.89 -18.74
CA ALA A 635 -2.31 4.67 -19.05
C ALA A 635 -2.03 3.16 -19.16
N ALA A 636 -1.74 2.68 -20.37
CA ALA A 636 -1.81 1.25 -20.71
C ALA A 636 -0.60 0.42 -20.26
N ASN A 637 -0.28 0.43 -18.96
CA ASN A 637 0.79 -0.39 -18.37
C ASN A 637 0.34 -0.96 -17.00
N PRO A 638 0.51 -2.27 -16.73
CA PRO A 638 0.02 -2.91 -15.50
C PRO A 638 0.75 -2.48 -14.22
N LEU A 639 1.79 -1.65 -14.32
CA LEU A 639 2.45 -1.05 -13.16
C LEU A 639 1.73 0.22 -12.67
N VAL A 640 0.84 0.82 -13.47
CA VAL A 640 0.04 1.99 -13.06
C VAL A 640 -1.05 1.53 -12.09
N ASP A 641 -0.92 1.95 -10.84
CA ASP A 641 -1.81 1.59 -9.74
C ASP A 641 -2.84 2.71 -9.42
N GLY A 642 -2.74 3.87 -10.07
CA GLY A 642 -3.76 4.91 -9.99
C GLY A 642 -3.38 6.22 -10.67
N TYR A 643 -4.08 7.28 -10.28
CA TYR A 643 -3.97 8.63 -10.82
C TYR A 643 -4.08 9.68 -9.71
N ALA A 644 -3.38 10.81 -9.85
CA ALA A 644 -3.52 11.97 -8.98
C ALA A 644 -4.06 13.18 -9.78
N ILE A 645 -5.00 13.92 -9.18
CA ILE A 645 -5.71 15.03 -9.84
C ILE A 645 -5.27 16.36 -9.22
N TYR A 646 -4.80 17.26 -10.07
CA TYR A 646 -4.30 18.59 -9.70
C TYR A 646 -5.23 19.69 -10.23
N ARG A 647 -5.49 20.71 -9.42
CA ARG A 647 -6.41 21.83 -9.73
C ARG A 647 -5.83 23.18 -9.34
N ALA A 648 -6.04 24.20 -10.17
CA ALA A 648 -5.89 25.63 -9.80
C ALA A 648 -7.04 26.47 -10.39
N PRO A 649 -7.45 27.60 -9.79
CA PRO A 649 -8.33 28.55 -10.46
C PRO A 649 -7.60 29.27 -11.61
N LYS A 650 -8.32 29.64 -12.68
CA LYS A 650 -7.75 30.20 -13.91
C LYS A 650 -7.36 31.68 -13.81
N GLU A 651 -7.96 32.41 -12.87
CA GLU A 651 -7.65 33.82 -12.60
C GLU A 651 -7.34 34.01 -11.10
N GLY A 652 -6.30 34.79 -10.79
CA GLY A 652 -6.01 35.30 -9.45
C GLY A 652 -5.42 34.33 -8.41
N GLY A 653 -5.54 33.01 -8.57
CA GLY A 653 -4.96 32.04 -7.63
C GLY A 653 -3.48 31.72 -7.87
N THR A 654 -2.84 31.14 -6.86
CA THR A 654 -1.43 30.71 -6.90
C THR A 654 -1.31 29.24 -6.48
N GLY A 655 -0.59 28.45 -7.29
CA GLY A 655 -0.41 27.01 -7.09
C GLY A 655 -1.53 26.12 -7.62
N SER A 656 -1.15 24.88 -7.95
CA SER A 656 -2.09 23.77 -7.95
C SER A 656 -2.21 23.12 -6.57
N GLU A 657 -3.40 22.62 -6.27
CA GLU A 657 -3.70 21.71 -5.18
C GLU A 657 -3.86 20.28 -5.72
N LEU A 658 -3.31 19.28 -5.02
CA LEU A 658 -3.66 17.87 -5.21
C LEU A 658 -5.02 17.64 -4.54
N ILE A 659 -6.08 17.44 -5.32
CA ILE A 659 -7.45 17.36 -4.79
C ILE A 659 -7.93 15.92 -4.57
N ALA A 660 -7.36 14.94 -5.28
CA ALA A 660 -7.72 13.53 -5.12
C ALA A 660 -6.64 12.58 -5.67
N LYS A 661 -6.68 11.33 -5.20
CA LYS A 661 -6.08 10.16 -5.86
C LYS A 661 -7.18 9.13 -6.14
N THR A 662 -7.12 8.46 -7.30
CA THR A 662 -8.12 7.47 -7.76
C THR A 662 -7.43 6.28 -8.41
N LYS A 663 -8.13 5.15 -8.56
CA LYS A 663 -7.75 4.10 -9.53
C LYS A 663 -8.62 4.13 -10.80
N GLU A 664 -9.75 4.83 -10.75
CA GLU A 664 -10.65 5.03 -11.89
C GLU A 664 -10.12 6.11 -12.84
N THR A 665 -10.46 6.04 -14.13
CA THR A 665 -10.10 7.08 -15.13
C THR A 665 -11.14 8.22 -15.25
N VAL A 666 -11.96 8.37 -14.21
CA VAL A 666 -13.01 9.38 -14.08
C VAL A 666 -12.98 9.91 -12.65
N TYR A 667 -13.13 11.22 -12.48
CA TYR A 667 -13.22 11.86 -11.17
C TYR A 667 -14.23 13.02 -11.21
N ARG A 668 -14.95 13.25 -10.11
CA ARG A 668 -15.94 14.34 -9.99
C ARG A 668 -15.50 15.29 -8.89
N ASP A 669 -15.03 16.48 -9.27
CA ASP A 669 -14.71 17.53 -8.32
C ASP A 669 -16.00 18.27 -7.92
N GLU A 670 -16.48 18.00 -6.71
CA GLU A 670 -17.65 18.65 -6.11
C GLU A 670 -17.26 19.83 -5.20
N SER A 671 -15.97 20.20 -5.13
CA SER A 671 -15.42 21.22 -4.23
C SER A 671 -15.13 22.56 -4.94
N VAL A 672 -15.89 22.86 -5.99
CA VAL A 672 -15.69 24.02 -6.88
C VAL A 672 -16.81 25.06 -6.79
N GLU A 673 -16.43 26.33 -6.91
CA GLU A 673 -17.39 27.43 -6.91
C GLU A 673 -18.03 27.61 -8.30
N PRO A 674 -19.38 27.65 -8.40
CA PRO A 674 -20.06 27.84 -9.67
C PRO A 674 -19.73 29.17 -10.36
N GLY A 675 -19.38 29.11 -11.64
CA GLY A 675 -18.96 30.25 -12.45
C GLY A 675 -17.46 30.53 -12.42
N ILE A 676 -16.70 30.02 -11.44
CA ILE A 676 -15.24 30.08 -11.46
C ILE A 676 -14.71 29.06 -12.47
N THR A 677 -13.76 29.47 -13.32
CA THR A 677 -13.07 28.54 -14.22
C THR A 677 -11.83 27.99 -13.54
N TYR A 678 -11.70 26.67 -13.53
CA TYR A 678 -10.54 25.96 -13.00
C TYR A 678 -9.72 25.35 -14.15
N ILE A 679 -8.42 25.18 -13.89
CA ILE A 679 -7.44 24.46 -14.70
C ILE A 679 -7.16 23.15 -13.97
N TYR A 680 -7.20 22.04 -14.69
CA TYR A 680 -6.88 20.72 -14.17
C TYR A 680 -5.77 20.04 -14.98
N ALA A 681 -5.04 19.15 -14.31
CA ALA A 681 -4.25 18.10 -14.95
C ALA A 681 -4.32 16.83 -14.11
N VAL A 682 -3.97 15.71 -14.73
CA VAL A 682 -3.91 14.39 -14.08
C VAL A 682 -2.53 13.80 -14.29
N THR A 683 -2.04 13.06 -13.31
CA THR A 683 -0.83 12.23 -13.38
C THR A 683 -1.19 10.76 -13.19
N ALA A 684 -0.36 9.85 -13.68
CA ALA A 684 -0.42 8.43 -13.38
C ALA A 684 0.55 8.09 -12.22
N LEU A 685 0.17 7.14 -11.38
CA LEU A 685 0.92 6.69 -10.20
C LEU A 685 1.31 5.22 -10.35
N VAL A 686 2.55 4.87 -10.03
CA VAL A 686 3.05 3.48 -10.02
C VAL A 686 3.35 3.05 -8.58
N SER A 687 2.91 1.85 -8.19
CA SER A 687 3.04 1.34 -6.82
C SER A 687 4.49 1.14 -6.37
N SER A 688 5.43 0.96 -7.30
CA SER A 688 6.87 0.90 -7.02
C SER A 688 7.55 2.28 -6.87
N GLY A 689 6.81 3.39 -6.90
CA GLY A 689 7.30 4.71 -6.50
C GLY A 689 6.87 5.88 -7.41
N ASN A 690 7.23 5.83 -8.69
CA ASN A 690 7.22 7.04 -9.53
C ASN A 690 5.81 7.49 -9.96
N GLU A 691 5.61 8.80 -9.91
CA GLU A 691 4.49 9.51 -10.55
C GLU A 691 4.84 9.86 -12.01
N SER A 692 3.87 10.23 -12.85
CA SER A 692 4.13 10.75 -14.21
C SER A 692 4.39 12.26 -14.21
N ALA A 693 4.78 12.78 -15.37
CA ALA A 693 4.55 14.20 -15.67
C ALA A 693 3.04 14.50 -15.67
N ILE A 694 2.67 15.77 -15.49
CA ILE A 694 1.28 16.20 -15.67
C ILE A 694 0.81 15.96 -17.11
N SER A 695 -0.48 15.64 -17.24
CA SER A 695 -1.17 15.66 -18.52
C SER A 695 -1.18 17.05 -19.16
N GLU A 696 -1.60 17.09 -20.43
CA GLU A 696 -2.15 18.31 -21.01
C GLU A 696 -3.24 18.92 -20.11
N LYS A 697 -3.27 20.26 -20.06
CA LYS A 697 -4.10 20.99 -19.08
C LYS A 697 -5.47 21.29 -19.67
N CYS A 698 -6.52 20.76 -19.06
CA CYS A 698 -7.91 21.06 -19.44
C CYS A 698 -8.51 22.14 -18.52
N THR A 699 -9.58 22.81 -18.96
CA THR A 699 -10.27 23.84 -18.14
C THR A 699 -11.78 23.72 -18.23
N ALA A 700 -12.45 23.79 -17.08
CA ALA A 700 -13.91 23.84 -16.98
C ALA A 700 -14.35 24.76 -15.83
N SER A 701 -15.59 25.23 -15.88
CA SER A 701 -16.27 25.91 -14.77
C SER A 701 -17.50 25.12 -14.37
N ALA A 702 -17.75 25.00 -13.06
CA ALA A 702 -19.02 24.46 -12.58
C ALA A 702 -20.15 25.41 -13.01
N GLN A 703 -21.25 24.85 -13.53
CA GLN A 703 -22.39 25.65 -13.94
C GLN A 703 -23.11 26.19 -12.70
N LYS A 704 -23.59 27.44 -12.78
CA LYS A 704 -24.45 27.98 -11.72
C LYS A 704 -25.81 27.28 -11.77
N LEU A 705 -26.19 26.67 -10.66
CA LEU A 705 -27.51 26.06 -10.51
C LEU A 705 -28.60 27.14 -10.59
N VAL A 706 -29.63 26.89 -11.40
CA VAL A 706 -30.81 27.74 -11.55
C VAL A 706 -32.03 26.82 -11.49
N LEU A 707 -32.90 27.06 -10.51
CA LEU A 707 -34.01 26.17 -10.17
C LEU A 707 -35.34 26.72 -10.69
N ALA A 708 -36.22 25.81 -11.12
CA ALA A 708 -37.59 26.16 -11.48
C ALA A 708 -38.48 26.28 -10.22
N PRO A 709 -39.50 27.15 -10.24
CA PRO A 709 -40.57 27.11 -9.25
C PRO A 709 -41.30 25.75 -9.27
N PRO A 710 -41.71 25.20 -8.12
CA PRO A 710 -42.47 23.94 -8.05
C PRO A 710 -43.72 23.94 -8.94
N ALA A 711 -43.76 23.01 -9.89
CA ALA A 711 -44.86 22.94 -10.86
C ALA A 711 -46.14 22.36 -10.22
N GLY A 712 -47.30 22.92 -10.58
CA GLY A 712 -48.58 22.34 -10.19
C GLY A 712 -48.94 22.42 -8.70
N LEU A 713 -48.39 23.39 -7.96
CA LEU A 713 -48.74 23.62 -6.55
C LEU A 713 -50.25 23.79 -6.35
N VAL A 714 -50.83 22.95 -5.48
CA VAL A 714 -52.23 23.01 -5.03
C VAL A 714 -52.31 22.97 -3.50
N ALA A 715 -53.42 23.47 -2.96
CA ALA A 715 -53.71 23.46 -1.53
C ALA A 715 -55.11 22.88 -1.27
N SER A 716 -55.18 21.87 -0.40
CA SER A 716 -56.39 21.20 0.05
C SER A 716 -56.66 21.55 1.52
N PRO A 717 -57.74 22.28 1.85
CA PRO A 717 -58.01 22.69 3.23
C PRO A 717 -58.75 21.61 4.03
N ASP A 718 -58.40 21.53 5.30
CA ASP A 718 -59.13 20.83 6.36
C ASP A 718 -59.45 21.82 7.50
N ASP A 719 -60.05 21.36 8.60
CA ASP A 719 -60.58 22.21 9.67
C ASP A 719 -59.55 22.96 10.53
N LEU A 720 -58.35 22.41 10.68
CA LEU A 720 -57.24 22.94 11.48
C LEU A 720 -55.89 22.84 10.74
N SER A 721 -55.95 22.56 9.43
CA SER A 721 -54.79 22.19 8.63
C SER A 721 -54.99 22.47 7.13
N VAL A 722 -53.88 22.56 6.40
CA VAL A 722 -53.84 22.67 4.94
C VAL A 722 -52.79 21.70 4.42
N GLU A 723 -53.20 20.83 3.51
CA GLU A 723 -52.31 19.96 2.74
C GLU A 723 -51.90 20.66 1.44
N LEU A 724 -50.61 20.94 1.28
CA LEU A 724 -49.99 21.39 0.04
C LEU A 724 -49.45 20.17 -0.72
N SER A 725 -49.56 20.17 -2.04
CA SER A 725 -48.81 19.25 -2.90
C SER A 725 -48.44 19.89 -4.24
N TRP A 726 -47.35 19.41 -4.84
CA TRP A 726 -46.81 19.88 -6.11
C TRP A 726 -46.20 18.70 -6.89
N GLN A 727 -45.77 18.95 -8.12
CA GLN A 727 -45.07 17.94 -8.93
C GLN A 727 -43.57 17.91 -8.58
N PRO A 728 -42.92 16.73 -8.57
CA PRO A 728 -41.47 16.65 -8.39
C PRO A 728 -40.74 17.39 -9.52
N ASP A 729 -39.74 18.20 -9.16
CA ASP A 729 -38.81 18.76 -10.14
C ASP A 729 -38.00 17.61 -10.77
N PRO A 730 -37.91 17.51 -12.11
CA PRO A 730 -37.09 16.50 -12.79
C PRO A 730 -35.58 16.72 -12.66
N SER A 731 -35.15 17.83 -12.05
CA SER A 731 -33.76 18.17 -11.77
C SER A 731 -33.18 17.33 -10.62
N PRO A 732 -32.09 16.55 -10.83
CA PRO A 732 -31.43 15.80 -9.75
C PRO A 732 -30.67 16.70 -8.75
N TYR A 733 -30.74 18.02 -8.93
CA TYR A 733 -30.07 19.01 -8.09
C TYR A 733 -30.99 19.63 -7.03
N VAL A 734 -32.31 19.36 -7.09
CA VAL A 734 -33.27 19.74 -6.04
C VAL A 734 -33.23 18.72 -4.91
N THR A 735 -32.93 19.15 -3.69
CA THR A 735 -32.80 18.29 -2.51
C THR A 735 -33.92 18.47 -1.49
N ALA A 736 -34.63 19.59 -1.55
CA ALA A 736 -35.77 19.92 -0.69
C ALA A 736 -36.65 21.01 -1.30
N TYR A 737 -37.71 21.37 -0.60
CA TYR A 737 -38.59 22.52 -0.85
C TYR A 737 -38.75 23.33 0.44
N VAL A 738 -38.80 24.67 0.35
CA VAL A 738 -39.15 25.55 1.48
C VAL A 738 -40.61 25.96 1.34
N ILE A 739 -41.37 25.85 2.43
CA ILE A 739 -42.74 26.36 2.54
C ILE A 739 -42.75 27.62 3.40
N TYR A 740 -43.30 28.68 2.84
CA TYR A 740 -43.68 29.90 3.54
C TYR A 740 -45.19 29.96 3.70
N ARG A 741 -45.65 30.46 4.85
CA ARG A 741 -47.04 30.90 5.08
C ARG A 741 -47.04 32.38 5.42
N ASP A 742 -47.84 33.17 4.70
CA ASP A 742 -47.94 34.62 4.86
C ASP A 742 -46.56 35.34 4.89
N LYS A 743 -45.63 34.84 4.06
CA LYS A 743 -44.22 35.25 3.91
C LYS A 743 -43.27 34.92 5.08
N GLN A 744 -43.71 34.14 6.06
CA GLN A 744 -42.84 33.56 7.08
C GLN A 744 -42.50 32.10 6.71
N GLU A 745 -41.21 31.73 6.77
CA GLU A 745 -40.79 30.34 6.59
C GLU A 745 -41.36 29.47 7.72
N ILE A 746 -42.04 28.37 7.37
CA ILE A 746 -42.67 27.46 8.34
C ILE A 746 -42.13 26.03 8.29
N ALA A 747 -41.62 25.58 7.14
CA ALA A 747 -41.08 24.23 6.98
C ALA A 747 -40.08 24.11 5.83
N ARG A 748 -39.25 23.06 5.90
CA ARG A 748 -38.47 22.53 4.78
C ARG A 748 -38.71 21.02 4.68
N VAL A 749 -38.95 20.50 3.49
CA VAL A 749 -39.30 19.08 3.25
C VAL A 749 -38.58 18.54 2.03
N SER A 750 -38.26 17.24 2.01
CA SER A 750 -37.75 16.53 0.83
C SER A 750 -38.87 16.01 -0.08
N GLU A 751 -40.07 15.80 0.46
CA GLU A 751 -41.25 15.32 -0.27
C GLU A 751 -41.91 16.41 -1.11
N THR A 752 -42.77 16.01 -2.05
CA THR A 752 -43.55 16.93 -2.91
C THR A 752 -44.90 17.32 -2.31
N SER A 753 -44.99 17.25 -0.98
CA SER A 753 -46.19 17.51 -0.19
C SER A 753 -45.82 17.99 1.21
N PHE A 754 -46.69 18.79 1.82
CA PHE A 754 -46.51 19.28 3.18
C PHE A 754 -47.87 19.62 3.81
N VAL A 755 -48.11 19.17 5.04
CA VAL A 755 -49.33 19.49 5.80
C VAL A 755 -49.01 20.50 6.89
N ASP A 756 -49.51 21.72 6.74
CA ASP A 756 -49.50 22.72 7.80
C ASP A 756 -50.64 22.46 8.79
N THR A 757 -50.41 22.62 10.09
CA THR A 757 -51.34 22.18 11.15
C THR A 757 -51.39 23.16 12.32
N GLY A 758 -52.51 23.15 13.06
CA GLY A 758 -52.75 24.08 14.16
C GLY A 758 -53.26 25.44 13.70
N LEU A 759 -53.73 25.52 12.46
CA LEU A 759 -54.42 26.67 11.89
C LEU A 759 -55.75 26.90 12.62
N ALA A 760 -56.22 28.16 12.68
CA ALA A 760 -57.59 28.44 13.08
C ALA A 760 -58.58 27.95 12.00
N PRO A 761 -59.79 27.45 12.38
CA PRO A 761 -60.88 27.15 11.44
C PRO A 761 -61.37 28.38 10.67
N GLU A 762 -62.04 28.17 9.55
CA GLU A 762 -62.69 29.22 8.73
C GLU A 762 -61.77 30.40 8.35
N THR A 763 -60.45 30.19 8.34
CA THR A 763 -59.43 31.24 8.22
C THR A 763 -58.62 31.07 6.94
N GLY A 764 -58.39 32.19 6.23
CA GLY A 764 -57.64 32.22 4.97
C GLY A 764 -56.13 32.40 5.19
N TYR A 765 -55.33 31.67 4.41
CA TYR A 765 -53.86 31.70 4.46
C TYR A 765 -53.26 31.72 3.05
N VAL A 766 -52.12 32.38 2.87
CA VAL A 766 -51.34 32.35 1.62
C VAL A 766 -50.11 31.48 1.82
N TYR A 767 -49.88 30.53 0.92
CA TYR A 767 -48.69 29.68 0.90
C TYR A 767 -47.83 29.97 -0.33
N GLU A 768 -46.52 29.97 -0.12
CA GLU A 768 -45.50 30.13 -1.15
C GLU A 768 -44.50 28.96 -1.00
N VAL A 769 -44.19 28.23 -2.07
CA VAL A 769 -43.26 27.08 -2.05
C VAL A 769 -42.15 27.27 -3.07
N ALA A 770 -40.89 27.13 -2.65
CA ALA A 770 -39.69 27.26 -3.50
C ALA A 770 -38.85 25.98 -3.47
N SER A 771 -38.26 25.61 -4.61
CA SER A 771 -37.31 24.50 -4.75
C SER A 771 -35.97 24.86 -4.12
N VAL A 772 -35.34 23.91 -3.41
CA VAL A 772 -34.03 24.07 -2.75
C VAL A 772 -32.98 23.25 -3.47
N GLY A 773 -31.89 23.89 -3.87
CA GLY A 773 -30.74 23.23 -4.50
C GLY A 773 -29.84 22.52 -3.50
N ARG A 774 -29.03 21.57 -3.98
CA ARG A 774 -27.91 20.98 -3.22
C ARG A 774 -26.98 22.03 -2.60
N ASP A 775 -26.84 23.19 -3.24
CA ASP A 775 -26.03 24.34 -2.80
C ASP A 775 -26.78 25.29 -1.83
N GLY A 776 -28.02 24.96 -1.46
CA GLY A 776 -28.89 25.82 -0.64
C GLY A 776 -29.53 26.99 -1.40
N SER A 777 -29.35 27.10 -2.72
CA SER A 777 -30.05 28.09 -3.55
C SER A 777 -31.56 27.84 -3.57
N LEU A 778 -32.34 28.90 -3.80
CA LEU A 778 -33.80 28.85 -3.88
C LEU A 778 -34.28 29.24 -5.28
N SER A 779 -35.35 28.59 -5.75
CA SER A 779 -36.13 29.09 -6.89
C SER A 779 -36.94 30.34 -6.51
N GLU A 780 -37.47 31.04 -7.52
CA GLU A 780 -38.68 31.86 -7.30
C GLU A 780 -39.83 30.94 -6.80
N PRO A 781 -40.70 31.39 -5.89
CA PRO A 781 -41.75 30.55 -5.32
C PRO A 781 -42.98 30.43 -6.22
N ALA A 782 -43.61 29.24 -6.22
CA ALA A 782 -44.99 29.08 -6.64
C ALA A 782 -45.93 29.47 -5.47
N SER A 783 -47.09 30.06 -5.74
CA SER A 783 -48.01 30.56 -4.70
C SER A 783 -49.45 30.06 -4.84
N VAL A 784 -50.12 29.88 -3.70
CA VAL A 784 -51.50 29.41 -3.60
C VAL A 784 -52.21 30.04 -2.38
N THR A 785 -53.52 30.20 -2.42
CA THR A 785 -54.33 30.78 -1.33
C THR A 785 -55.52 29.89 -1.05
N VAL A 786 -55.81 29.66 0.24
CA VAL A 786 -56.80 28.66 0.68
C VAL A 786 -57.43 29.08 2.02
N THR A 787 -58.58 28.50 2.37
CA THR A 787 -59.30 28.78 3.63
C THR A 787 -59.66 27.47 4.33
N THR A 788 -59.35 27.35 5.62
CA THR A 788 -59.65 26.17 6.45
C THR A 788 -61.16 25.93 6.64
N LEU A 789 -61.53 24.69 6.94
CA LEU A 789 -62.92 24.25 7.11
C LEU A 789 -63.43 24.45 8.55
N VAL A 790 -64.61 23.89 8.87
CA VAL A 790 -65.26 23.96 10.19
C VAL A 790 -64.96 22.69 11.00
N SER A 791 -64.53 22.83 12.27
CA SER A 791 -63.96 21.72 13.03
C SER A 791 -64.95 20.75 13.70
N THR A 792 -64.58 19.47 13.68
CA THR A 792 -65.41 18.34 14.19
C THR A 792 -64.64 17.29 15.00
N ARG A 793 -63.37 17.55 15.35
CA ARG A 793 -62.43 16.56 15.94
C ARG A 793 -62.77 16.08 17.36
N PRO A 794 -62.31 14.88 17.76
CA PRO A 794 -62.54 14.33 19.09
C PRO A 794 -61.74 15.05 20.21
N PRO A 795 -62.21 15.01 21.48
CA PRO A 795 -61.59 15.70 22.63
C PRO A 795 -60.11 15.40 22.89
N VAL A 796 -59.69 14.14 22.75
CA VAL A 796 -58.29 13.72 22.75
C VAL A 796 -58.05 12.93 21.47
N GLU A 797 -57.04 13.37 20.72
CA GLU A 797 -56.66 12.85 19.43
C GLU A 797 -55.33 12.08 19.59
N ILE A 798 -55.29 10.85 19.06
CA ILE A 798 -54.11 9.98 19.09
C ILE A 798 -53.68 9.77 17.64
N GLU A 799 -52.66 10.52 17.24
CA GLU A 799 -52.04 10.46 15.93
C GLU A 799 -50.86 9.49 16.00
N VAL A 800 -50.80 8.54 15.07
CA VAL A 800 -49.64 7.64 14.91
C VAL A 800 -48.70 8.32 13.93
N LEU A 801 -47.56 8.80 14.40
CA LEU A 801 -46.57 9.48 13.55
C LEU A 801 -45.73 8.46 12.78
N GLU A 802 -45.37 7.38 13.47
CA GLU A 802 -44.43 6.38 13.02
C GLU A 802 -44.78 5.07 13.71
N LEU A 803 -44.84 3.97 12.95
CA LEU A 803 -44.99 2.64 13.51
C LEU A 803 -44.37 1.62 12.57
N SER A 804 -43.22 1.09 12.95
CA SER A 804 -42.43 0.17 12.14
C SER A 804 -42.95 -1.26 12.27
N ASP A 805 -42.75 -2.05 11.23
CA ASP A 805 -42.90 -3.50 11.30
C ASP A 805 -41.80 -4.11 12.20
N ILE A 806 -42.12 -5.27 12.80
CA ILE A 806 -41.29 -5.88 13.85
C ILE A 806 -40.53 -7.08 13.29
N PHE A 807 -39.20 -7.08 13.46
CA PHE A 807 -38.39 -8.28 13.23
C PHE A 807 -38.33 -9.12 14.51
N SER A 808 -38.79 -10.37 14.44
CA SER A 808 -38.94 -11.21 15.63
C SER A 808 -37.63 -11.61 16.31
N ASN A 809 -36.49 -11.49 15.61
CA ASN A 809 -35.16 -11.82 16.12
C ASN A 809 -34.53 -10.70 16.96
N THR A 810 -34.67 -9.45 16.54
CA THR A 810 -34.18 -8.25 17.24
C THR A 810 -35.12 -7.78 18.35
N TYR A 811 -36.17 -8.52 18.69
CA TYR A 811 -37.29 -8.12 19.58
C TYR A 811 -36.93 -7.39 20.89
N LYS A 812 -35.71 -7.58 21.40
CA LYS A 812 -35.19 -6.96 22.63
C LYS A 812 -34.88 -5.47 22.46
N THR A 813 -34.58 -4.98 21.25
CA THR A 813 -34.22 -3.57 21.02
C THR A 813 -35.41 -2.64 21.23
N TYR A 814 -36.62 -3.11 20.96
CA TYR A 814 -37.86 -2.34 21.06
C TYR A 814 -38.28 -1.99 22.51
N GLU A 815 -37.65 -2.58 23.53
CA GLU A 815 -37.76 -2.14 24.93
C GLU A 815 -37.01 -0.81 25.14
N GLU A 816 -35.83 -0.69 24.55
CA GLU A 816 -34.93 0.46 24.70
C GLU A 816 -35.22 1.57 23.67
N ASN A 817 -35.43 1.21 22.40
CA ASN A 817 -35.64 2.15 21.29
C ASN A 817 -37.13 2.46 21.04
N GLY A 818 -38.01 1.47 21.21
CA GLY A 818 -39.42 1.52 20.79
C GLY A 818 -39.65 1.06 19.34
N ILE A 819 -40.91 0.80 18.99
CA ILE A 819 -41.36 0.36 17.66
C ILE A 819 -41.86 1.52 16.76
N GLY A 820 -41.65 2.76 17.17
CA GLY A 820 -42.27 3.94 16.58
C GLY A 820 -42.78 4.92 17.64
N LYS A 821 -43.64 5.85 17.21
CA LYS A 821 -43.92 7.10 17.94
C LYS A 821 -45.33 7.61 17.65
N ILE A 822 -46.00 8.09 18.71
CA ILE A 822 -47.32 8.73 18.61
C ILE A 822 -47.26 10.19 19.04
N ARG A 823 -48.25 10.97 18.61
CA ARG A 823 -48.58 12.29 19.15
C ARG A 823 -49.96 12.23 19.79
N VAL A 824 -50.06 12.67 21.04
CA VAL A 824 -51.33 12.77 21.76
C VAL A 824 -51.67 14.24 21.97
N ARG A 825 -52.82 14.68 21.47
CA ARG A 825 -53.24 16.09 21.46
C ARG A 825 -54.51 16.30 22.28
N ASN A 826 -54.51 17.36 23.09
CA ASN A 826 -55.68 17.83 23.80
C ASN A 826 -56.42 18.86 22.94
N ASN A 827 -57.54 18.45 22.32
CA ASN A 827 -58.40 19.32 21.52
C ASN A 827 -59.50 20.00 22.35
N THR A 828 -59.46 19.90 23.67
CA THR A 828 -60.43 20.55 24.58
C THR A 828 -59.93 21.92 25.05
N PRO A 829 -60.82 22.84 25.45
CA PRO A 829 -60.44 24.10 26.09
C PRO A 829 -59.98 23.94 27.55
N ASN A 830 -59.95 22.71 28.10
CA ASN A 830 -59.59 22.42 29.48
C ASN A 830 -58.22 21.74 29.57
N ASN A 831 -57.52 21.91 30.68
CA ASN A 831 -56.28 21.18 30.92
C ASN A 831 -56.55 19.71 31.24
N ILE A 832 -55.69 18.80 30.76
CA ILE A 832 -55.76 17.36 31.06
C ILE A 832 -54.56 16.97 31.91
N SER A 833 -54.78 16.65 33.18
CA SER A 833 -53.74 16.19 34.09
C SER A 833 -53.81 14.68 34.33
N ARG A 834 -52.66 14.01 34.48
CA ARG A 834 -52.52 12.54 34.66
C ARG A 834 -53.15 11.72 33.53
N LEU A 835 -52.77 12.02 32.29
CA LEU A 835 -53.13 11.25 31.11
C LEU A 835 -52.22 10.01 31.02
N ASN A 836 -52.76 8.81 31.21
CA ASN A 836 -52.01 7.57 31.05
C ASN A 836 -52.22 7.01 29.64
N VAL A 837 -51.12 6.72 28.95
CA VAL A 837 -51.10 6.10 27.63
C VAL A 837 -50.60 4.66 27.77
N GLN A 838 -51.42 3.71 27.36
CA GLN A 838 -51.12 2.29 27.32
C GLN A 838 -50.89 1.83 25.87
N PHE A 839 -49.87 1.01 25.66
CA PHE A 839 -49.61 0.34 24.39
C PHE A 839 -49.52 -1.18 24.56
N THR A 840 -50.15 -1.94 23.67
CA THR A 840 -50.09 -3.40 23.69
C THR A 840 -50.22 -4.04 22.31
N ILE A 841 -49.48 -5.13 22.12
CA ILE A 841 -49.62 -6.05 20.99
C ILE A 841 -50.12 -7.38 21.55
N LYS A 842 -51.31 -7.78 21.12
CA LYS A 842 -52.03 -8.94 21.66
C LYS A 842 -51.21 -10.23 21.46
N ASN A 843 -51.24 -11.11 22.46
CA ASN A 843 -50.52 -12.40 22.56
C ASN A 843 -48.99 -12.27 22.76
N PHE A 844 -48.34 -11.28 22.15
CA PHE A 844 -46.88 -11.10 22.14
C PHE A 844 -46.35 -10.26 23.31
N MET A 845 -47.18 -9.46 23.97
CA MET A 845 -46.83 -8.76 25.22
C MET A 845 -47.66 -9.33 26.38
N ASP A 846 -47.03 -9.58 27.53
CA ASP A 846 -47.71 -10.09 28.74
C ASP A 846 -48.39 -8.97 29.55
N PHE A 847 -47.89 -7.74 29.42
CA PHE A 847 -48.45 -6.52 30.00
C PHE A 847 -48.43 -5.40 28.95
N ALA A 848 -49.30 -4.39 29.09
CA ALA A 848 -49.17 -3.17 28.31
C ALA A 848 -47.97 -2.35 28.82
N SER A 849 -47.25 -1.68 27.92
CA SER A 849 -46.33 -0.62 28.32
C SER A 849 -47.13 0.65 28.62
N GLU A 850 -46.73 1.39 29.65
CA GLU A 850 -47.45 2.57 30.12
C GLU A 850 -46.56 3.82 30.14
N THR A 851 -47.12 4.97 29.76
CA THR A 851 -46.49 6.28 29.89
C THR A 851 -47.50 7.27 30.45
N SER A 852 -47.22 7.82 31.64
CA SER A 852 -48.05 8.81 32.30
C SER A 852 -47.56 10.24 32.04
N ILE A 853 -48.42 11.07 31.44
CA ILE A 853 -48.20 12.51 31.24
C ILE A 853 -48.81 13.26 32.42
N THR A 854 -47.99 14.05 33.11
CA THR A 854 -48.42 14.82 34.29
C THR A 854 -49.51 15.84 33.94
N ASP A 855 -49.34 16.57 32.84
CA ASP A 855 -50.16 17.71 32.45
C ASP A 855 -50.10 17.96 30.93
N LEU A 856 -51.23 18.24 30.28
CA LEU A 856 -51.35 18.49 28.84
C LEU A 856 -52.40 19.59 28.59
N GLY A 857 -51.92 20.83 28.42
CA GLY A 857 -52.77 22.02 28.29
C GLY A 857 -53.62 22.08 27.02
N PRO A 858 -54.62 22.99 26.96
CA PRO A 858 -55.50 23.16 25.80
C PRO A 858 -54.73 23.38 24.49
N GLY A 859 -55.13 22.67 23.43
CA GLY A 859 -54.53 22.72 22.10
C GLY A 859 -53.12 22.10 21.99
N ARG A 860 -52.48 21.74 23.12
CA ARG A 860 -51.12 21.18 23.13
C ARG A 860 -51.12 19.71 22.74
N SER A 861 -50.01 19.33 22.13
CA SER A 861 -49.63 17.95 21.85
C SER A 861 -48.38 17.57 22.65
N VAL A 862 -48.21 16.26 22.88
CA VAL A 862 -46.96 15.66 23.37
C VAL A 862 -46.69 14.39 22.56
N GLU A 863 -45.42 14.13 22.29
CA GLU A 863 -44.98 12.98 21.51
C GLU A 863 -44.40 11.89 22.43
N ILE A 864 -44.70 10.63 22.13
CA ILE A 864 -44.41 9.49 23.01
C ILE A 864 -43.83 8.34 22.18
N PRO A 865 -42.64 7.81 22.52
CA PRO A 865 -42.12 6.58 21.90
C PRO A 865 -42.90 5.36 22.40
N LEU A 866 -43.32 4.49 21.47
CA LEU A 866 -44.03 3.26 21.78
C LEU A 866 -43.04 2.13 22.09
N LYS A 867 -42.65 2.02 23.36
CA LYS A 867 -41.81 0.92 23.86
C LYS A 867 -42.60 -0.38 23.93
N ALA A 868 -41.98 -1.50 23.55
CA ALA A 868 -42.60 -2.82 23.56
C ALA A 868 -41.70 -3.85 24.26
N VAL A 869 -42.23 -4.52 25.28
CA VAL A 869 -41.56 -5.62 25.99
C VAL A 869 -42.25 -6.92 25.61
N PHE A 870 -41.61 -7.70 24.73
CA PHE A 870 -42.18 -8.91 24.18
C PHE A 870 -41.90 -10.14 25.04
N ASN A 871 -42.88 -11.04 25.13
CA ASN A 871 -42.69 -12.40 25.62
C ASN A 871 -42.07 -13.28 24.51
N ASN A 872 -41.51 -14.43 24.87
CA ASN A 872 -40.79 -15.30 23.93
C ASN A 872 -41.64 -15.84 22.76
N LYS A 873 -42.97 -15.71 22.76
CA LYS A 873 -43.82 -16.20 21.66
C LYS A 873 -43.61 -15.44 20.35
N ILE A 874 -42.95 -14.29 20.39
CA ILE A 874 -42.55 -13.60 19.16
C ILE A 874 -41.58 -14.46 18.33
N LEU A 875 -40.77 -15.30 18.97
CA LEU A 875 -39.92 -16.29 18.29
C LEU A 875 -40.68 -17.53 17.79
N ASP A 876 -41.97 -17.68 18.11
CA ASP A 876 -42.83 -18.74 17.57
C ASP A 876 -43.48 -18.35 16.21
N VAL A 877 -43.24 -17.12 15.72
CA VAL A 877 -43.73 -16.65 14.40
C VAL A 877 -42.91 -17.29 13.29
N THR A 878 -43.56 -18.11 12.46
CA THR A 878 -42.95 -18.86 11.34
C THR A 878 -43.28 -18.34 9.94
N GLU A 879 -44.26 -17.43 9.83
CA GLU A 879 -44.69 -16.77 8.60
C GLU A 879 -45.02 -15.31 8.92
N ASP A 880 -44.79 -14.40 7.98
CA ASP A 880 -45.05 -12.96 8.15
C ASP A 880 -46.50 -12.70 8.55
N THR A 881 -46.70 -12.21 9.77
CA THR A 881 -48.02 -12.17 10.40
C THR A 881 -48.45 -10.74 10.68
N PRO A 882 -49.49 -10.20 10.01
CA PRO A 882 -50.05 -8.90 10.37
C PRO A 882 -50.79 -8.97 11.71
N VAL A 883 -50.37 -8.15 12.68
CA VAL A 883 -50.93 -8.06 14.02
C VAL A 883 -51.61 -6.71 14.24
N GLN A 884 -52.70 -6.69 15.00
CA GLN A 884 -53.29 -5.43 15.47
C GLN A 884 -52.64 -4.99 16.78
N THR A 885 -52.07 -3.79 16.75
CA THR A 885 -51.72 -3.04 17.95
C THR A 885 -52.96 -2.43 18.59
N GLN A 886 -52.85 -2.03 19.86
CA GLN A 886 -53.80 -1.13 20.49
C GLN A 886 -53.05 -0.06 21.30
N ILE A 887 -53.33 1.21 20.97
CA ILE A 887 -52.85 2.39 21.69
C ILE A 887 -54.08 2.98 22.40
N THR A 888 -54.00 3.23 23.71
CA THR A 888 -55.13 3.72 24.52
C THR A 888 -54.68 4.86 25.44
N ALA A 889 -55.21 6.07 25.25
CA ALA A 889 -54.98 7.22 26.12
C ALA A 889 -56.19 7.44 27.04
N SER A 890 -55.96 7.54 28.34
CA SER A 890 -57.03 7.59 29.35
C SER A 890 -56.73 8.54 30.52
N TYR A 891 -57.76 9.24 31.00
CA TYR A 891 -57.65 10.25 32.06
C TYR A 891 -58.98 10.42 32.80
N TYR A 892 -58.95 11.01 34.00
CA TYR A 892 -60.15 11.20 34.82
C TYR A 892 -60.71 12.62 34.70
N VAL A 893 -62.04 12.73 34.52
CA VAL A 893 -62.78 14.00 34.56
C VAL A 893 -63.92 13.84 35.56
N ASN A 894 -63.95 14.67 36.61
CA ASN A 894 -64.96 14.64 37.68
C ASN A 894 -65.15 13.26 38.36
N GLY A 895 -64.11 12.40 38.32
CA GLY A 895 -64.14 11.02 38.83
C GLY A 895 -64.51 9.95 37.80
N GLU A 896 -65.00 10.33 36.61
CA GLU A 896 -65.22 9.39 35.51
C GLU A 896 -63.94 9.21 34.68
N LEU A 897 -63.58 7.95 34.40
CA LEU A 897 -62.52 7.63 33.44
C LEU A 897 -63.02 7.90 32.01
N LYS A 898 -62.32 8.77 31.28
CA LYS A 898 -62.46 8.94 29.83
C LYS A 898 -61.30 8.22 29.16
N SER A 899 -61.59 7.49 28.09
CA SER A 899 -60.63 6.64 27.39
C SER A 899 -60.85 6.71 25.89
N PHE A 900 -59.76 6.90 25.16
CA PHE A 900 -59.71 7.02 23.70
C PHE A 900 -58.71 5.99 23.21
N ALA A 901 -59.04 5.24 22.16
CA ALA A 901 -58.19 4.16 21.66
C ALA A 901 -58.14 4.15 20.14
N THR A 902 -56.95 3.94 19.59
CA THR A 902 -56.72 3.65 18.18
C THR A 902 -56.04 2.29 18.02
N LYS A 903 -56.08 1.75 16.80
CA LYS A 903 -55.49 0.46 16.43
C LYS A 903 -54.84 0.59 15.07
N GLN A 904 -53.54 0.33 15.02
CA GLN A 904 -52.78 0.23 13.78
C GLN A 904 -52.43 -1.24 13.53
N SER A 905 -52.53 -1.70 12.29
CA SER A 905 -51.96 -2.98 11.88
C SER A 905 -50.47 -2.78 11.55
N ILE A 906 -49.62 -3.72 11.99
CA ILE A 906 -48.22 -3.82 11.60
C ILE A 906 -47.90 -5.29 11.29
N ASN A 907 -46.88 -5.54 10.50
CA ASN A 907 -46.36 -6.88 10.26
C ASN A 907 -45.40 -7.30 11.39
N VAL A 908 -45.44 -8.58 11.75
CA VAL A 908 -44.39 -9.24 12.51
C VAL A 908 -43.70 -10.21 11.55
N TYR A 909 -42.49 -9.85 11.12
CA TYR A 909 -41.64 -10.70 10.31
C TYR A 909 -41.17 -11.91 11.11
N GLU A 910 -41.15 -13.07 10.46
CA GLU A 910 -40.75 -14.33 11.08
C GLU A 910 -39.25 -14.35 11.48
N LYS A 911 -38.90 -15.21 12.44
CA LYS A 911 -37.62 -15.14 13.19
C LYS A 911 -36.33 -15.24 12.37
N HIS A 912 -36.38 -15.68 11.11
CA HIS A 912 -35.20 -15.81 10.24
C HIS A 912 -34.91 -14.53 9.43
N LYS A 913 -35.83 -13.57 9.38
CA LYS A 913 -35.76 -12.42 8.46
C LYS A 913 -35.03 -11.20 9.03
N MET A 914 -34.24 -10.53 8.21
CA MET A 914 -33.72 -9.19 8.50
C MET A 914 -33.55 -8.37 7.21
N THR A 915 -33.39 -7.06 7.35
CA THR A 915 -32.88 -6.17 6.30
C THR A 915 -31.41 -5.84 6.54
N TRP A 916 -30.70 -5.42 5.49
CA TRP A 916 -29.28 -5.04 5.52
C TRP A 916 -29.04 -3.53 5.74
N ASP A 917 -30.03 -2.83 6.28
CA ASP A 917 -29.96 -1.43 6.71
C ASP A 917 -29.01 -1.21 7.90
N ASP A 918 -28.79 -2.25 8.71
CA ASP A 918 -27.79 -2.26 9.77
C ASP A 918 -27.12 -3.66 9.88
N PRO A 919 -25.90 -3.84 9.34
CA PRO A 919 -25.19 -5.12 9.37
C PRO A 919 -24.98 -5.71 10.77
N ASN A 920 -25.03 -4.90 11.84
CA ASN A 920 -24.93 -5.39 13.22
C ASN A 920 -26.10 -6.31 13.61
N ARG A 921 -27.21 -6.34 12.85
CA ARG A 921 -28.35 -7.25 13.05
C ARG A 921 -27.95 -8.73 12.96
N LEU A 922 -26.86 -9.06 12.26
CA LEU A 922 -26.24 -10.39 12.28
C LEU A 922 -26.00 -10.89 13.72
N GLY A 923 -25.64 -10.00 14.65
CA GLY A 923 -25.41 -10.33 16.06
C GLY A 923 -26.59 -11.02 16.75
N ALA A 924 -27.83 -10.74 16.33
CA ALA A 924 -29.03 -11.39 16.87
C ALA A 924 -29.08 -12.90 16.60
N PHE A 925 -28.46 -13.36 15.50
CA PHE A 925 -28.46 -14.75 15.04
C PHE A 925 -27.33 -15.59 15.65
N VAL A 926 -26.24 -14.97 16.12
CA VAL A 926 -25.06 -15.66 16.65
C VAL A 926 -25.31 -16.17 18.09
N THR A 927 -26.13 -17.22 18.22
CA THR A 927 -26.63 -17.73 19.51
C THR A 927 -25.63 -18.64 20.23
N THR A 928 -24.53 -18.07 20.73
CA THR A 928 -23.41 -18.76 21.43
C THR A 928 -23.83 -19.63 22.62
N LYS A 929 -24.88 -19.22 23.34
CA LYS A 929 -25.40 -19.91 24.54
C LYS A 929 -26.42 -21.00 24.21
N ASP A 930 -26.58 -21.36 22.94
CA ASP A 930 -27.42 -22.48 22.51
C ASP A 930 -26.82 -23.83 22.94
N PRO A 931 -27.55 -24.68 23.70
CA PRO A 931 -27.10 -26.03 24.04
C PRO A 931 -26.68 -26.86 22.84
N VAL A 932 -27.31 -26.70 21.66
CA VAL A 932 -26.93 -27.48 20.46
C VAL A 932 -25.52 -27.13 19.98
N VAL A 933 -25.16 -25.85 20.02
CA VAL A 933 -23.82 -25.35 19.63
C VAL A 933 -22.79 -25.72 20.70
N MET A 934 -23.08 -25.43 21.97
CA MET A 934 -22.18 -25.73 23.08
C MET A 934 -21.91 -27.24 23.22
N GLU A 935 -22.92 -28.11 23.07
CA GLU A 935 -22.73 -29.56 23.12
C GLU A 935 -21.93 -30.08 21.91
N PHE A 936 -22.10 -29.49 20.72
CA PHE A 936 -21.29 -29.81 19.55
C PHE A 936 -19.82 -29.43 19.77
N VAL A 937 -19.51 -28.16 20.04
CA VAL A 937 -18.13 -27.67 20.20
C VAL A 937 -17.41 -28.36 21.35
N ARG A 938 -18.06 -28.51 22.51
CA ARG A 938 -17.50 -29.24 23.67
C ARG A 938 -17.26 -30.71 23.35
N GLY A 939 -18.12 -31.32 22.52
CA GLY A 939 -17.93 -32.68 22.02
C GLY A 939 -16.66 -32.85 21.17
N ILE A 940 -16.19 -31.81 20.49
CA ILE A 940 -14.94 -31.84 19.71
C ILE A 940 -13.73 -31.55 20.60
N ILE A 941 -13.70 -30.38 21.26
CA ILE A 941 -12.50 -29.91 21.96
C ILE A 941 -12.07 -30.80 23.13
N THR A 942 -12.97 -31.59 23.71
CA THR A 942 -12.63 -32.57 24.77
C THR A 942 -11.93 -33.84 24.27
N GLN A 943 -11.72 -33.99 22.95
CA GLN A 943 -10.97 -35.10 22.33
C GLN A 943 -9.53 -34.73 21.93
N TYR A 944 -9.13 -33.47 22.12
CA TYR A 944 -7.84 -32.91 21.72
C TYR A 944 -7.20 -32.14 22.88
N ASP A 945 -5.88 -32.04 22.83
CA ASP A 945 -5.10 -31.18 23.74
C ASP A 945 -4.94 -29.78 23.12
N HIS A 946 -4.46 -28.81 23.92
CA HIS A 946 -4.12 -27.45 23.48
C HIS A 946 -5.28 -26.59 22.93
N THR A 947 -6.52 -27.01 23.12
CA THR A 947 -7.73 -26.30 22.62
C THR A 947 -8.05 -24.98 23.34
N SER A 948 -7.18 -24.52 24.25
CA SER A 948 -7.14 -23.14 24.73
C SER A 948 -6.46 -22.18 23.75
N ASP A 949 -5.87 -22.71 22.68
CA ASP A 949 -5.31 -21.95 21.58
C ASP A 949 -6.42 -21.64 20.54
N PRO A 950 -6.70 -20.35 20.23
CA PRO A 950 -7.71 -19.99 19.25
C PRO A 950 -7.50 -20.64 17.88
N LEU A 951 -6.26 -20.72 17.38
CA LEU A 951 -5.96 -21.25 16.04
C LEU A 951 -6.25 -22.76 15.95
N ILE A 952 -5.90 -23.51 17.00
CA ILE A 952 -6.16 -24.95 17.08
C ILE A 952 -7.67 -25.18 17.26
N CYS A 953 -8.34 -24.41 18.12
CA CYS A 953 -9.77 -24.56 18.33
C CYS A 953 -10.57 -24.23 17.05
N ALA A 954 -10.16 -23.21 16.29
CA ALA A 954 -10.76 -22.85 15.01
C ALA A 954 -10.64 -23.99 13.99
N CYS A 955 -9.42 -24.50 13.77
CA CYS A 955 -9.16 -25.68 12.94
C CYS A 955 -10.07 -26.86 13.32
N LEU A 956 -10.10 -27.24 14.61
CA LEU A 956 -10.90 -28.36 15.09
C LEU A 956 -12.41 -28.16 14.86
N VAL A 957 -12.93 -26.94 15.04
CA VAL A 957 -14.35 -26.63 14.79
C VAL A 957 -14.66 -26.70 13.29
N HIS A 958 -13.85 -26.06 12.43
CA HIS A 958 -14.03 -26.07 10.98
C HIS A 958 -14.04 -27.49 10.42
N ASP A 959 -13.03 -28.28 10.78
CA ASP A 959 -12.85 -29.64 10.27
C ASP A 959 -13.89 -30.61 10.86
N ALA A 960 -14.36 -30.36 12.08
CA ALA A 960 -15.51 -31.07 12.64
C ALA A 960 -16.83 -30.72 11.92
N LEU A 961 -17.06 -29.47 11.51
CA LEU A 961 -18.24 -29.07 10.71
C LEU A 961 -18.22 -29.74 9.33
N GLY A 962 -17.05 -29.71 8.66
CA GLY A 962 -16.83 -30.43 7.41
C GLY A 962 -17.06 -31.94 7.55
N THR A 963 -16.52 -32.55 8.61
CA THR A 963 -16.64 -33.99 8.90
C THR A 963 -18.06 -34.40 9.32
N ALA A 964 -18.77 -33.54 10.06
CA ALA A 964 -20.20 -33.66 10.36
C ALA A 964 -21.07 -33.68 9.09
N GLY A 965 -20.53 -33.20 7.96
CA GLY A 965 -21.16 -33.20 6.64
C GLY A 965 -21.91 -31.91 6.33
N VAL A 966 -21.61 -30.81 7.02
CA VAL A 966 -22.07 -29.46 6.66
C VAL A 966 -21.47 -29.06 5.31
N ARG A 967 -22.24 -28.34 4.49
CA ARG A 967 -21.84 -27.92 3.12
C ARG A 967 -22.32 -26.51 2.81
N TYR A 968 -21.51 -25.76 2.08
CA TYR A 968 -21.98 -24.57 1.37
C TYR A 968 -23.02 -24.95 0.31
N THR A 969 -24.10 -24.18 0.24
CA THR A 969 -25.18 -24.26 -0.74
C THR A 969 -25.60 -22.83 -1.05
N ARG A 970 -25.27 -22.35 -2.25
CA ARG A 970 -25.64 -20.98 -2.67
C ARG A 970 -27.16 -20.88 -2.85
N ASP A 971 -27.79 -19.91 -2.21
CA ASP A 971 -29.22 -19.62 -2.43
C ASP A 971 -29.48 -19.12 -3.87
N PRO A 972 -30.53 -19.63 -4.56
CA PRO A 972 -30.94 -19.13 -5.88
C PRO A 972 -31.77 -17.83 -5.86
N SER A 973 -32.13 -17.27 -4.71
CA SER A 973 -33.07 -16.15 -4.54
C SER A 973 -32.34 -14.81 -4.39
N ASN A 974 -31.44 -14.74 -3.41
CA ASN A 974 -30.68 -13.57 -3.00
C ASN A 974 -29.18 -13.79 -3.26
N SER A 975 -28.74 -13.43 -4.46
CA SER A 975 -27.35 -12.98 -4.60
C SER A 975 -27.17 -11.70 -3.79
N TYR A 976 -26.33 -11.74 -2.75
CA TYR A 976 -25.76 -10.58 -2.03
C TYR A 976 -25.31 -9.45 -2.97
N GLN A 977 -24.93 -9.80 -4.21
CA GLN A 977 -24.65 -8.89 -5.34
C GLN A 977 -25.76 -7.86 -5.61
N LYS A 978 -27.03 -8.12 -5.26
CA LYS A 978 -28.15 -7.17 -5.40
C LYS A 978 -28.12 -6.02 -4.38
N ARG A 979 -27.32 -6.11 -3.32
CA ARG A 979 -27.28 -5.13 -2.21
C ARG A 979 -26.95 -3.70 -2.68
N LYS A 980 -26.30 -3.52 -3.84
CA LYS A 980 -26.03 -2.19 -4.42
C LYS A 980 -27.25 -1.47 -5.01
N GLU A 981 -28.40 -2.12 -5.15
CA GLU A 981 -29.60 -1.53 -5.80
C GLU A 981 -30.80 -1.32 -4.86
N ASN A 982 -30.90 -2.07 -3.75
CA ASN A 982 -31.97 -1.87 -2.76
C ASN A 982 -31.55 -2.39 -1.36
N VAL A 983 -31.70 -1.55 -0.34
CA VAL A 983 -31.40 -1.85 1.08
C VAL A 983 -32.59 -2.48 1.81
N ASP A 984 -33.82 -2.22 1.35
CA ASP A 984 -35.08 -2.75 1.90
C ASP A 984 -35.30 -4.24 1.56
N LEU A 985 -34.32 -4.90 0.93
CA LEU A 985 -34.40 -6.30 0.55
C LEU A 985 -34.30 -7.19 1.80
N VAL A 986 -35.43 -7.75 2.22
CA VAL A 986 -35.50 -8.68 3.35
C VAL A 986 -34.85 -10.01 2.97
N ASP A 987 -33.88 -10.42 3.76
CA ASP A 987 -33.11 -11.67 3.61
C ASP A 987 -33.54 -12.76 4.60
N TYR A 988 -33.07 -13.99 4.42
CA TYR A 988 -33.44 -15.16 5.25
C TYR A 988 -32.21 -15.88 5.79
N LEU A 989 -32.01 -15.87 7.11
CA LEU A 989 -30.81 -16.42 7.77
C LEU A 989 -31.16 -17.51 8.79
N GLN A 990 -30.41 -18.60 8.80
CA GLN A 990 -30.57 -19.70 9.76
C GLN A 990 -29.83 -19.44 11.08
N TYR A 991 -30.41 -19.90 12.18
CA TYR A 991 -29.67 -19.99 13.44
C TYR A 991 -28.69 -21.17 13.40
N PRO A 992 -27.55 -21.11 14.12
CA PRO A 992 -26.53 -22.17 14.12
C PRO A 992 -27.05 -23.60 14.28
N ARG A 993 -28.03 -23.82 15.17
CA ARG A 993 -28.70 -25.12 15.38
C ARG A 993 -29.46 -25.64 14.16
N GLU A 994 -29.96 -24.77 13.30
CA GLU A 994 -30.73 -25.08 12.12
C GLU A 994 -29.78 -25.39 10.96
N THR A 995 -28.71 -24.61 10.78
CA THR A 995 -27.60 -24.92 9.87
C THR A 995 -26.95 -26.27 10.20
N LEU A 996 -26.70 -26.58 11.48
CA LEU A 996 -26.24 -27.90 11.95
C LEU A 996 -27.24 -29.05 11.69
N LYS A 997 -28.55 -28.76 11.74
CA LYS A 997 -29.63 -29.75 11.54
C LYS A 997 -29.89 -30.03 10.06
N ARG A 998 -29.88 -28.99 9.21
CA ARG A 998 -30.00 -29.12 7.75
C ARG A 998 -28.71 -29.64 7.11
N LYS A 999 -27.56 -29.32 7.72
CA LYS A 999 -26.19 -29.53 7.19
C LYS A 999 -25.90 -28.76 5.91
N SER A 1000 -26.60 -27.64 5.72
CA SER A 1000 -26.50 -26.80 4.53
C SER A 1000 -26.82 -25.35 4.87
N GLY A 1001 -26.02 -24.44 4.33
CA GLY A 1001 -26.25 -23.00 4.33
C GLY A 1001 -25.39 -22.31 3.28
N ASP A 1002 -25.67 -21.04 3.03
CA ASP A 1002 -24.92 -20.13 2.16
C ASP A 1002 -23.73 -19.50 2.91
N CYS A 1003 -23.34 -18.26 2.60
CA CYS A 1003 -22.14 -17.62 3.14
C CYS A 1003 -22.39 -17.07 4.55
N ASP A 1004 -23.49 -16.37 4.77
CA ASP A 1004 -23.91 -15.83 6.05
C ASP A 1004 -24.42 -16.92 7.01
N ASP A 1005 -25.21 -17.91 6.55
CA ASP A 1005 -25.59 -19.08 7.37
C ASP A 1005 -24.39 -19.79 8.01
N LEU A 1006 -23.33 -19.98 7.21
CA LEU A 1006 -22.11 -20.67 7.63
C LEU A 1006 -21.23 -19.77 8.50
N SER A 1007 -21.15 -18.49 8.19
CA SER A 1007 -20.41 -17.50 8.99
C SER A 1007 -21.04 -17.35 10.39
N ILE A 1008 -22.37 -17.22 10.47
CA ILE A 1008 -23.14 -17.19 11.73
C ILE A 1008 -22.92 -18.47 12.54
N LEU A 1009 -22.98 -19.64 11.90
CA LEU A 1009 -22.70 -20.92 12.56
C LEU A 1009 -21.27 -20.97 13.12
N TYR A 1010 -20.27 -20.59 12.31
CA TYR A 1010 -18.87 -20.72 12.69
C TYR A 1010 -18.49 -19.73 13.79
N SER A 1011 -18.87 -18.45 13.68
CA SER A 1011 -18.72 -17.46 14.77
C SER A 1011 -19.42 -17.92 16.05
N ALA A 1012 -20.65 -18.45 15.96
CA ALA A 1012 -21.34 -18.97 17.14
C ALA A 1012 -20.58 -20.13 17.83
N CYS A 1013 -19.83 -20.93 17.07
CA CYS A 1013 -19.01 -21.99 17.63
C CYS A 1013 -17.76 -21.44 18.33
N LEU A 1014 -17.01 -20.54 17.69
CA LEU A 1014 -15.78 -19.94 18.25
C LEU A 1014 -16.06 -19.09 19.50
N GLU A 1015 -17.10 -18.27 19.43
CA GLU A 1015 -17.53 -17.42 20.54
C GLU A 1015 -18.11 -18.21 21.72
N SER A 1016 -18.66 -19.42 21.48
CA SER A 1016 -19.14 -20.30 22.57
C SER A 1016 -18.01 -20.81 23.49
N VAL A 1017 -16.75 -20.63 23.07
CA VAL A 1017 -15.54 -20.90 23.87
C VAL A 1017 -14.71 -19.65 24.17
N GLY A 1018 -15.17 -18.46 23.76
CA GLY A 1018 -14.54 -17.17 24.08
C GLY A 1018 -13.46 -16.70 23.11
N ILE A 1019 -13.49 -17.14 21.84
CA ILE A 1019 -12.64 -16.62 20.76
C ILE A 1019 -13.43 -15.50 20.06
N GLN A 1020 -12.90 -14.27 20.05
CA GLN A 1020 -13.57 -13.11 19.46
C GLN A 1020 -13.59 -13.21 17.91
N THR A 1021 -14.69 -12.77 17.29
CA THR A 1021 -14.91 -12.85 15.85
C THR A 1021 -15.45 -11.55 15.24
N ARG A 1022 -15.02 -11.27 14.00
CA ARG A 1022 -15.51 -10.20 13.12
C ARG A 1022 -16.08 -10.82 11.84
N PHE A 1023 -17.18 -10.29 11.33
CA PHE A 1023 -17.56 -10.55 9.92
C PHE A 1023 -16.77 -9.60 9.00
N VAL A 1024 -16.44 -10.08 7.81
CA VAL A 1024 -15.75 -9.31 6.76
C VAL A 1024 -16.60 -9.33 5.50
N GLU A 1025 -17.01 -8.16 5.03
CA GLU A 1025 -17.87 -7.99 3.87
C GLU A 1025 -17.06 -7.61 2.63
N VAL A 1026 -17.22 -8.39 1.56
CA VAL A 1026 -16.58 -8.15 0.25
C VAL A 1026 -17.64 -8.00 -0.86
N PRO A 1027 -17.29 -7.47 -2.05
CA PRO A 1027 -18.26 -7.27 -3.13
C PRO A 1027 -18.95 -8.58 -3.59
N GLY A 1028 -20.18 -8.80 -3.11
CA GLY A 1028 -21.01 -9.96 -3.47
C GLY A 1028 -20.91 -11.17 -2.54
N HIS A 1029 -20.19 -11.09 -1.41
CA HIS A 1029 -19.91 -12.23 -0.52
C HIS A 1029 -19.51 -11.79 0.90
N ILE A 1030 -19.61 -12.68 1.89
CA ILE A 1030 -19.28 -12.43 3.31
C ILE A 1030 -18.59 -13.65 3.93
N PHE A 1031 -17.59 -13.40 4.77
CA PHE A 1031 -16.86 -14.42 5.55
C PHE A 1031 -16.51 -13.88 6.94
N ILE A 1032 -15.67 -14.57 7.71
CA ILE A 1032 -15.28 -14.13 9.08
C ILE A 1032 -13.77 -14.06 9.26
N MET A 1033 -13.33 -13.31 10.28
CA MET A 1033 -12.01 -13.44 10.87
C MET A 1033 -12.11 -13.59 12.40
N PHE A 1034 -11.14 -14.27 13.01
CA PHE A 1034 -11.12 -14.53 14.46
C PHE A 1034 -9.77 -14.17 15.10
N GLU A 1035 -9.79 -13.78 16.38
CA GLU A 1035 -8.62 -13.27 17.09
C GLU A 1035 -7.68 -14.40 17.59
N LEU A 1036 -6.37 -14.22 17.49
CA LEU A 1036 -5.35 -15.16 18.02
C LEU A 1036 -4.97 -14.97 19.50
N GLY A 1037 -5.33 -13.82 20.09
CA GLY A 1037 -5.00 -13.47 21.48
C GLY A 1037 -3.57 -12.99 21.65
N ASP A 1038 -2.82 -13.60 22.57
CA ASP A 1038 -1.46 -13.15 22.93
C ASP A 1038 -0.44 -13.48 21.83
N THR A 1039 -0.17 -12.50 20.97
CA THR A 1039 0.77 -12.54 19.83
C THR A 1039 1.86 -11.48 19.92
N ARG A 1040 2.20 -11.00 21.14
CA ARG A 1040 3.17 -9.90 21.36
C ARG A 1040 4.56 -10.10 20.74
N ASP A 1041 4.95 -11.33 20.44
CA ASP A 1041 6.22 -11.67 19.78
C ASP A 1041 6.17 -11.59 18.24
N LEU A 1042 5.02 -11.27 17.62
CA LEU A 1042 4.84 -11.23 16.16
C LEU A 1042 5.23 -9.88 15.52
N GLY A 1043 5.02 -8.77 16.21
CA GLY A 1043 5.14 -7.43 15.61
C GLY A 1043 4.13 -7.23 14.47
N ASP A 1044 4.55 -6.50 13.43
CA ASP A 1044 3.73 -6.19 12.24
C ASP A 1044 3.82 -7.27 11.13
N ASP A 1045 4.27 -8.49 11.46
CA ASP A 1045 4.47 -9.57 10.49
C ASP A 1045 3.15 -10.28 10.12
N SER A 1046 2.61 -9.96 8.95
CA SER A 1046 1.40 -10.59 8.37
C SER A 1046 1.62 -12.04 7.91
N MET A 1047 2.81 -12.61 8.08
CA MET A 1047 3.20 -13.95 7.63
C MET A 1047 2.90 -14.21 6.15
N ASN A 1048 3.35 -13.30 5.28
CA ASN A 1048 3.03 -13.27 3.85
C ASN A 1048 1.51 -13.19 3.60
N GLU A 1049 0.85 -12.16 4.16
CA GLU A 1049 -0.58 -11.88 3.93
C GLU A 1049 -1.52 -13.02 4.39
N LEU A 1050 -1.12 -13.80 5.40
CA LEU A 1050 -1.96 -14.81 6.07
C LEU A 1050 -2.60 -14.31 7.37
N LEU A 1051 -2.03 -13.29 8.01
CA LEU A 1051 -2.50 -12.71 9.27
C LEU A 1051 -2.80 -11.23 9.09
N VAL A 1052 -4.02 -10.84 9.45
CA VAL A 1052 -4.49 -9.45 9.41
C VAL A 1052 -4.16 -8.78 10.75
N ILE A 1053 -3.57 -7.59 10.71
CA ILE A 1053 -3.16 -6.85 11.91
C ILE A 1053 -3.93 -5.53 11.94
N GLU A 1054 -4.93 -5.45 12.82
CA GLU A 1054 -5.88 -4.34 12.98
C GLU A 1054 -6.06 -4.04 14.47
N ASP A 1055 -6.22 -2.77 14.84
CA ASP A 1055 -6.48 -2.33 16.23
C ASP A 1055 -5.44 -2.81 17.28
N GLY A 1056 -4.22 -3.15 16.84
CA GLY A 1056 -3.20 -3.76 17.69
C GLY A 1056 -3.47 -5.24 18.06
N ARG A 1057 -4.38 -5.89 17.33
CA ARG A 1057 -4.75 -7.31 17.45
C ARG A 1057 -4.39 -8.07 16.17
N VAL A 1058 -4.30 -9.40 16.29
CA VAL A 1058 -3.97 -10.29 15.16
C VAL A 1058 -5.14 -11.20 14.86
N TRP A 1059 -5.63 -11.12 13.62
CA TRP A 1059 -6.84 -11.76 13.12
C TRP A 1059 -6.51 -12.81 12.04
N VAL A 1060 -7.23 -13.91 12.07
CA VAL A 1060 -7.16 -15.00 11.09
C VAL A 1060 -8.44 -15.00 10.24
N PRO A 1061 -8.41 -14.52 8.99
CA PRO A 1061 -9.55 -14.58 8.08
C PRO A 1061 -9.78 -16.01 7.55
N VAL A 1062 -11.04 -16.46 7.51
CA VAL A 1062 -11.43 -17.83 7.14
C VAL A 1062 -12.59 -17.81 6.16
N GLU A 1063 -12.39 -18.36 4.97
CA GLU A 1063 -13.41 -18.54 3.95
C GLU A 1063 -14.33 -19.73 4.30
N VAL A 1064 -15.32 -19.49 5.15
CA VAL A 1064 -16.18 -20.54 5.73
C VAL A 1064 -16.99 -21.31 4.68
N THR A 1065 -17.21 -20.77 3.48
CA THR A 1065 -17.89 -21.50 2.39
C THR A 1065 -17.10 -22.71 1.89
N ARG A 1066 -15.81 -22.82 2.22
CA ARG A 1066 -14.97 -23.99 1.92
C ARG A 1066 -15.17 -25.14 2.92
N VAL A 1067 -16.12 -25.04 3.85
CA VAL A 1067 -16.48 -26.09 4.82
C VAL A 1067 -16.50 -27.49 4.19
N GLY A 1068 -15.64 -28.37 4.72
CA GLY A 1068 -15.43 -29.72 4.19
C GLY A 1068 -14.16 -29.90 3.35
N LYS A 1069 -13.47 -28.81 3.00
CA LYS A 1069 -12.01 -28.76 2.85
C LYS A 1069 -11.35 -28.72 4.24
N SER A 1070 -10.01 -28.72 4.30
CA SER A 1070 -9.29 -28.54 5.55
C SER A 1070 -9.25 -27.06 5.97
N PHE A 1071 -8.96 -26.80 7.24
CA PHE A 1071 -8.89 -25.45 7.77
C PHE A 1071 -7.85 -24.56 7.05
N SER A 1072 -6.65 -25.07 6.72
CA SER A 1072 -5.64 -24.30 5.98
C SER A 1072 -6.14 -23.82 4.61
N ASP A 1073 -6.88 -24.66 3.87
CA ASP A 1073 -7.47 -24.31 2.56
C ASP A 1073 -8.60 -23.26 2.68
N ALA A 1074 -9.26 -23.16 3.84
CA ALA A 1074 -10.21 -22.11 4.17
C ALA A 1074 -9.53 -20.81 4.65
N TRP A 1075 -8.47 -20.92 5.44
CA TRP A 1075 -7.67 -19.79 5.93
C TRP A 1075 -6.91 -19.09 4.79
N GLU A 1076 -6.17 -19.82 3.94
CA GLU A 1076 -5.50 -19.25 2.77
C GLU A 1076 -6.47 -18.52 1.83
N ALA A 1077 -7.68 -19.07 1.66
CA ALA A 1077 -8.72 -18.46 0.84
C ALA A 1077 -9.34 -17.20 1.49
N GLY A 1078 -9.56 -17.22 2.81
CA GLY A 1078 -10.05 -16.05 3.55
C GLY A 1078 -9.04 -14.90 3.52
N SER A 1079 -7.76 -15.22 3.74
CA SER A 1079 -6.65 -14.27 3.69
C SER A 1079 -6.50 -13.65 2.30
N ARG A 1080 -6.51 -14.49 1.26
CA ARG A 1080 -6.49 -14.01 -0.14
C ARG A 1080 -7.71 -13.15 -0.46
N ASN A 1081 -8.90 -13.51 0.00
CA ASN A 1081 -10.11 -12.72 -0.24
C ASN A 1081 -10.06 -11.34 0.46
N TYR A 1082 -9.50 -11.28 1.68
CA TYR A 1082 -9.23 -10.02 2.39
C TYR A 1082 -8.25 -9.15 1.60
N TYR A 1083 -7.03 -9.64 1.32
CA TYR A 1083 -5.95 -8.85 0.69
C TYR A 1083 -6.14 -8.56 -0.81
N THR A 1084 -6.98 -9.32 -1.52
CA THR A 1084 -7.35 -9.01 -2.93
C THR A 1084 -8.37 -7.86 -3.01
N CYS A 1085 -9.12 -7.60 -1.94
CA CYS A 1085 -9.95 -6.42 -1.79
C CYS A 1085 -9.15 -5.30 -1.12
N ARG A 1086 -9.52 -4.02 -1.32
CA ARG A 1086 -8.83 -2.90 -0.64
C ARG A 1086 -9.28 -2.87 0.83
N PRO A 1087 -8.38 -2.98 1.84
CA PRO A 1087 -8.78 -2.98 3.24
C PRO A 1087 -9.57 -1.73 3.66
N ASP A 1088 -9.19 -0.56 3.15
CA ASP A 1088 -9.88 0.72 3.42
C ASP A 1088 -11.33 0.79 2.87
N GLU A 1089 -11.75 -0.18 2.07
CA GLU A 1089 -13.10 -0.31 1.49
C GLU A 1089 -13.86 -1.54 2.04
N LEU A 1090 -13.28 -2.31 2.97
CA LEU A 1090 -13.93 -3.44 3.62
C LEU A 1090 -14.81 -2.97 4.78
N ALA A 1091 -16.10 -3.30 4.72
CA ALA A 1091 -16.94 -3.21 5.91
C ALA A 1091 -16.70 -4.43 6.80
N THR A 1092 -16.40 -4.18 8.07
CA THR A 1092 -16.28 -5.22 9.10
C THR A 1092 -17.35 -5.02 10.18
N VAL A 1093 -17.81 -6.13 10.77
CA VAL A 1093 -18.79 -6.11 11.87
C VAL A 1093 -18.18 -6.83 13.06
N ASP A 1094 -17.78 -6.08 14.09
CA ASP A 1094 -17.33 -6.66 15.35
C ASP A 1094 -18.52 -7.18 16.16
N LEU A 1095 -18.49 -8.47 16.45
CA LEU A 1095 -19.63 -9.15 17.04
C LEU A 1095 -19.91 -8.69 18.49
N HIS A 1096 -18.89 -8.21 19.21
CA HIS A 1096 -19.07 -7.73 20.58
C HIS A 1096 -19.78 -6.38 20.64
N ASP A 1097 -19.54 -5.51 19.66
CA ASP A 1097 -20.26 -4.24 19.49
C ASP A 1097 -21.66 -4.49 18.92
N ALA A 1098 -21.78 -5.37 17.92
CA ALA A 1098 -23.06 -5.80 17.37
C ALA A 1098 -24.01 -6.37 18.44
N TRP A 1099 -23.50 -7.05 19.47
CA TRP A 1099 -24.31 -7.52 20.61
C TRP A 1099 -24.73 -6.45 21.61
N GLN A 1100 -24.13 -5.26 21.62
CA GLN A 1100 -24.64 -4.13 22.42
C GLN A 1100 -25.97 -3.64 21.81
N ALA A 1101 -25.99 -3.49 20.47
CA ALA A 1101 -27.18 -3.10 19.71
C ALA A 1101 -28.20 -4.25 19.60
N TYR A 1102 -27.78 -5.44 19.17
CA TYR A 1102 -28.65 -6.57 18.81
C TYR A 1102 -28.31 -7.84 19.61
N LYS A 1103 -28.80 -7.86 20.86
CA LYS A 1103 -28.60 -8.95 21.84
C LYS A 1103 -29.17 -10.29 21.31
N PRO A 1104 -28.41 -11.41 21.28
CA PRO A 1104 -28.79 -12.69 20.64
C PRO A 1104 -30.18 -13.23 20.99
N ALA A 1105 -30.87 -13.86 20.03
CA ALA A 1105 -32.21 -14.40 20.24
C ALA A 1105 -32.25 -15.51 21.32
N ASN A 1106 -33.19 -15.41 22.26
CA ASN A 1106 -33.41 -16.43 23.30
C ASN A 1106 -34.22 -17.62 22.75
N LEU A 1107 -33.64 -18.40 21.83
CA LEU A 1107 -34.33 -19.51 21.17
C LEU A 1107 -34.89 -20.54 22.18
N PRO A 1108 -36.12 -21.05 22.01
CA PRO A 1108 -36.68 -22.13 22.82
C PRO A 1108 -35.79 -23.38 22.90
N VAL A 1109 -35.96 -24.21 23.93
CA VAL A 1109 -35.15 -25.42 24.12
C VAL A 1109 -35.41 -26.43 23.00
N SER A 1110 -34.39 -26.73 22.21
CA SER A 1110 -34.48 -27.71 21.12
C SER A 1110 -34.34 -29.15 21.62
N SER A 1111 -35.16 -30.05 21.05
CA SER A 1111 -35.02 -31.50 21.20
C SER A 1111 -34.02 -32.12 20.22
N PHE A 1112 -33.57 -31.38 19.20
CA PHE A 1112 -32.50 -31.81 18.31
C PHE A 1112 -31.18 -31.93 19.09
N ARG A 1113 -30.38 -32.94 18.75
CA ARG A 1113 -29.00 -33.11 19.19
C ARG A 1113 -28.14 -33.59 18.04
N MET A 1114 -26.98 -32.96 17.90
CA MET A 1114 -25.97 -33.39 16.95
C MET A 1114 -25.20 -34.59 17.52
N GLN A 1115 -24.85 -35.55 16.67
CA GLN A 1115 -23.98 -36.66 17.09
C GLN A 1115 -22.53 -36.16 17.21
N PRO A 1116 -21.81 -36.45 18.30
CA PRO A 1116 -20.41 -36.06 18.45
C PRO A 1116 -19.56 -36.66 17.33
N VAL A 1117 -18.82 -35.82 16.61
CA VAL A 1117 -17.85 -36.28 15.61
C VAL A 1117 -16.63 -36.82 16.33
N GLN A 1118 -16.27 -38.07 16.10
CA GLN A 1118 -15.11 -38.68 16.74
C GLN A 1118 -13.81 -38.20 16.07
N ARG A 1119 -12.80 -37.90 16.88
CA ARG A 1119 -11.45 -37.51 16.46
C ARG A 1119 -10.87 -38.42 15.36
N GLN A 1120 -11.03 -39.74 15.50
CA GLN A 1120 -10.58 -40.73 14.51
C GLN A 1120 -11.21 -40.57 13.11
N ILE A 1121 -12.31 -39.84 12.97
CA ILE A 1121 -12.99 -39.55 11.71
C ILE A 1121 -12.52 -38.21 11.13
N ILE A 1122 -12.23 -37.23 12.00
CA ILE A 1122 -11.66 -35.91 11.64
C ILE A 1122 -10.22 -36.10 11.17
N ASP A 1123 -9.35 -36.67 12.03
CA ASP A 1123 -7.93 -36.92 11.77
C ASP A 1123 -7.72 -37.82 10.54
N LYS A 1124 -8.69 -38.69 10.22
CA LYS A 1124 -8.67 -39.53 9.01
C LYS A 1124 -9.10 -38.81 7.73
N ARG A 1125 -9.92 -37.75 7.85
CA ARG A 1125 -10.40 -36.96 6.71
C ARG A 1125 -9.43 -35.83 6.37
N PHE A 1126 -8.83 -35.23 7.39
CA PHE A 1126 -7.88 -34.13 7.30
C PHE A 1126 -6.56 -34.60 7.91
N ASP A 1127 -5.94 -35.56 7.22
CA ASP A 1127 -4.70 -36.20 7.66
C ASP A 1127 -3.58 -35.15 7.81
N ASN A 1128 -2.79 -35.28 8.87
CA ASN A 1128 -1.74 -34.34 9.30
C ASN A 1128 -2.18 -32.89 9.63
N GLU A 1129 -3.39 -32.44 9.28
CA GLU A 1129 -3.84 -31.03 9.43
C GLU A 1129 -3.68 -30.48 10.85
N PHE A 1130 -4.17 -31.20 11.87
CA PHE A 1130 -4.01 -30.82 13.28
C PHE A 1130 -2.54 -30.62 13.68
N ALA A 1131 -1.63 -31.45 13.15
CA ALA A 1131 -0.19 -31.35 13.42
C ALA A 1131 0.47 -30.19 12.67
N VAL A 1132 0.00 -29.87 11.45
CA VAL A 1132 0.40 -28.66 10.72
C VAL A 1132 -0.01 -27.42 11.51
N ILE A 1133 -1.25 -27.33 11.97
CA ILE A 1133 -1.75 -26.17 12.72
C ILE A 1133 -1.07 -26.02 14.10
N CYS A 1134 -0.74 -27.13 14.78
CA CYS A 1134 0.11 -27.08 15.98
C CYS A 1134 1.51 -26.50 15.68
N LYS A 1135 2.15 -26.91 14.57
CA LYS A 1135 3.44 -26.35 14.14
C LYS A 1135 3.33 -24.87 13.79
N THR A 1136 2.26 -24.46 13.11
CA THR A 1136 2.03 -23.06 12.73
C THR A 1136 1.76 -22.16 13.96
N SER A 1137 0.99 -22.63 14.96
CA SER A 1137 0.83 -21.86 16.21
C SER A 1137 2.16 -21.70 16.97
N VAL A 1138 2.98 -22.75 17.05
CA VAL A 1138 4.33 -22.64 17.64
C VAL A 1138 5.18 -21.60 16.89
N LYS A 1139 5.11 -21.53 15.56
CA LYS A 1139 5.82 -20.49 14.78
C LYS A 1139 5.32 -19.08 15.10
N ILE A 1140 4.01 -18.84 15.06
CA ILE A 1140 3.40 -17.53 15.36
C ILE A 1140 3.81 -17.06 16.77
N LYS A 1141 3.58 -17.91 17.78
CA LYS A 1141 3.74 -17.54 19.20
C LYS A 1141 5.18 -17.58 19.72
N ASN A 1142 6.14 -17.87 18.86
CA ASN A 1142 7.57 -17.87 19.19
C ASN A 1142 8.40 -17.21 18.07
N ARG A 1143 7.80 -16.31 17.27
CA ARG A 1143 8.43 -15.68 16.09
C ARG A 1143 9.80 -15.06 16.41
N ASN A 1144 9.91 -14.36 17.54
CA ASN A 1144 11.18 -13.83 18.08
C ASN A 1144 12.27 -14.90 18.31
N LEU A 1145 11.92 -16.12 18.71
CA LEU A 1145 12.88 -17.23 18.85
C LEU A 1145 13.32 -17.77 17.48
N PHE A 1146 12.42 -17.82 16.50
CA PHE A 1146 12.79 -18.19 15.12
C PHE A 1146 13.72 -17.14 14.49
N GLU A 1147 13.51 -15.84 14.75
CA GLU A 1147 14.47 -14.80 14.32
C GLU A 1147 15.83 -14.93 14.98
N ARG A 1148 15.83 -15.19 16.29
CA ARG A 1148 17.07 -15.37 17.04
C ARG A 1148 17.85 -16.57 16.52
N LEU A 1149 17.18 -17.67 16.18
CA LEU A 1149 17.80 -18.84 15.55
C LEU A 1149 18.22 -18.60 14.09
N GLN A 1150 17.54 -17.71 13.35
CA GLN A 1150 17.97 -17.31 12.00
C GLN A 1150 19.23 -16.42 12.05
N LYS A 1151 19.34 -15.57 13.07
CA LYS A 1151 20.47 -14.66 13.32
C LYS A 1151 21.68 -15.40 13.91
N ASP A 1152 21.47 -16.38 14.80
CA ASP A 1152 22.47 -17.35 15.25
C ASP A 1152 21.93 -18.79 15.22
N PRO A 1153 22.18 -19.55 14.12
CA PRO A 1153 21.81 -20.96 14.00
C PRO A 1153 22.48 -21.94 14.98
N LYS A 1154 23.35 -21.45 15.88
CA LYS A 1154 24.06 -22.25 16.89
C LYS A 1154 23.63 -21.95 18.32
N ASP A 1155 22.63 -21.08 18.51
CA ASP A 1155 22.12 -20.74 19.83
C ASP A 1155 21.40 -21.93 20.49
N SER A 1156 22.16 -22.68 21.28
CA SER A 1156 21.71 -23.86 22.04
C SER A 1156 20.54 -23.56 22.98
N GLU A 1157 20.44 -22.36 23.52
CA GLU A 1157 19.35 -21.96 24.43
C GLU A 1157 18.07 -21.66 23.63
N THR A 1158 18.18 -20.97 22.50
CA THR A 1158 17.04 -20.77 21.58
C THR A 1158 16.54 -22.11 21.02
N CYS A 1159 17.44 -23.03 20.66
CA CYS A 1159 17.08 -24.42 20.31
C CYS A 1159 16.37 -25.15 21.47
N LEU A 1160 16.85 -25.02 22.71
CA LEU A 1160 16.21 -25.60 23.90
C LEU A 1160 14.79 -25.02 24.10
N GLN A 1161 14.61 -23.71 23.96
CA GLN A 1161 13.33 -23.04 24.16
C GLN A 1161 12.31 -23.40 23.05
N LEU A 1162 12.74 -23.44 21.78
CA LEU A 1162 11.91 -23.91 20.67
C LEU A 1162 11.56 -25.41 20.78
N GLY A 1163 12.50 -26.25 21.23
CA GLY A 1163 12.22 -27.65 21.53
C GLY A 1163 11.17 -27.81 22.64
N ILE A 1164 11.24 -26.98 23.69
CA ILE A 1164 10.21 -26.93 24.74
C ILE A 1164 8.87 -26.45 24.18
N ALA A 1165 8.86 -25.47 23.26
CA ALA A 1165 7.65 -25.00 22.61
C ALA A 1165 6.98 -26.09 21.76
N TYR A 1166 7.71 -26.76 20.87
CA TYR A 1166 7.18 -27.88 20.09
C TYR A 1166 6.72 -29.06 20.98
N ALA A 1167 7.49 -29.41 22.02
CA ALA A 1167 7.13 -30.47 22.96
C ALA A 1167 5.84 -30.16 23.73
N LYS A 1168 5.62 -28.88 24.10
CA LYS A 1168 4.39 -28.41 24.76
C LYS A 1168 3.14 -28.60 23.91
N TYR A 1169 3.24 -28.58 22.58
CA TYR A 1169 2.12 -28.79 21.64
C TYR A 1169 2.02 -30.24 21.13
N GLY A 1170 2.76 -31.19 21.72
CA GLY A 1170 2.78 -32.59 21.28
C GLY A 1170 3.51 -32.83 19.96
N VAL A 1171 4.23 -31.84 19.43
CA VAL A 1171 4.98 -31.92 18.18
C VAL A 1171 6.36 -32.55 18.45
N LEU A 1172 6.37 -33.88 18.67
CA LEU A 1172 7.52 -34.57 19.27
C LEU A 1172 8.75 -34.68 18.36
N ASP A 1173 8.58 -34.75 17.04
CA ASP A 1173 9.70 -34.93 16.10
C ASP A 1173 10.50 -33.63 15.93
N GLU A 1174 9.85 -32.50 15.64
CA GLU A 1174 10.50 -31.18 15.64
C GLU A 1174 11.09 -30.83 17.02
N ALA A 1175 10.42 -31.21 18.12
CA ALA A 1175 10.96 -31.01 19.47
C ALA A 1175 12.24 -31.82 19.70
N MET A 1176 12.29 -33.08 19.26
CA MET A 1176 13.47 -33.92 19.34
C MET A 1176 14.63 -33.32 18.53
N ALA A 1177 14.38 -32.90 17.29
CA ALA A 1177 15.38 -32.27 16.43
C ALA A 1177 15.96 -30.99 17.06
N MET A 1178 15.12 -30.15 17.68
CA MET A 1178 15.56 -28.94 18.38
C MET A 1178 16.39 -29.25 19.64
N PHE A 1179 16.07 -30.31 20.40
CA PHE A 1179 16.91 -30.73 21.53
C PHE A 1179 18.22 -31.40 21.10
N GLU A 1180 18.22 -32.14 19.99
CA GLU A 1180 19.43 -32.74 19.42
C GLU A 1180 20.35 -31.62 18.88
N ALA A 1181 19.83 -30.61 18.17
CA ALA A 1181 20.58 -29.41 17.76
C ALA A 1181 21.07 -28.54 18.94
N SER A 1182 20.31 -28.46 20.03
CA SER A 1182 20.75 -27.83 21.29
C SER A 1182 21.98 -28.53 21.86
N LEU A 1183 22.03 -29.87 21.82
CA LEU A 1183 23.16 -30.67 22.30
C LEU A 1183 24.36 -30.71 21.35
N GLU A 1184 24.18 -30.56 20.04
CA GLU A 1184 25.30 -30.41 19.10
C GLU A 1184 26.12 -29.14 19.41
N ASN A 1185 25.45 -28.07 19.86
CA ASN A 1185 26.08 -26.79 20.19
C ASN A 1185 26.48 -26.67 21.68
N ALA A 1186 25.79 -27.38 22.60
CA ALA A 1186 26.18 -27.49 24.02
C ALA A 1186 26.06 -28.94 24.54
N PRO A 1187 27.10 -29.79 24.39
CA PRO A 1187 27.05 -31.22 24.71
C PRO A 1187 26.86 -31.60 26.20
N ASP A 1188 26.85 -30.61 27.09
CA ASP A 1188 26.64 -30.71 28.54
C ASP A 1188 25.32 -30.06 29.01
N ASN A 1189 24.43 -29.65 28.11
CA ASN A 1189 23.12 -29.09 28.45
C ASN A 1189 22.20 -30.14 29.13
N ALA A 1190 22.14 -30.08 30.47
CA ALA A 1190 21.34 -31.00 31.29
C ALA A 1190 19.83 -30.93 31.01
N ALA A 1191 19.32 -29.73 30.67
CA ALA A 1191 17.90 -29.51 30.40
C ALA A 1191 17.47 -30.15 29.06
N ALA A 1192 18.31 -30.08 28.03
CA ALA A 1192 18.08 -30.78 26.76
C ALA A 1192 18.01 -32.31 26.97
N PHE A 1193 18.95 -32.90 27.73
CA PHE A 1193 18.89 -34.33 28.08
C PHE A 1193 17.64 -34.70 28.90
N ASN A 1194 17.20 -33.87 29.84
CA ASN A 1194 15.95 -34.09 30.59
C ASN A 1194 14.73 -34.07 29.66
N ASN A 1195 14.66 -33.15 28.70
CA ASN A 1195 13.54 -33.05 27.77
C ASN A 1195 13.53 -34.14 26.68
N ILE A 1196 14.70 -34.58 26.20
CA ILE A 1196 14.82 -35.81 25.40
C ILE A 1196 14.30 -37.00 26.22
N GLY A 1197 14.69 -37.10 27.50
CA GLY A 1197 14.14 -38.10 28.42
C GLY A 1197 12.61 -38.06 28.52
N ASN A 1198 12.03 -36.85 28.62
CA ASN A 1198 10.57 -36.63 28.63
C ASN A 1198 9.91 -37.15 27.35
N ILE A 1199 10.45 -36.84 26.16
CA ILE A 1199 9.90 -37.35 24.89
C ILE A 1199 10.05 -38.88 24.83
N ARG A 1200 11.25 -39.44 25.08
CA ARG A 1200 11.46 -40.90 25.06
C ARG A 1200 10.57 -41.63 26.07
N PHE A 1201 10.19 -41.00 27.19
CA PHE A 1201 9.21 -41.53 28.14
C PHE A 1201 7.78 -41.55 27.59
N VAL A 1202 7.36 -40.48 26.90
CA VAL A 1202 6.04 -40.40 26.23
C VAL A 1202 5.94 -41.41 25.08
N GLU A 1203 7.02 -41.57 24.29
CA GLU A 1203 7.14 -42.62 23.26
C GLU A 1203 7.16 -44.06 23.83
N GLY A 1204 7.16 -44.25 25.16
CA GLY A 1204 7.26 -45.55 25.82
C GLY A 1204 8.65 -46.21 25.73
N LYS A 1205 9.67 -45.52 25.20
CA LYS A 1205 11.05 -45.99 25.03
C LYS A 1205 11.83 -45.86 26.36
N TYR A 1206 11.31 -46.49 27.42
CA TYR A 1206 11.69 -46.23 28.80
C TYR A 1206 13.19 -46.42 29.10
N ASP A 1207 13.87 -47.39 28.48
CA ASP A 1207 15.31 -47.59 28.73
C ASP A 1207 16.15 -46.42 28.19
N LYS A 1208 15.83 -45.90 26.99
CA LYS A 1208 16.45 -44.68 26.44
C LYS A 1208 16.13 -43.44 27.27
N ALA A 1209 14.93 -43.39 27.87
CA ALA A 1209 14.60 -42.34 28.83
C ALA A 1209 15.45 -42.45 30.12
N VAL A 1210 15.72 -43.66 30.64
CA VAL A 1210 16.64 -43.86 31.76
C VAL A 1210 18.06 -43.39 31.41
N GLU A 1211 18.56 -43.67 30.21
CA GLU A 1211 19.86 -43.19 29.73
C GLU A 1211 19.93 -41.65 29.71
N ALA A 1212 18.95 -41.00 29.08
CA ALA A 1212 18.87 -39.54 28.98
C ALA A 1212 18.73 -38.86 30.35
N TYR A 1213 17.85 -39.36 31.23
CA TYR A 1213 17.70 -38.83 32.58
C TYR A 1213 18.92 -39.11 33.47
N LYS A 1214 19.64 -40.23 33.30
CA LYS A 1214 20.91 -40.48 34.01
C LYS A 1214 22.01 -39.53 33.54
N LYS A 1215 22.06 -39.21 32.25
CA LYS A 1215 22.97 -38.18 31.70
C LYS A 1215 22.62 -36.80 32.25
N ALA A 1216 21.37 -36.37 32.22
CA ALA A 1216 20.91 -35.12 32.83
C ALA A 1216 21.28 -35.03 34.32
N ALA A 1217 20.94 -36.05 35.13
CA ALA A 1217 21.24 -36.11 36.57
C ALA A 1217 22.74 -36.25 36.91
N SER A 1218 23.61 -36.43 35.92
CA SER A 1218 25.07 -36.41 36.07
C SER A 1218 25.69 -35.05 35.73
N LEU A 1219 24.97 -34.23 34.95
CA LEU A 1219 25.36 -32.89 34.54
C LEU A 1219 24.82 -31.86 35.55
N ASP A 1220 23.53 -31.95 35.87
CA ASP A 1220 22.93 -31.30 37.04
C ASP A 1220 22.53 -32.36 38.08
N PRO A 1221 23.37 -32.60 39.11
CA PRO A 1221 23.03 -33.48 40.22
C PRO A 1221 22.18 -32.79 41.30
N GLY A 1222 21.87 -31.49 41.14
CA GLY A 1222 21.12 -30.64 42.05
C GLY A 1222 19.65 -30.45 41.70
N ASP A 1223 19.23 -30.64 40.44
CA ASP A 1223 17.80 -30.64 40.07
C ASP A 1223 17.06 -31.87 40.66
N PRO A 1224 16.09 -31.69 41.58
CA PRO A 1224 15.34 -32.79 42.16
C PRO A 1224 14.22 -33.31 41.25
N LEU A 1225 13.74 -32.52 40.27
CA LEU A 1225 12.72 -32.90 39.29
C LEU A 1225 13.29 -33.86 38.24
N VAL A 1226 14.53 -33.66 37.80
CA VAL A 1226 15.25 -34.64 36.94
C VAL A 1226 15.37 -35.99 37.67
N LEU A 1227 15.72 -35.98 38.95
CA LEU A 1227 15.78 -37.17 39.79
C LEU A 1227 14.40 -37.83 39.98
N VAL A 1228 13.32 -37.04 40.10
CA VAL A 1228 11.95 -37.56 40.11
C VAL A 1228 11.57 -38.21 38.77
N ASN A 1229 11.92 -37.61 37.64
CA ASN A 1229 11.66 -38.18 36.32
C ASN A 1229 12.45 -39.48 36.08
N LEU A 1230 13.72 -39.52 36.50
CA LEU A 1230 14.51 -40.75 36.54
C LEU A 1230 13.85 -41.82 37.42
N ALA A 1231 13.42 -41.48 38.64
CA ALA A 1231 12.75 -42.42 39.55
C ALA A 1231 11.41 -42.94 38.99
N ARG A 1232 10.60 -42.09 38.34
CA ARG A 1232 9.36 -42.50 37.64
C ARG A 1232 9.65 -43.51 36.54
N THR A 1233 10.74 -43.32 35.81
CA THR A 1233 11.14 -44.18 34.68
C THR A 1233 11.76 -45.49 35.16
N LEU A 1234 12.58 -45.46 36.21
CA LEU A 1234 13.12 -46.67 36.85
C LEU A 1234 12.01 -47.58 37.44
N ILE A 1235 10.85 -47.04 37.83
CA ILE A 1235 9.68 -47.88 38.17
C ILE A 1235 9.12 -48.57 36.91
N LYS A 1236 9.04 -47.87 35.77
CA LYS A 1236 8.54 -48.43 34.50
C LYS A 1236 9.43 -49.56 33.97
N THR A 1237 10.76 -49.47 34.17
CA THR A 1237 11.72 -50.54 33.83
C THR A 1237 11.91 -51.57 34.95
N GLY A 1238 11.09 -51.55 36.01
CA GLY A 1238 11.12 -52.53 37.11
C GLY A 1238 12.23 -52.34 38.14
N GLN A 1239 13.14 -51.38 37.96
CA GLN A 1239 14.32 -51.09 38.78
C GLN A 1239 13.96 -50.36 40.10
N LYS A 1240 12.95 -50.87 40.82
CA LYS A 1240 12.31 -50.21 41.98
C LYS A 1240 13.27 -49.83 43.12
N ALA A 1241 14.30 -50.63 43.38
CA ALA A 1241 15.28 -50.35 44.42
C ALA A 1241 16.15 -49.12 44.08
N GLU A 1242 16.57 -48.98 42.82
CA GLU A 1242 17.29 -47.81 42.34
C GLU A 1242 16.35 -46.60 42.27
N ALA A 1243 15.12 -46.78 41.77
CA ALA A 1243 14.08 -45.74 41.76
C ALA A 1243 13.84 -45.13 43.15
N LYS A 1244 13.80 -45.96 44.20
CA LYS A 1244 13.69 -45.47 45.58
C LYS A 1244 14.92 -44.66 45.98
N LYS A 1245 16.14 -45.18 45.79
CA LYS A 1245 17.39 -44.46 46.11
C LYS A 1245 17.47 -43.10 45.41
N THR A 1246 17.05 -43.02 44.16
CA THR A 1246 17.02 -41.78 43.37
C THR A 1246 15.96 -40.78 43.88
N PHE A 1247 14.76 -41.25 44.26
CA PHE A 1247 13.74 -40.39 44.86
C PHE A 1247 14.13 -39.94 46.27
N ASP A 1248 14.72 -40.80 47.09
CA ASP A 1248 15.26 -40.45 48.41
C ASP A 1248 16.37 -39.38 48.29
N LYS A 1249 17.20 -39.42 47.23
CA LYS A 1249 18.14 -38.33 46.89
C LYS A 1249 17.40 -37.03 46.56
N ALA A 1250 16.36 -37.07 45.72
CA ALA A 1250 15.55 -35.89 45.41
C ALA A 1250 14.93 -35.24 46.68
N CYS A 1251 14.45 -36.07 47.61
CA CYS A 1251 13.93 -35.62 48.91
C CYS A 1251 15.00 -34.97 49.80
N SER A 1252 16.26 -35.41 49.70
CA SER A 1252 17.38 -34.80 50.44
C SER A 1252 17.80 -33.42 49.90
N ILE A 1253 17.39 -33.10 48.67
CA ILE A 1253 17.63 -31.80 48.01
C ILE A 1253 16.45 -30.86 48.26
N TYR A 1254 15.22 -31.33 47.99
CA TYR A 1254 13.98 -30.57 48.21
C TYR A 1254 12.99 -31.41 49.05
N PRO A 1255 12.91 -31.20 50.37
CA PRO A 1255 12.11 -32.04 51.27
C PRO A 1255 10.61 -32.07 50.96
N ASP A 1256 10.05 -30.96 50.46
CA ASP A 1256 8.63 -30.88 50.08
C ASP A 1256 8.29 -31.69 48.82
N ILE A 1257 9.26 -32.24 48.08
CA ILE A 1257 8.98 -33.09 46.91
C ILE A 1257 8.16 -34.36 47.25
N VAL A 1258 8.18 -34.78 48.53
CA VAL A 1258 7.35 -35.86 49.07
C VAL A 1258 5.86 -35.50 49.08
N LYS A 1259 5.54 -34.22 49.29
CA LYS A 1259 4.17 -33.67 49.27
C LYS A 1259 3.66 -33.60 47.83
N ASP A 1260 4.47 -33.03 46.95
CA ASP A 1260 4.10 -32.78 45.54
C ASP A 1260 4.01 -34.10 44.75
N TYR A 1261 4.91 -35.06 45.00
CA TYR A 1261 4.92 -36.38 44.36
C TYR A 1261 4.50 -37.52 45.31
N ARG A 1262 3.57 -37.25 46.23
CA ARG A 1262 3.10 -38.21 47.25
C ARG A 1262 2.70 -39.58 46.68
N GLY A 1263 2.05 -39.61 45.51
CA GLY A 1263 1.64 -40.85 44.83
C GLY A 1263 2.81 -41.70 44.28
N LEU A 1264 3.97 -41.08 44.04
CA LEU A 1264 5.22 -41.75 43.67
C LEU A 1264 5.95 -42.26 44.91
N TRP A 1265 6.09 -41.42 45.94
CA TRP A 1265 6.69 -41.76 47.23
C TRP A 1265 6.01 -42.99 47.86
N MET A 1266 4.67 -43.00 47.93
CA MET A 1266 3.89 -44.15 48.42
C MET A 1266 4.19 -45.46 47.67
N LYS A 1267 4.36 -45.39 46.34
CA LYS A 1267 4.72 -46.56 45.51
C LYS A 1267 6.13 -47.06 45.80
N LEU A 1268 7.07 -46.17 46.13
CA LEU A 1268 8.48 -46.49 46.38
C LEU A 1268 8.74 -47.02 47.80
N ILE A 1269 8.14 -46.42 48.83
CA ILE A 1269 8.26 -46.94 50.21
C ILE A 1269 7.54 -48.29 50.38
N GLY A 1270 6.44 -48.49 49.65
CA GLY A 1270 5.57 -49.66 49.75
C GLY A 1270 4.60 -49.58 50.93
N THR A 1271 3.36 -49.99 50.69
CA THR A 1271 2.38 -50.20 51.76
C THR A 1271 2.74 -51.43 52.59
N LYS A 1272 2.88 -51.23 53.90
CA LYS A 1272 2.29 -52.16 54.87
C LYS A 1272 0.81 -51.81 55.04
#